data_AF-A0A919TWD6-F1
#
_entry.id   AF-A0A919TWD6-F1
#
_cell.length_a   1.000
_cell.length_b   1.000
_cell.length_c   1.000
_cell.angle_alpha   90.00
_cell.angle_beta   90.00
_cell.angle_gamma   90.00
#
_symmetry.space_group_name_H-M   'P 1'
#
loop_
_entity.id
_entity.type
_entity.pdbx_description
1 polymer ?
#
loop_
_entity_poly.entity_id
_entity_poly.type
_entity_poly.pdbx_seq_one_letter_code
_entity_poly.pdbx_strand_id
1 'polypeptide(L)'
;MLRPAMLILSVMSLVLGGAAVPARAEPVRADAEADVVVLGQGDQDGFHLLAASEQDGYAWRTVASLSEPGVETDRWIGNVCVTGSGDRAVVVYAPRAWTNSPVLAERGGLTAVVDLATGAVDKVPVRSSLAYFSPGCGAGEQAVITQSRGEDDSADGSAARTRLVTVDTVRGTASEPVDVAGQITSAVPASGRIVAAAAGRLVAVRPDGRLDTLARTASTPSRITPDQAGGVVYLDAAGERGEIRRVPATGALQRSTLLADGPLRSVDVRSGAHGSVQLTGSLTRRAALPSAVRVVDGTVPLATSSLGGFSIDADRTATPGSAAWTAQLTRATAATTYTARVASTGRTFRTTARPGERPSARIAEGSAPHPLSGLARTGGALTAVAADTDPVDADATCAIPRNDPDTQVEQPTPRQVEWAADQAVVGNLTLTREANWHQAHMSSSWSPQGLFPRLELTGGGRVPVQIFLGVMSQESNLWQASGHSLPGVPGNPLIGNYYGRDIYDEDESNDWDIDFSEADCGYGVTQITDGMRKPGHLRPDEVALTPFQQRAAAVDYATNIAAGLRILQDKWNQTRAVGIVHSNGDPQHLENWFFAVWAYNSGLHPQSKAAENDGAWGLGWLNNPVNPRYPVNRGFFGANGSDAANPGKWPYPEKVIGFAAYSIATSDGPGFRAAWWTSNGNRDKAKPSIGTFCTVAGNHCDLSGQYTPNADEVLGEKAGPCSHLNQYLQYDLKCWWHSPVTFNDCAGGACGHELLRFDATYGEQPDGINSTPHCDRSGLPAGSVVVDDVPATVAPIQTGQRPCGANFGPNAGTFAFEFAADYQGRYPSKVDTHQIGVGFGGHAWFTHTVAPYNLGGKLKVTGTWTFTNAYTGWARVLVHMPDVGAHTQQAAYAIGLGDGRVKTRYALQNTQHNDWKSLGVMQFAGRPTIRLSNETWDGTGDDDIAWDAVAIQPLAAKPADFVVALGDSYTSGEGAADTASLDYYRESNVDEGHVRNKCHRSKLSWPRKAVLADNANEQLGTRADRWDNTLDFQFHACSIAETFNINPRHSNDDGQPIENALGKWSGGQWGEVSQIDKGYLDENTTLVMLSIGGNDARFKDVIMECLFWAGLKACQDAHLSGESDPLSVSVPRSINGPVKASITQTLQEIHKRAPNAKIMLMGYPRLFENDGQCVIGIGTDEAPWINQMSTDVVAPMMKGVADDLRAAGTPVYFGNPTSYFTGQAICGSPETIHGIRSDVNESFHPKLAGTTHYADAANATLRQMGL
;
A
#
# COMPACT_ATOMS: atom_id res chain seq x y z
N MET A 1 34.74 8.81 46.37
CA MET A 1 35.23 8.90 44.98
C MET A 1 34.44 7.90 44.15
N LEU A 2 33.37 8.34 43.47
CA LEU A 2 32.50 7.60 42.51
C LEU A 2 31.18 8.40 42.36
N ARG A 3 31.27 9.68 41.98
CA ARG A 3 30.12 10.57 41.77
C ARG A 3 30.05 11.35 40.44
N PRO A 4 31.07 11.35 39.52
CA PRO A 4 30.88 12.00 38.21
C PRO A 4 30.27 11.10 37.11
N ALA A 5 30.28 9.76 37.22
CA ALA A 5 29.79 8.88 36.16
C ALA A 5 28.25 8.86 35.99
N MET A 6 27.50 9.24 37.03
CA MET A 6 26.03 9.17 37.03
C MET A 6 25.38 10.39 36.36
N LEU A 7 26.09 11.52 36.25
CA LEU A 7 25.58 12.74 35.60
C LEU A 7 25.58 12.61 34.06
N ILE A 8 26.49 11.80 33.50
CA ILE A 8 26.58 11.54 32.05
C ILE A 8 25.42 10.65 31.57
N LEU A 9 24.98 9.67 32.37
CA LEU A 9 23.79 8.86 32.04
C LEU A 9 22.47 9.64 32.17
N SER A 10 22.38 10.62 33.06
CA SER A 10 21.18 11.46 33.20
C SER A 10 20.99 12.45 32.04
N VAL A 11 22.07 12.90 31.40
CA VAL A 11 21.97 13.72 30.17
C VAL A 11 21.55 12.86 28.98
N MET A 12 22.00 11.59 28.87
CA MET A 12 21.48 10.65 27.85
C MET A 12 19.97 10.35 28.03
N SER A 13 19.46 10.34 29.26
CA SER A 13 18.03 10.10 29.52
C SER A 13 17.12 11.32 29.27
N LEU A 14 17.67 12.54 29.18
CA LEU A 14 16.90 13.75 28.83
C LEU A 14 16.91 14.06 27.33
N VAL A 15 17.87 13.52 26.56
CA VAL A 15 17.96 13.70 25.10
C VAL A 15 17.14 12.64 24.35
N LEU A 16 16.85 11.50 24.98
CA LEU A 16 16.02 10.42 24.42
C LEU A 16 14.63 10.41 25.07
N GLY A 17 13.76 11.32 24.64
CA GLY A 17 12.35 11.31 25.01
C GLY A 17 11.60 10.14 24.36
N GLY A 18 11.35 9.09 25.14
CA GLY A 18 10.45 7.99 24.80
C GLY A 18 10.01 7.29 26.09
N ALA A 19 8.72 6.98 26.20
CA ALA A 19 8.05 6.53 27.43
C ALA A 19 8.85 5.53 28.29
N ALA A 20 8.78 5.70 29.61
CA ALA A 20 9.48 4.88 30.60
C ALA A 20 9.22 3.37 30.42
N VAL A 21 10.24 2.67 29.94
CA VAL A 21 10.44 1.21 30.06
C VAL A 21 11.34 0.97 31.28
N PRO A 22 11.08 -0.03 32.15
CA PRO A 22 11.91 -0.29 33.31
C PRO A 22 13.34 -0.71 32.91
N ALA A 23 14.31 -0.37 33.76
CA ALA A 23 15.75 -0.50 33.55
C ALA A 23 16.18 -1.86 32.96
N ARG A 24 17.02 -1.80 31.91
CA ARG A 24 17.78 -2.94 31.35
C ARG A 24 18.60 -3.60 32.46
N ALA A 25 18.38 -4.90 32.67
CA ALA A 25 19.36 -5.77 33.30
C ALA A 25 20.60 -5.87 32.38
N GLU A 26 21.77 -6.14 32.98
CA GLU A 26 23.04 -6.43 32.29
C GLU A 26 22.88 -7.42 31.11
N PRO A 27 23.80 -7.42 30.12
CA PRO A 27 23.69 -8.28 28.95
C PRO A 27 23.64 -9.75 29.37
N VAL A 28 22.43 -10.30 29.36
CA VAL A 28 22.20 -11.73 29.40
C VAL A 28 22.63 -12.28 28.04
N ARG A 29 23.37 -13.39 28.09
CA ARG A 29 23.97 -14.14 26.97
C ARG A 29 23.17 -14.07 25.66
N ALA A 30 23.91 -13.97 24.55
CA ALA A 30 23.45 -14.03 23.16
C ALA A 30 22.85 -15.39 22.71
N ASP A 31 22.40 -16.23 23.64
CA ASP A 31 21.90 -17.59 23.37
C ASP A 31 20.43 -17.80 23.82
N ALA A 32 19.70 -16.75 24.17
CA ALA A 32 18.26 -16.82 24.44
C ALA A 32 17.49 -16.24 23.24
N GLU A 33 16.73 -17.09 22.57
CA GLU A 33 15.90 -16.72 21.41
C GLU A 33 14.86 -15.67 21.79
N ALA A 34 14.68 -14.66 20.93
CA ALA A 34 13.73 -13.59 21.16
C ALA A 34 12.28 -14.11 21.07
N ASP A 35 11.43 -13.76 22.02
CA ASP A 35 9.98 -13.94 21.86
C ASP A 35 9.46 -12.96 20.78
N VAL A 36 8.82 -13.46 19.73
CA VAL A 36 8.38 -12.66 18.57
C VAL A 36 6.89 -12.87 18.33
N VAL A 37 6.14 -11.78 18.13
CA VAL A 37 4.76 -11.80 17.65
C VAL A 37 4.69 -11.26 16.22
N VAL A 38 3.84 -11.89 15.40
CA VAL A 38 3.63 -11.52 14.00
C VAL A 38 2.15 -11.21 13.77
N LEU A 39 1.87 -10.16 13.00
CA LEU A 39 0.54 -9.76 12.55
C LEU A 39 0.54 -9.52 11.04
N GLY A 40 -0.59 -9.79 10.40
CA GLY A 40 -0.87 -9.35 9.03
C GLY A 40 -1.88 -8.20 9.03
N GLN A 41 -1.60 -7.15 8.28
CA GLN A 41 -2.50 -6.02 8.06
C GLN A 41 -2.47 -5.68 6.57
N GLY A 42 -3.61 -5.55 5.91
CA GLY A 42 -3.63 -5.10 4.51
C GLY A 42 -4.45 -3.83 4.29
N ASP A 43 -4.10 -3.12 3.23
CA ASP A 43 -4.76 -1.93 2.67
C ASP A 43 -4.72 -2.01 1.13
N GLN A 44 -4.94 -0.92 0.40
CA GLN A 44 -4.96 -0.92 -1.07
C GLN A 44 -3.57 -1.14 -1.70
N ASP A 45 -2.48 -0.88 -0.96
CA ASP A 45 -1.11 -0.90 -1.48
C ASP A 45 -0.44 -2.28 -1.24
N GLY A 46 -0.87 -3.02 -0.21
CA GLY A 46 -0.38 -4.39 -0.02
C GLY A 46 -0.90 -5.09 1.23
N PHE A 47 -0.53 -6.36 1.37
CA PHE A 47 -0.65 -7.14 2.60
C PHE A 47 0.66 -7.07 3.39
N HIS A 48 0.66 -6.34 4.49
CA HIS A 48 1.82 -6.05 5.31
C HIS A 48 1.99 -7.04 6.46
N LEU A 49 3.17 -7.64 6.53
CA LEU A 49 3.60 -8.49 7.63
C LEU A 49 4.35 -7.66 8.68
N LEU A 50 3.78 -7.54 9.86
CA LEU A 50 4.29 -6.76 10.98
C LEU A 50 4.84 -7.70 12.05
N ALA A 51 6.00 -7.38 12.62
CA ALA A 51 6.57 -8.15 13.73
C ALA A 51 7.01 -7.25 14.89
N ALA A 52 6.93 -7.79 16.11
CA ALA A 52 7.44 -7.17 17.32
C ALA A 52 8.18 -8.22 18.17
N SER A 53 9.38 -7.88 18.65
CA SER A 53 10.26 -8.81 19.38
C SER A 53 10.50 -8.35 20.82
N GLU A 54 10.71 -9.28 21.75
CA GLU A 54 11.07 -8.97 23.14
C GLU A 54 12.38 -8.18 23.24
N GLN A 55 13.35 -8.47 22.37
CA GLN A 55 14.65 -7.78 22.33
C GLN A 55 14.50 -6.28 22.04
N ASP A 56 13.49 -5.91 21.24
CA ASP A 56 13.14 -4.53 20.92
C ASP A 56 12.06 -3.94 21.86
N GLY A 57 11.75 -4.62 22.97
CA GLY A 57 10.69 -4.21 23.89
C GLY A 57 9.28 -4.28 23.26
N TYR A 58 9.08 -5.17 22.30
CA TYR A 58 7.88 -5.33 21.47
C TYR A 58 7.52 -4.09 20.63
N ALA A 59 8.51 -3.30 20.22
CA ALA A 59 8.32 -2.27 19.20
C ALA A 59 8.04 -2.92 17.83
N TRP A 60 7.02 -2.43 17.12
CA TRP A 60 6.64 -2.94 15.80
C TRP A 60 7.66 -2.56 14.73
N ARG A 61 7.73 -3.39 13.70
CA ARG A 61 8.39 -3.11 12.42
C ARG A 61 7.66 -3.81 11.29
N THR A 62 7.79 -3.29 10.08
CA THR A 62 7.27 -3.91 8.86
C THR A 62 8.31 -4.84 8.28
N VAL A 63 8.03 -6.14 8.33
CA VAL A 63 8.92 -7.20 7.83
C VAL A 63 8.87 -7.27 6.31
N ALA A 64 7.66 -7.27 5.74
CA ALA A 64 7.40 -7.32 4.31
C ALA A 64 6.05 -6.68 3.98
N SER A 65 5.88 -6.23 2.73
CA SER A 65 4.61 -5.75 2.16
C SER A 65 4.38 -6.49 0.85
N LEU A 66 3.33 -7.32 0.78
CA LEU A 66 3.08 -8.19 -0.37
C LEU A 66 1.97 -7.64 -1.26
N SER A 67 2.26 -7.41 -2.54
CA SER A 67 1.32 -6.91 -3.55
C SER A 67 1.67 -7.49 -4.93
N GLU A 68 0.78 -7.35 -5.91
CA GLU A 68 1.09 -7.64 -7.31
C GLU A 68 0.98 -6.37 -8.16
N PRO A 69 1.99 -6.09 -9.01
CA PRO A 69 1.96 -4.94 -9.90
C PRO A 69 0.69 -4.95 -10.77
N GLY A 70 -0.06 -3.85 -10.69
CA GLY A 70 -1.25 -3.61 -11.51
C GLY A 70 -2.45 -4.52 -11.25
N VAL A 71 -2.51 -5.09 -10.04
CA VAL A 71 -3.74 -5.65 -9.47
C VAL A 71 -4.36 -4.59 -8.57
N GLU A 72 -5.41 -3.94 -9.07
CA GLU A 72 -6.20 -2.99 -8.28
C GLU A 72 -7.08 -3.72 -7.28
N THR A 73 -7.10 -3.22 -6.05
CA THR A 73 -7.99 -3.72 -5.02
C THR A 73 -8.32 -2.62 -4.03
N ASP A 74 -9.53 -2.67 -3.50
CA ASP A 74 -9.92 -1.84 -2.36
C ASP A 74 -9.12 -2.19 -1.10
N ARG A 75 -8.66 -3.43 -1.00
CA ARG A 75 -7.85 -3.93 0.10
C ARG A 75 -7.18 -5.27 -0.23
N TRP A 76 -5.92 -5.43 0.12
CA TRP A 76 -5.24 -6.72 0.20
C TRP A 76 -5.58 -7.43 1.52
N ILE A 77 -5.76 -8.74 1.46
CA ILE A 77 -6.01 -9.61 2.60
C ILE A 77 -5.05 -10.79 2.56
N GLY A 78 -4.88 -11.48 3.67
CA GLY A 78 -4.02 -12.65 3.70
C GLY A 78 -4.10 -13.48 4.97
N ASN A 79 -3.66 -14.73 4.86
CA ASN A 79 -3.46 -15.67 5.95
C ASN A 79 -1.96 -15.85 6.18
N VAL A 80 -1.54 -15.84 7.45
CA VAL A 80 -0.15 -15.96 7.85
C VAL A 80 0.01 -17.18 8.75
N CYS A 81 1.07 -17.93 8.51
CA CYS A 81 1.52 -18.98 9.41
C CYS A 81 3.02 -18.86 9.67
N VAL A 82 3.44 -18.92 10.94
CA VAL A 82 4.85 -18.90 11.34
C VAL A 82 5.36 -20.33 11.48
N THR A 83 6.52 -20.60 10.89
CA THR A 83 7.22 -21.89 10.92
C THR A 83 7.60 -22.29 12.35
N GLY A 84 7.86 -23.58 12.55
CA GLY A 84 8.18 -24.11 13.87
C GLY A 84 9.45 -23.54 14.48
N SER A 85 10.41 -23.01 13.71
CA SER A 85 11.58 -22.30 14.25
C SER A 85 11.22 -20.92 14.82
N GLY A 86 10.19 -20.27 14.27
CA GLY A 86 9.94 -18.86 14.49
C GLY A 86 10.71 -17.92 13.55
N ASP A 87 11.52 -18.45 12.63
CA ASP A 87 12.39 -17.64 11.76
C ASP A 87 11.72 -17.18 10.48
N ARG A 88 10.72 -17.93 9.99
CA ARG A 88 10.02 -17.65 8.73
C ARG A 88 8.52 -17.65 8.87
N ALA A 89 7.84 -16.81 8.09
CA ALA A 89 6.41 -16.85 7.90
C ALA A 89 6.08 -17.29 6.47
N VAL A 90 5.08 -18.14 6.32
CA VAL A 90 4.44 -18.42 5.04
C VAL A 90 3.17 -17.62 4.98
N VAL A 91 2.97 -16.90 3.88
CA VAL A 91 1.88 -15.96 3.69
C VAL A 91 1.12 -16.33 2.42
N VAL A 92 -0.21 -16.42 2.55
CA VAL A 92 -1.12 -16.49 1.41
C VAL A 92 -1.87 -15.16 1.34
N TYR A 93 -1.77 -14.42 0.24
CA TYR A 93 -2.36 -13.08 0.09
C TYR A 93 -3.11 -12.90 -1.24
N ALA A 94 -4.06 -11.98 -1.27
CA ALA A 94 -4.87 -11.61 -2.45
C ALA A 94 -5.71 -10.34 -2.21
N PRO A 95 -6.27 -9.73 -3.25
CA PRO A 95 -7.38 -8.78 -3.16
C PRO A 95 -8.58 -9.29 -2.35
N ARG A 96 -9.24 -8.41 -1.58
CA ARG A 96 -10.41 -8.73 -0.75
C ARG A 96 -11.59 -9.22 -1.59
N ALA A 97 -11.83 -8.57 -2.73
CA ALA A 97 -12.93 -8.88 -3.64
C ALA A 97 -12.91 -10.35 -4.10
N TRP A 98 -11.74 -10.99 -4.15
CA TRP A 98 -11.61 -12.40 -4.54
C TRP A 98 -12.32 -13.35 -3.58
N THR A 99 -12.60 -12.93 -2.34
CA THR A 99 -13.42 -13.72 -1.40
C THR A 99 -14.90 -13.81 -1.79
N ASN A 100 -15.36 -12.98 -2.73
CA ASN A 100 -16.73 -13.01 -3.24
C ASN A 100 -16.89 -13.96 -4.45
N SER A 101 -15.79 -14.42 -5.05
CA SER A 101 -15.80 -15.38 -6.17
C SER A 101 -15.37 -16.79 -5.69
N PRO A 102 -16.15 -17.85 -5.97
CA PRO A 102 -15.80 -19.22 -5.59
C PRO A 102 -14.42 -19.65 -6.09
N VAL A 103 -14.14 -19.52 -7.39
CA VAL A 103 -12.88 -19.96 -8.02
C VAL A 103 -11.67 -19.24 -7.41
N LEU A 104 -11.78 -17.93 -7.18
CA LEU A 104 -10.67 -17.11 -6.67
C LEU A 104 -10.41 -17.38 -5.19
N ALA A 105 -11.46 -17.63 -4.42
CA ALA A 105 -11.32 -18.05 -3.04
C ALA A 105 -10.66 -19.44 -2.90
N GLU A 106 -10.69 -20.27 -3.95
CA GLU A 106 -10.17 -21.64 -3.97
C GLU A 106 -8.75 -21.80 -4.51
N ARG A 107 -8.39 -21.09 -5.59
CA ARG A 107 -7.05 -21.13 -6.16
C ARG A 107 -6.43 -19.77 -6.47
N GLY A 108 -7.07 -18.66 -6.12
CA GLY A 108 -6.52 -17.34 -6.43
C GLY A 108 -5.34 -16.93 -5.54
N GLY A 109 -5.25 -17.42 -4.31
CA GLY A 109 -4.28 -16.93 -3.33
C GLY A 109 -2.82 -17.09 -3.76
N LEU A 110 -2.05 -16.03 -3.62
CA LEU A 110 -0.62 -15.97 -3.96
C LEU A 110 0.21 -16.34 -2.74
N THR A 111 1.31 -17.08 -2.91
CA THR A 111 2.09 -17.64 -1.80
C THR A 111 3.48 -17.01 -1.71
N ALA A 112 3.87 -16.55 -0.53
CA ALA A 112 5.22 -16.07 -0.26
C ALA A 112 5.78 -16.68 1.03
N VAL A 113 7.09 -16.87 1.06
CA VAL A 113 7.87 -17.14 2.28
C VAL A 113 8.61 -15.86 2.65
N VAL A 114 8.45 -15.42 3.89
CA VAL A 114 9.08 -14.21 4.42
C VAL A 114 10.03 -14.60 5.54
N ASP A 115 11.30 -14.25 5.40
CA ASP A 115 12.28 -14.35 6.48
C ASP A 115 12.02 -13.26 7.51
N LEU A 116 11.65 -13.65 8.73
CA LEU A 116 11.21 -12.70 9.74
C LEU A 116 12.35 -11.80 10.21
N ALA A 117 13.60 -12.28 10.24
CA ALA A 117 14.74 -11.50 10.70
C ALA A 117 15.18 -10.44 9.68
N THR A 118 15.31 -10.83 8.42
CA THR A 118 15.87 -9.99 7.35
C THR A 118 14.81 -9.25 6.54
N GLY A 119 13.57 -9.76 6.51
CA GLY A 119 12.50 -9.28 5.65
C GLY A 119 12.62 -9.70 4.19
N ALA A 120 13.50 -10.65 3.87
CA ALA A 120 13.59 -11.23 2.53
C ALA A 120 12.28 -11.93 2.14
N VAL A 121 11.85 -11.76 0.89
CA VAL A 121 10.60 -12.33 0.36
C VAL A 121 10.92 -13.27 -0.80
N ASP A 122 10.56 -14.54 -0.63
CA ASP A 122 10.56 -15.55 -1.68
C ASP A 122 9.11 -15.83 -2.10
N LYS A 123 8.66 -15.27 -3.23
CA LYS A 123 7.36 -15.63 -3.81
C LYS A 123 7.46 -17.04 -4.40
N VAL A 124 6.66 -17.97 -3.88
CA VAL A 124 6.75 -19.41 -4.19
C VAL A 124 5.77 -19.70 -5.33
N PRO A 125 6.16 -20.43 -6.40
CA PRO A 125 5.30 -20.68 -7.56
C PRO A 125 4.17 -21.67 -7.26
N VAL A 126 3.27 -21.29 -6.34
CA VAL A 126 2.16 -22.09 -5.84
C VAL A 126 0.98 -21.16 -5.58
N ARG A 127 -0.06 -21.31 -6.38
CA ARG A 127 -1.39 -20.73 -6.10
C ARG A 127 -2.04 -21.40 -4.89
N SER A 128 -3.05 -20.82 -4.28
CA SER A 128 -3.55 -21.35 -3.00
C SER A 128 -4.98 -20.96 -2.71
N SER A 129 -5.63 -21.71 -1.83
CA SER A 129 -6.92 -21.28 -1.30
C SER A 129 -6.74 -20.11 -0.33
N LEU A 130 -7.61 -19.11 -0.42
CA LEU A 130 -7.72 -18.01 0.54
C LEU A 130 -8.36 -18.43 1.88
N ALA A 131 -8.69 -19.71 2.03
CA ALA A 131 -9.28 -20.22 3.26
C ALA A 131 -8.31 -20.16 4.44
N TYR A 132 -8.87 -19.99 5.64
CA TYR A 132 -8.14 -19.74 6.89
C TYR A 132 -7.07 -20.78 7.26
N PHE A 133 -7.06 -21.93 6.60
CA PHE A 133 -6.22 -23.08 6.89
C PHE A 133 -5.07 -23.24 5.90
N SER A 134 -4.95 -22.36 4.91
CA SER A 134 -3.82 -22.25 4.00
C SER A 134 -3.15 -20.90 4.24
N PRO A 135 -1.86 -20.84 4.59
CA PRO A 135 -0.92 -21.96 4.72
C PRO A 135 -1.01 -22.69 6.08
N GLY A 136 -0.52 -23.93 6.15
CA GLY A 136 -0.39 -24.70 7.39
C GLY A 136 1.04 -25.13 7.71
N CYS A 137 1.65 -24.56 8.75
CA CYS A 137 3.06 -24.84 9.11
C CYS A 137 3.21 -26.04 10.03
N GLY A 138 4.35 -26.70 9.91
CA GLY A 138 4.77 -27.77 10.79
C GLY A 138 5.54 -27.29 12.00
N ALA A 139 6.02 -28.26 12.78
CA ALA A 139 6.92 -28.04 13.91
C ALA A 139 8.37 -27.68 13.50
N GLY A 140 8.66 -27.55 12.21
CA GLY A 140 9.96 -27.15 11.66
C GLY A 140 9.82 -26.19 10.47
N GLU A 141 10.74 -26.26 9.51
CA GLU A 141 10.86 -25.39 8.32
C GLU A 141 10.05 -25.87 7.11
N GLN A 142 8.88 -26.43 7.36
CA GLN A 142 7.98 -26.87 6.29
C GLN A 142 6.59 -26.33 6.52
N ALA A 143 5.93 -25.98 5.44
CA ALA A 143 4.51 -25.68 5.42
C ALA A 143 3.81 -26.50 4.35
N VAL A 144 2.51 -26.68 4.47
CA VAL A 144 1.66 -27.24 3.43
C VAL A 144 0.73 -26.15 2.94
N ILE A 145 0.77 -25.91 1.63
CA ILE A 145 -0.19 -25.09 0.92
C ILE A 145 -1.32 -26.00 0.45
N THR A 146 -2.55 -25.57 0.71
CA THR A 146 -3.73 -26.30 0.25
C THR A 146 -4.31 -25.62 -0.97
N GLN A 147 -4.37 -26.38 -2.06
CA GLN A 147 -5.06 -26.02 -3.28
C GLN A 147 -6.27 -26.93 -3.47
N SER A 148 -7.37 -26.36 -3.92
CA SER A 148 -8.52 -27.09 -4.42
C SER A 148 -8.35 -27.22 -5.94
N ARG A 149 -8.35 -28.46 -6.49
CA ARG A 149 -8.25 -28.69 -7.95
C ARG A 149 -9.64 -28.86 -8.55
N GLY A 150 -10.06 -27.93 -9.41
CA GLY A 150 -11.17 -28.13 -10.37
C GLY A 150 -10.74 -29.03 -11.54
N GLU A 151 -11.65 -29.72 -12.24
CA GLU A 151 -11.28 -30.63 -13.36
C GLU A 151 -10.82 -29.91 -14.62
N ASP A 152 -10.83 -28.58 -14.71
CA ASP A 152 -10.31 -27.89 -15.91
C ASP A 152 -8.82 -28.20 -16.17
N ASP A 153 -8.07 -28.66 -15.15
CA ASP A 153 -6.68 -29.11 -15.31
C ASP A 153 -6.54 -30.59 -15.69
N SER A 154 -7.64 -31.31 -15.98
CA SER A 154 -7.63 -32.73 -16.33
C SER A 154 -8.46 -33.01 -17.58
N ALA A 155 -7.78 -33.10 -18.72
CA ALA A 155 -8.35 -33.50 -20.01
C ALA A 155 -8.98 -34.93 -20.05
N ASP A 156 -9.14 -35.61 -18.91
CA ASP A 156 -9.56 -37.00 -18.79
C ASP A 156 -10.76 -37.29 -17.86
N GLY A 157 -11.39 -36.26 -17.25
CA GLY A 157 -12.62 -36.41 -16.44
C GLY A 157 -12.43 -37.14 -15.11
N SER A 158 -11.38 -36.77 -14.35
CA SER A 158 -11.04 -37.43 -13.08
C SER A 158 -11.49 -36.62 -11.84
N ALA A 159 -12.22 -37.26 -10.90
CA ALA A 159 -12.82 -36.65 -9.70
C ALA A 159 -11.97 -35.61 -8.94
N ALA A 160 -12.64 -34.57 -8.41
CA ALA A 160 -12.08 -33.49 -7.57
C ALA A 160 -11.04 -33.94 -6.53
N ARG A 161 -9.92 -33.21 -6.48
CA ARG A 161 -8.79 -33.51 -5.60
C ARG A 161 -8.37 -32.30 -4.80
N THR A 162 -7.99 -32.51 -3.53
CA THR A 162 -7.18 -31.52 -2.81
C THR A 162 -5.74 -31.74 -3.16
N ARG A 163 -5.09 -30.71 -3.71
CA ARG A 163 -3.66 -30.72 -3.96
C ARG A 163 -2.95 -30.13 -2.75
N LEU A 164 -2.11 -30.95 -2.14
CA LEU A 164 -1.30 -30.57 -0.99
C LEU A 164 0.13 -30.39 -1.46
N VAL A 165 0.62 -29.16 -1.40
CA VAL A 165 1.96 -28.79 -1.82
C VAL A 165 2.80 -28.51 -0.60
N THR A 166 3.86 -29.28 -0.38
CA THR A 166 4.78 -29.00 0.72
C THR A 166 5.77 -27.94 0.29
N VAL A 167 5.86 -26.85 1.03
CA VAL A 167 6.84 -25.78 0.82
C VAL A 167 7.97 -25.97 1.81
N ASP A 168 9.19 -26.05 1.29
CA ASP A 168 10.42 -25.95 2.09
C ASP A 168 10.75 -24.47 2.26
N THR A 169 10.59 -23.96 3.47
CA THR A 169 10.71 -22.52 3.75
C THR A 169 12.15 -22.05 3.76
N VAL A 170 13.12 -22.94 3.93
CA VAL A 170 14.55 -22.58 3.88
C VAL A 170 15.00 -22.35 2.45
N ARG A 171 14.49 -23.15 1.50
CA ARG A 171 14.89 -23.05 0.08
C ARG A 171 13.93 -22.21 -0.76
N GLY A 172 12.76 -21.84 -0.24
CA GLY A 172 11.71 -21.15 -1.02
C GLY A 172 11.12 -22.03 -2.13
N THR A 173 11.22 -23.35 -2.01
CA THR A 173 10.82 -24.30 -3.06
C THR A 173 9.58 -25.10 -2.69
N ALA A 174 8.72 -25.34 -3.68
CA ALA A 174 7.57 -26.22 -3.57
C ALA A 174 7.90 -27.66 -3.99
N SER A 175 7.32 -28.64 -3.31
CA SER A 175 7.35 -30.05 -3.73
C SER A 175 6.37 -30.29 -4.89
N GLU A 176 6.50 -31.45 -5.52
CA GLU A 176 5.41 -31.96 -6.35
C GLU A 176 4.12 -32.06 -5.52
N PRO A 177 2.98 -31.64 -6.08
CA PRO A 177 1.64 -31.90 -5.57
C PRO A 177 1.38 -33.33 -5.10
N VAL A 178 0.84 -33.49 -3.89
CA VAL A 178 0.13 -34.71 -3.49
C VAL A 178 -1.36 -34.50 -3.72
N ASP A 179 -1.89 -35.16 -4.73
CA ASP A 179 -3.30 -35.17 -5.07
C ASP A 179 -4.06 -36.12 -4.14
N VAL A 180 -5.03 -35.59 -3.39
CA VAL A 180 -5.85 -36.37 -2.45
C VAL A 180 -7.30 -36.36 -2.91
N ALA A 181 -7.92 -37.54 -2.94
CA ALA A 181 -9.35 -37.63 -3.25
C ALA A 181 -10.19 -36.91 -2.18
N GLY A 182 -10.97 -35.93 -2.63
CA GLY A 182 -11.86 -35.13 -1.79
C GLY A 182 -11.19 -34.06 -0.93
N GLN A 183 -12.00 -33.37 -0.14
CA GLN A 183 -11.52 -32.21 0.62
C GLN A 183 -10.74 -32.60 1.84
N ILE A 184 -9.57 -31.99 1.90
CA ILE A 184 -8.70 -31.98 3.05
C ILE A 184 -8.49 -30.53 3.49
N THR A 185 -8.60 -30.27 4.79
CA THR A 185 -8.36 -28.92 5.36
C THR A 185 -7.32 -28.95 6.46
N SER A 186 -6.82 -27.79 6.85
CA SER A 186 -5.87 -27.66 7.97
C SER A 186 -4.67 -28.60 7.83
N ALA A 187 -4.20 -28.78 6.59
CA ALA A 187 -3.09 -29.68 6.30
C ALA A 187 -1.79 -29.08 6.84
N VAL A 188 -1.01 -29.90 7.54
CA VAL A 188 0.25 -29.51 8.16
C VAL A 188 1.29 -30.61 8.00
N PRO A 189 2.58 -30.28 7.85
CA PRO A 189 3.64 -31.27 7.90
C PRO A 189 3.90 -31.70 9.35
N ALA A 190 3.81 -33.01 9.62
CA ALA A 190 4.04 -33.59 10.94
C ALA A 190 4.74 -34.95 10.82
N SER A 191 5.89 -35.10 11.47
CA SER A 191 6.65 -36.37 11.51
C SER A 191 6.94 -36.97 10.11
N GLY A 192 7.37 -36.14 9.15
CA GLY A 192 7.75 -36.57 7.80
C GLY A 192 6.58 -37.00 6.90
N ARG A 193 5.35 -36.63 7.25
CA ARG A 193 4.12 -36.85 6.48
C ARG A 193 3.21 -35.64 6.58
N ILE A 194 2.18 -35.58 5.75
CA ILE A 194 1.13 -34.57 5.86
C ILE A 194 0.01 -35.11 6.76
N VAL A 195 -0.39 -34.35 7.77
CA VAL A 195 -1.56 -34.61 8.61
C VAL A 195 -2.59 -33.53 8.34
N ALA A 196 -3.85 -33.92 8.24
CA ALA A 196 -4.90 -32.99 7.87
C ALA A 196 -6.28 -33.41 8.39
N ALA A 197 -7.24 -32.50 8.26
CA ALA A 197 -8.63 -32.69 8.62
C ALA A 197 -9.42 -33.27 7.44
N ALA A 198 -10.12 -34.34 7.72
CA ALA A 198 -11.21 -34.88 6.92
C ALA A 198 -12.50 -34.84 7.77
N ALA A 199 -13.68 -34.91 7.18
CA ALA A 199 -14.90 -34.79 7.98
C ALA A 199 -15.03 -35.94 8.99
N GLY A 200 -15.24 -35.57 10.26
CA GLY A 200 -15.29 -36.49 11.39
C GLY A 200 -14.00 -37.27 11.65
N ARG A 201 -12.86 -36.90 11.02
CA ARG A 201 -11.58 -37.62 11.17
C ARG A 201 -10.36 -36.73 11.05
N LEU A 202 -9.34 -37.03 11.86
CA LEU A 202 -7.96 -36.61 11.60
C LEU A 202 -7.29 -37.69 10.73
N VAL A 203 -6.63 -37.31 9.64
CA VAL A 203 -6.01 -38.25 8.68
C VAL A 203 -4.55 -37.95 8.42
N ALA A 204 -3.77 -38.99 8.11
CA ALA A 204 -2.47 -38.87 7.48
C ALA A 204 -2.62 -39.10 5.98
N VAL A 205 -1.96 -38.26 5.19
CA VAL A 205 -1.93 -38.37 3.73
C VAL A 205 -0.67 -39.11 3.32
N ARG A 206 -0.86 -40.20 2.56
CA ARG A 206 0.24 -40.94 1.93
C ARG A 206 0.76 -40.20 0.69
N PRO A 207 2.02 -40.44 0.26
CA PRO A 207 2.55 -39.87 -0.97
C PRO A 207 1.73 -40.19 -2.24
N ASP A 208 0.95 -41.28 -2.23
CA ASP A 208 0.06 -41.69 -3.33
C ASP A 208 -1.36 -41.09 -3.22
N GLY A 209 -1.59 -40.16 -2.30
CA GLY A 209 -2.89 -39.50 -2.11
C GLY A 209 -3.88 -40.28 -1.24
N ARG A 210 -3.56 -41.49 -0.77
CA ARG A 210 -4.47 -42.27 0.09
C ARG A 210 -4.49 -41.75 1.52
N LEU A 211 -5.66 -41.82 2.16
CA LEU A 211 -5.89 -41.35 3.52
C LEU A 211 -5.86 -42.49 4.55
N ASP A 212 -5.01 -42.38 5.56
CA ASP A 212 -5.03 -43.23 6.75
C ASP A 212 -5.69 -42.49 7.91
N THR A 213 -6.76 -43.05 8.50
CA THR A 213 -7.42 -42.43 9.65
C THR A 213 -6.55 -42.52 10.90
N LEU A 214 -6.26 -41.36 11.51
CA LEU A 214 -5.51 -41.26 12.76
C LEU A 214 -6.44 -41.19 13.98
N ALA A 215 -7.55 -40.46 13.90
CA ALA A 215 -8.56 -40.39 14.94
C ALA A 215 -9.94 -40.08 14.34
N ARG A 216 -11.00 -40.50 15.04
CA ARG A 216 -12.38 -40.04 14.78
C ARG A 216 -12.69 -38.84 15.66
N THR A 217 -13.43 -37.89 15.12
CA THR A 217 -13.78 -36.61 15.73
C THR A 217 -15.29 -36.39 15.65
N ALA A 218 -15.83 -35.48 16.48
CA ALA A 218 -17.26 -35.18 16.50
C ALA A 218 -17.71 -34.38 15.27
N SER A 219 -16.81 -33.58 14.69
CA SER A 219 -16.98 -32.83 13.44
C SER A 219 -15.66 -32.78 12.67
N THR A 220 -15.59 -32.06 11.55
CA THR A 220 -14.30 -31.78 10.87
C THR A 220 -13.37 -31.00 11.82
N PRO A 221 -12.22 -31.58 12.22
CA PRO A 221 -11.32 -30.90 13.15
C PRO A 221 -10.68 -29.69 12.48
N SER A 222 -10.29 -28.70 13.28
CA SER A 222 -9.65 -27.47 12.83
C SER A 222 -8.43 -27.16 13.70
N ARG A 223 -7.66 -26.13 13.33
CA ARG A 223 -6.48 -25.68 14.11
C ARG A 223 -5.53 -26.84 14.40
N ILE A 224 -5.26 -27.65 13.39
CA ILE A 224 -4.33 -28.77 13.49
C ILE A 224 -2.93 -28.18 13.65
N THR A 225 -2.25 -28.53 14.74
CA THR A 225 -0.94 -27.99 15.09
C THR A 225 -0.01 -29.13 15.52
N PRO A 226 1.06 -29.40 14.77
CA PRO A 226 2.05 -30.40 15.14
C PRO A 226 2.85 -29.96 16.35
N ASP A 227 3.23 -30.90 17.21
CA ASP A 227 4.18 -30.67 18.30
C ASP A 227 5.55 -31.30 18.03
N GLN A 228 6.59 -30.80 18.71
CA GLN A 228 7.98 -31.28 18.59
C GLN A 228 8.16 -32.77 18.94
N ALA A 229 7.23 -33.39 19.68
CA ALA A 229 7.26 -34.83 19.96
C ALA A 229 6.63 -35.64 18.82
N GLY A 230 6.32 -35.01 17.68
CA GLY A 230 5.75 -35.61 16.48
C GLY A 230 4.24 -35.87 16.57
N GLY A 231 3.60 -35.50 17.68
CA GLY A 231 2.14 -35.59 17.83
C GLY A 231 1.44 -34.41 17.16
N VAL A 232 0.11 -34.47 17.14
CA VAL A 232 -0.73 -33.44 16.53
C VAL A 232 -1.85 -33.08 17.50
N VAL A 233 -1.94 -31.79 17.82
CA VAL A 233 -3.02 -31.18 18.60
C VAL A 233 -4.03 -30.56 17.65
N TYR A 234 -5.33 -30.66 17.94
CA TYR A 234 -6.39 -30.11 17.11
C TYR A 234 -7.62 -29.72 17.93
N LEU A 235 -8.44 -28.84 17.37
CA LEU A 235 -9.73 -28.45 17.92
C LEU A 235 -10.86 -29.26 17.25
N ASP A 236 -11.62 -30.00 18.06
CA ASP A 236 -12.80 -30.76 17.67
C ASP A 236 -14.06 -30.05 18.19
N ALA A 237 -15.05 -29.80 17.31
CA ALA A 237 -16.31 -29.18 17.72
C ALA A 237 -17.36 -30.26 18.03
N ALA A 238 -17.74 -30.37 19.30
CA ALA A 238 -18.80 -31.24 19.80
C ALA A 238 -20.02 -30.40 20.19
N GLY A 239 -20.83 -30.02 19.20
CA GLY A 239 -21.89 -29.01 19.37
C GLY A 239 -21.28 -27.63 19.67
N GLU A 240 -21.78 -26.94 20.69
CA GLU A 240 -21.24 -25.63 21.14
C GLU A 240 -20.01 -25.75 22.05
N ARG A 241 -19.47 -26.96 22.24
CA ARG A 241 -18.25 -27.22 23.01
C ARG A 241 -17.07 -27.46 22.09
N GLY A 242 -15.96 -26.76 22.34
CA GLY A 242 -14.67 -27.02 21.70
C GLY A 242 -13.83 -27.94 22.56
N GLU A 243 -13.43 -29.09 22.02
CA GLU A 243 -12.53 -30.04 22.66
C GLU A 243 -11.16 -30.01 22.00
N ILE A 244 -10.13 -29.66 22.77
CA ILE A 244 -8.74 -29.66 22.32
C ILE A 244 -8.16 -31.04 22.59
N ARG A 245 -7.81 -31.75 21.52
CA ARG A 245 -7.39 -33.15 21.56
C ARG A 245 -6.01 -33.34 20.95
N ARG A 246 -5.30 -34.38 21.36
CA ARG A 246 -3.98 -34.76 20.83
C ARG A 246 -3.94 -36.21 20.38
N VAL A 247 -3.33 -36.45 19.23
CA VAL A 247 -2.95 -37.78 18.74
C VAL A 247 -1.41 -37.91 18.74
N PRO A 248 -0.83 -39.01 19.24
CA PRO A 248 0.62 -39.22 19.25
C PRO A 248 1.20 -39.49 17.84
N ALA A 249 2.53 -39.48 17.72
CA ALA A 249 3.25 -39.55 16.44
C ALA A 249 3.06 -40.86 15.65
N THR A 250 2.77 -41.99 16.30
CA THR A 250 2.80 -43.32 15.68
C THR A 250 1.48 -44.08 15.77
N GLY A 251 1.18 -44.87 14.72
CA GLY A 251 0.03 -45.79 14.64
C GLY A 251 -1.18 -45.28 13.83
N ALA A 252 -1.89 -46.21 13.17
CA ALA A 252 -3.20 -45.95 12.56
C ALA A 252 -4.30 -46.07 13.62
N LEU A 253 -5.36 -45.26 13.51
CA LEU A 253 -6.55 -45.25 14.37
C LEU A 253 -6.27 -45.28 15.89
N GLN A 254 -5.77 -44.17 16.43
CA GLN A 254 -5.42 -44.01 17.84
C GLN A 254 -6.55 -43.36 18.65
N ARG A 255 -6.57 -43.63 19.96
CA ARG A 255 -7.44 -42.90 20.89
C ARG A 255 -6.84 -41.50 21.12
N SER A 256 -7.52 -40.46 20.67
CA SER A 256 -7.13 -39.08 20.95
C SER A 256 -7.26 -38.78 22.45
N THR A 257 -6.28 -38.11 23.04
CA THR A 257 -6.33 -37.64 24.43
C THR A 257 -6.94 -36.25 24.49
N LEU A 258 -7.96 -36.05 25.34
CA LEU A 258 -8.50 -34.72 25.63
C LEU A 258 -7.48 -33.95 26.48
N LEU A 259 -6.97 -32.83 25.97
CA LEU A 259 -6.05 -31.94 26.68
C LEU A 259 -6.79 -30.86 27.45
N ALA A 260 -7.77 -30.23 26.80
CA ALA A 260 -8.61 -29.21 27.41
C ALA A 260 -9.94 -29.09 26.67
N ASP A 261 -10.91 -28.41 27.26
CA ASP A 261 -12.16 -28.03 26.58
C ASP A 261 -12.75 -26.74 27.15
N GLY A 262 -13.66 -26.14 26.40
CA GLY A 262 -14.44 -24.98 26.80
C GLY A 262 -15.55 -24.65 25.78
N PRO A 263 -16.21 -23.49 25.90
CA PRO A 263 -17.13 -23.01 24.88
C PRO A 263 -16.40 -22.89 23.53
N LEU A 264 -16.98 -23.42 22.45
CA LEU A 264 -16.31 -23.55 21.14
C LEU A 264 -15.68 -22.25 20.64
N ARG A 265 -16.38 -21.13 20.83
CA ARG A 265 -15.95 -19.79 20.39
C ARG A 265 -14.90 -19.14 21.30
N SER A 266 -14.63 -19.75 22.44
CA SER A 266 -13.75 -19.19 23.48
C SER A 266 -12.49 -20.00 23.66
N VAL A 267 -12.22 -20.99 22.80
CA VAL A 267 -11.01 -21.82 22.85
C VAL A 267 -10.38 -21.91 21.46
N ASP A 268 -9.05 -21.92 21.40
CA ASP A 268 -8.30 -21.99 20.15
C ASP A 268 -6.95 -22.71 20.37
N VAL A 269 -6.34 -23.18 19.28
CA VAL A 269 -5.02 -23.82 19.28
C VAL A 269 -4.10 -23.03 18.33
N ARG A 270 -2.90 -22.69 18.80
CA ARG A 270 -1.90 -21.92 18.04
C ARG A 270 -0.54 -22.62 18.09
N SER A 271 0.27 -22.46 17.05
CA SER A 271 1.69 -22.84 17.07
C SER A 271 2.50 -21.85 17.92
N GLY A 272 3.58 -22.35 18.51
CA GLY A 272 4.67 -21.55 19.05
C GLY A 272 6.01 -22.03 18.48
N ALA A 273 7.10 -21.36 18.84
CA ALA A 273 8.44 -21.74 18.44
C ALA A 273 8.81 -23.13 18.98
N HIS A 274 9.76 -23.76 18.29
CA HIS A 274 10.29 -25.11 18.47
C HIS A 274 9.23 -26.19 18.56
N GLY A 275 8.21 -26.10 17.71
CA GLY A 275 7.09 -27.04 17.71
C GLY A 275 6.34 -27.08 19.04
N SER A 276 6.33 -25.98 19.79
CA SER A 276 5.43 -25.84 20.94
C SER A 276 4.00 -25.55 20.46
N VAL A 277 3.02 -25.94 21.28
CA VAL A 277 1.60 -25.71 21.02
C VAL A 277 1.00 -24.91 22.16
N GLN A 278 0.24 -23.88 21.82
CA GLN A 278 -0.37 -22.97 22.75
C GLN A 278 -1.89 -23.18 22.75
N LEU A 279 -2.45 -23.51 23.90
CA LEU A 279 -3.90 -23.58 24.12
C LEU A 279 -4.34 -22.22 24.64
N THR A 280 -5.22 -21.53 23.92
CA THR A 280 -5.62 -20.16 24.24
C THR A 280 -7.12 -20.09 24.55
N GLY A 281 -7.52 -19.04 25.28
CA GLY A 281 -8.92 -18.77 25.59
C GLY A 281 -9.40 -19.32 26.95
N SER A 282 -10.72 -19.39 27.12
CA SER A 282 -11.41 -19.74 28.36
C SER A 282 -11.59 -21.26 28.51
N LEU A 283 -10.54 -21.94 28.96
CA LEU A 283 -10.54 -23.39 29.20
C LEU A 283 -11.32 -23.74 30.49
N THR A 284 -12.30 -24.63 30.38
CA THR A 284 -13.15 -25.12 31.50
C THR A 284 -12.54 -26.33 32.19
N ARG A 285 -12.04 -27.31 31.43
CA ARG A 285 -11.31 -28.48 31.98
C ARG A 285 -9.92 -28.54 31.37
N ARG A 286 -8.94 -28.93 32.18
CA ARG A 286 -7.53 -29.12 31.79
C ARG A 286 -7.04 -30.47 32.28
N ALA A 287 -6.52 -31.29 31.37
CA ALA A 287 -5.80 -32.51 31.69
C ALA A 287 -4.31 -32.20 31.93
N ALA A 288 -3.52 -33.22 32.29
CA ALA A 288 -2.07 -33.10 32.29
C ALA A 288 -1.57 -32.85 30.86
N LEU A 289 -0.84 -31.76 30.65
CA LEU A 289 -0.36 -31.35 29.33
C LEU A 289 1.02 -31.96 29.03
N PRO A 290 1.28 -32.41 27.78
CA PRO A 290 2.62 -32.74 27.33
C PRO A 290 3.57 -31.54 27.48
N SER A 291 4.88 -31.79 27.61
CA SER A 291 5.89 -30.72 27.76
C SER A 291 5.93 -29.72 26.61
N ALA A 292 5.51 -30.14 25.41
CA ALA A 292 5.40 -29.28 24.24
C ALA A 292 4.13 -28.41 24.21
N VAL A 293 3.18 -28.62 25.12
CA VAL A 293 1.88 -27.93 25.13
C VAL A 293 1.77 -27.05 26.37
N ARG A 294 1.44 -25.77 26.18
CA ARG A 294 1.23 -24.81 27.26
C ARG A 294 -0.11 -24.09 27.13
N VAL A 295 -0.57 -23.51 28.23
CA VAL A 295 -1.76 -22.65 28.26
C VAL A 295 -1.32 -21.20 28.22
N VAL A 296 -1.98 -20.39 27.39
CA VAL A 296 -1.92 -18.93 27.45
C VAL A 296 -3.28 -18.46 27.96
N ASP A 297 -3.32 -18.11 29.25
CA ASP A 297 -4.57 -17.75 29.94
C ASP A 297 -5.14 -16.41 29.42
N GLY A 298 -6.43 -16.39 29.06
CA GLY A 298 -7.10 -15.16 28.61
C GLY A 298 -8.29 -15.40 27.70
N THR A 299 -8.64 -14.37 26.92
CA THR A 299 -9.51 -14.50 25.73
C THR A 299 -8.73 -15.10 24.58
N VAL A 300 -9.40 -15.57 23.53
CA VAL A 300 -8.71 -15.99 22.30
C VAL A 300 -8.06 -14.75 21.67
N PRO A 301 -6.72 -14.66 21.57
CA PRO A 301 -6.06 -13.48 21.04
C PRO A 301 -6.04 -13.46 19.51
N LEU A 302 -5.83 -12.28 18.92
CA LEU A 302 -5.56 -12.12 17.48
C LEU A 302 -4.25 -12.80 17.10
N ALA A 303 -3.20 -12.55 17.88
CA ALA A 303 -1.90 -13.20 17.76
C ALA A 303 -1.27 -13.47 19.13
N THR A 304 -0.47 -14.53 19.20
CA THR A 304 0.37 -14.87 20.33
C THR A 304 1.82 -14.83 19.88
N SER A 305 2.71 -14.43 20.78
CA SER A 305 4.14 -14.50 20.54
C SER A 305 4.62 -15.95 20.50
N SER A 306 5.77 -16.19 19.87
CA SER A 306 6.35 -17.49 19.62
C SER A 306 6.57 -18.30 20.91
N LEU A 307 6.88 -17.63 22.03
CA LEU A 307 7.03 -18.21 23.36
C LEU A 307 5.81 -18.02 24.28
N GLY A 308 4.72 -17.42 23.78
CA GLY A 308 3.47 -17.26 24.51
C GLY A 308 3.57 -16.33 25.73
N GLY A 309 4.67 -15.57 25.84
CA GLY A 309 4.88 -14.56 26.88
C GLY A 309 4.09 -13.27 26.62
N PHE A 310 3.64 -13.07 25.38
CA PHE A 310 2.97 -11.88 24.91
C PHE A 310 1.81 -12.22 23.97
N SER A 311 0.70 -11.49 24.07
CA SER A 311 -0.44 -11.66 23.16
C SER A 311 -1.07 -10.33 22.77
N ILE A 312 -1.63 -10.31 21.57
CA ILE A 312 -2.42 -9.20 21.04
C ILE A 312 -3.89 -9.58 21.13
N ASP A 313 -4.63 -8.91 22.00
CA ASP A 313 -6.09 -9.04 22.15
C ASP A 313 -6.82 -8.15 21.12
N ALA A 314 -8.13 -8.34 20.98
CA ALA A 314 -8.96 -7.66 19.98
C ALA A 314 -8.85 -6.12 20.02
N ASP A 315 -9.01 -5.53 18.83
CA ASP A 315 -8.95 -4.10 18.57
C ASP A 315 -10.10 -3.34 19.27
N ARG A 316 -9.78 -2.15 19.80
CA ARG A 316 -10.76 -1.06 19.93
C ARG A 316 -10.27 -0.01 18.95
N THR A 317 -10.84 0.00 17.75
CA THR A 317 -10.45 0.94 16.70
C THR A 317 -10.31 2.33 17.32
N ALA A 318 -9.08 2.85 17.29
CA ALA A 318 -8.87 4.28 17.44
C ALA A 318 -9.72 4.92 16.33
N THR A 319 -10.60 5.84 16.72
CA THR A 319 -11.19 6.79 15.78
C THR A 319 -10.04 7.34 14.94
N PRO A 320 -10.04 7.21 13.62
CA PRO A 320 -9.03 7.83 12.79
C PRO A 320 -9.03 9.32 13.10
N GLY A 321 -7.96 9.78 13.74
CA GLY A 321 -7.69 11.20 13.91
C GLY A 321 -7.19 11.76 12.60
N SER A 322 -6.96 13.07 12.57
CA SER A 322 -6.55 13.82 11.39
C SER A 322 -5.25 13.34 10.69
N ALA A 323 -4.52 12.39 11.27
CA ALA A 323 -3.33 11.77 10.70
C ALA A 323 -3.62 10.67 9.65
N ALA A 324 -4.85 10.14 9.58
CA ALA A 324 -5.26 9.18 8.54
C ALA A 324 -5.41 9.84 7.15
N TRP A 325 -5.61 11.16 7.11
CA TRP A 325 -5.81 11.95 5.90
C TRP A 325 -4.55 12.09 5.06
N THR A 326 -3.43 12.45 5.70
CA THR A 326 -2.13 12.48 5.02
C THR A 326 -1.78 11.08 4.54
N ALA A 327 -2.06 10.06 5.36
CA ALA A 327 -1.86 8.66 5.07
C ALA A 327 -2.52 8.19 3.75
N GLN A 328 -3.82 8.38 3.57
CA GLN A 328 -4.52 7.90 2.38
C GLN A 328 -4.22 8.73 1.11
N LEU A 329 -3.86 10.01 1.25
CA LEU A 329 -3.46 10.91 0.14
C LEU A 329 -1.97 10.79 -0.24
N THR A 330 -1.13 10.24 0.63
CA THR A 330 0.34 10.10 0.43
C THR A 330 0.82 8.65 0.43
N ARG A 331 -0.10 7.66 0.37
CA ARG A 331 0.17 6.23 0.63
C ARG A 331 0.92 5.96 1.96
N ALA A 332 0.81 6.83 2.96
CA ALA A 332 1.22 6.46 4.31
C ALA A 332 0.16 5.49 4.86
N THR A 333 0.53 4.26 5.17
CA THR A 333 -0.45 3.26 5.61
C THR A 333 -1.07 3.63 6.98
N ALA A 334 -2.34 3.26 7.18
CA ALA A 334 -3.05 3.59 8.41
C ALA A 334 -2.48 2.82 9.62
N ALA A 335 -2.19 3.53 10.72
CA ALA A 335 -1.73 2.91 11.96
C ALA A 335 -2.88 2.26 12.73
N THR A 336 -2.71 1.02 13.18
CA THR A 336 -3.69 0.27 13.97
C THR A 336 -3.23 0.15 15.42
N THR A 337 -4.11 0.45 16.37
CA THR A 337 -3.80 0.37 17.81
C THR A 337 -4.43 -0.86 18.44
N TYR A 338 -3.61 -1.72 19.04
CA TYR A 338 -4.01 -2.97 19.65
C TYR A 338 -3.93 -2.92 21.18
N THR A 339 -4.71 -3.77 21.85
CA THR A 339 -4.49 -4.09 23.27
C THR A 339 -3.55 -5.27 23.36
N ALA A 340 -2.38 -5.07 23.96
CA ALA A 340 -1.40 -6.11 24.23
C ALA A 340 -1.53 -6.61 25.67
N ARG A 341 -1.17 -7.87 25.91
CA ARG A 341 -1.12 -8.51 27.23
C ARG A 341 0.21 -9.24 27.42
N VAL A 342 0.79 -9.10 28.61
CA VAL A 342 2.00 -9.83 29.03
C VAL A 342 1.59 -10.99 29.94
N ALA A 343 1.85 -12.23 29.52
CA ALA A 343 1.39 -13.44 30.21
C ALA A 343 1.96 -13.57 31.63
N SER A 344 3.23 -13.22 31.83
CA SER A 344 3.92 -13.36 33.13
C SER A 344 3.39 -12.43 34.22
N THR A 345 2.81 -11.28 33.84
CA THR A 345 2.33 -10.25 34.78
C THR A 345 0.82 -10.06 34.75
N GLY A 346 0.14 -10.57 33.72
CA GLY A 346 -1.28 -10.32 33.46
C GLY A 346 -1.62 -8.86 33.10
N ARG A 347 -0.62 -7.99 32.94
CA ARG A 347 -0.82 -6.57 32.60
C ARG A 347 -1.21 -6.40 31.14
N THR A 348 -2.10 -5.45 30.88
CA THR A 348 -2.48 -5.01 29.54
C THR A 348 -2.03 -3.57 29.26
N PHE A 349 -1.69 -3.27 28.01
CA PHE A 349 -1.33 -1.92 27.55
C PHE A 349 -1.69 -1.74 26.08
N ARG A 350 -1.59 -0.51 25.55
CA ARG A 350 -1.85 -0.23 24.13
C ARG A 350 -0.55 -0.19 23.35
N THR A 351 -0.54 -0.83 22.19
CA THR A 351 0.57 -0.78 21.23
C THR A 351 0.03 -0.42 19.86
N THR A 352 0.77 0.34 19.07
CA THR A 352 0.33 0.80 17.74
C THR A 352 1.29 0.26 16.70
N ALA A 353 0.75 -0.42 15.69
CA ALA A 353 1.52 -0.91 14.56
C ALA A 353 1.12 -0.11 13.31
N ARG A 354 2.10 0.43 12.60
CA ARG A 354 1.91 1.15 11.34
C ARG A 354 2.67 0.42 10.23
N PRO A 355 2.02 -0.02 9.15
CA PRO A 355 2.75 -0.54 8.01
C PRO A 355 3.73 0.49 7.39
N GLY A 356 4.85 0.03 6.86
CA GLY A 356 5.95 0.90 6.45
C GLY A 356 6.74 1.54 7.60
N GLU A 357 6.35 1.38 8.87
CA GLU A 357 7.18 1.78 10.01
C GLU A 357 8.36 0.81 10.18
N ARG A 358 9.56 1.37 10.33
CA ARG A 358 10.84 0.62 10.42
C ARG A 358 10.90 -0.52 9.39
N PRO A 359 10.74 -0.23 8.09
CA PRO A 359 10.61 -1.27 7.08
C PRO A 359 11.92 -2.05 6.98
N SER A 360 11.82 -3.34 6.65
CA SER A 360 13.00 -4.13 6.32
C SER A 360 13.73 -3.52 5.12
N ALA A 361 15.05 -3.74 5.04
CA ALA A 361 15.86 -3.27 3.92
C ALA A 361 15.47 -3.93 2.57
N ARG A 362 14.65 -4.98 2.62
CA ARG A 362 14.23 -5.81 1.49
C ARG A 362 12.74 -5.68 1.18
N ILE A 363 12.07 -4.66 1.72
CA ILE A 363 10.61 -4.53 1.61
C ILE A 363 10.10 -4.49 0.15
N ALA A 364 10.91 -3.97 -0.78
CA ALA A 364 10.60 -3.93 -2.21
C ALA A 364 10.56 -5.32 -2.87
N GLU A 365 11.11 -6.36 -2.25
CA GLU A 365 10.98 -7.74 -2.76
C GLU A 365 9.53 -8.24 -2.71
N GLY A 366 8.67 -7.63 -1.88
CA GLY A 366 7.27 -8.04 -1.73
C GLY A 366 6.31 -7.57 -2.84
N SER A 367 6.67 -6.51 -3.57
CA SER A 367 5.97 -6.04 -4.77
C SER A 367 6.55 -6.62 -6.07
N ALA A 368 7.71 -7.29 -6.00
CA ALA A 368 8.25 -8.04 -7.12
C ALA A 368 7.20 -9.07 -7.57
N PRO A 369 6.93 -9.26 -8.86
CA PRO A 369 5.87 -10.15 -9.27
C PRO A 369 5.97 -11.58 -8.76
N HIS A 370 4.84 -12.18 -8.44
CA HIS A 370 4.78 -13.62 -8.21
C HIS A 370 5.32 -14.40 -9.43
N PRO A 371 6.10 -15.48 -9.23
CA PRO A 371 6.56 -16.31 -10.35
C PRO A 371 5.39 -17.02 -11.04
N LEU A 372 4.26 -17.13 -10.31
CA LEU A 372 2.96 -17.47 -10.87
C LEU A 372 2.02 -16.25 -11.10
N SER A 373 2.53 -15.04 -11.36
CA SER A 373 1.77 -13.89 -11.89
C SER A 373 2.31 -13.43 -13.26
N GLY A 374 3.18 -14.23 -13.89
CA GLY A 374 3.52 -14.09 -15.31
C GLY A 374 4.38 -12.90 -15.67
N LEU A 375 4.81 -12.11 -14.69
CA LEU A 375 5.49 -10.86 -14.95
C LEU A 375 7.02 -10.99 -15.11
N ALA A 376 7.57 -12.20 -15.02
CA ALA A 376 9.01 -12.44 -15.00
C ALA A 376 9.50 -13.27 -16.21
N ARG A 377 9.56 -12.68 -17.41
CA ARG A 377 10.53 -13.07 -18.46
C ARG A 377 10.96 -11.89 -19.34
N THR A 378 12.26 -11.78 -19.53
CA THR A 378 12.91 -11.04 -20.61
C THR A 378 12.96 -11.90 -21.88
N GLY A 379 12.67 -11.30 -23.04
CA GLY A 379 13.11 -11.82 -24.34
C GLY A 379 12.05 -11.87 -25.43
N GLY A 380 11.95 -10.78 -26.20
CA GLY A 380 11.24 -10.71 -27.47
C GLY A 380 10.80 -9.29 -27.79
N ALA A 381 11.51 -8.60 -28.69
CA ALA A 381 11.08 -7.28 -29.14
C ALA A 381 9.75 -7.39 -29.88
N LEU A 382 8.68 -6.79 -29.34
CA LEU A 382 7.41 -6.64 -30.03
C LEU A 382 7.56 -5.57 -31.12
N THR A 383 7.08 -5.90 -32.32
CA THR A 383 6.97 -4.97 -33.44
C THR A 383 5.87 -3.97 -33.20
N ALA A 384 6.13 -2.68 -33.46
CA ALA A 384 5.18 -1.59 -33.29
C ALA A 384 3.87 -1.82 -34.06
N VAL A 385 2.82 -2.21 -33.34
CA VAL A 385 1.43 -1.98 -33.75
C VAL A 385 1.15 -0.49 -33.53
N ALA A 386 0.24 0.11 -34.29
CA ALA A 386 -0.12 1.52 -34.10
C ALA A 386 -0.61 1.74 -32.65
N ALA A 387 0.03 2.64 -31.91
CA ALA A 387 -0.36 2.96 -30.54
C ALA A 387 -1.76 3.57 -30.53
N ASP A 388 -2.62 3.10 -29.64
CA ASP A 388 -3.88 3.77 -29.34
C ASP A 388 -3.59 5.00 -28.48
N THR A 389 -4.32 6.07 -28.77
CA THR A 389 -4.19 7.36 -28.12
C THR A 389 -5.43 7.76 -27.33
N ASP A 390 -6.54 7.03 -27.53
CA ASP A 390 -7.80 7.26 -26.85
C ASP A 390 -7.80 6.51 -25.51
N PRO A 391 -7.97 7.20 -24.37
CA PRO A 391 -8.09 6.52 -23.08
C PRO A 391 -9.37 5.67 -22.97
N VAL A 392 -10.38 5.90 -23.82
CA VAL A 392 -11.64 5.15 -23.81
C VAL A 392 -11.51 3.83 -24.58
N ASP A 393 -11.94 2.73 -23.96
CA ASP A 393 -11.98 1.40 -24.56
C ASP A 393 -13.22 1.23 -25.46
N ALA A 394 -13.03 1.35 -26.77
CA ALA A 394 -14.10 1.24 -27.77
C ALA A 394 -14.82 -0.13 -27.72
N ASP A 395 -14.06 -1.21 -27.49
CA ASP A 395 -14.55 -2.60 -27.50
C ASP A 395 -15.17 -3.05 -26.16
N ALA A 396 -15.20 -2.18 -25.14
CA ALA A 396 -15.71 -2.53 -23.83
C ALA A 396 -17.18 -2.93 -23.85
N THR A 397 -17.55 -3.97 -23.10
CA THR A 397 -18.95 -4.46 -23.01
C THR A 397 -19.79 -3.68 -22.00
N CYS A 398 -19.18 -3.08 -20.98
CA CYS A 398 -19.88 -2.34 -19.96
C CYS A 398 -20.38 -0.98 -20.48
N ALA A 399 -21.58 -0.56 -20.05
CA ALA A 399 -22.27 0.59 -20.64
C ALA A 399 -21.57 1.92 -20.43
N ILE A 400 -20.91 2.10 -19.27
CA ILE A 400 -20.23 3.34 -18.91
C ILE A 400 -18.71 3.11 -18.93
N PRO A 401 -17.96 3.85 -19.76
CA PRO A 401 -16.52 3.69 -19.87
C PRO A 401 -15.80 4.04 -18.56
N ARG A 402 -14.66 3.38 -18.32
CA ARG A 402 -13.82 3.62 -17.13
C ARG A 402 -13.02 4.92 -17.28
N ASN A 403 -12.23 5.03 -18.35
CA ASN A 403 -11.26 6.12 -18.59
C ASN A 403 -11.78 7.18 -19.57
N ASP A 404 -13.07 7.52 -19.49
CA ASP A 404 -13.64 8.62 -20.26
C ASP A 404 -13.43 9.94 -19.52
N PRO A 405 -12.67 10.90 -20.08
CA PRO A 405 -12.40 12.18 -19.41
C PRO A 405 -13.67 13.00 -19.15
N ASP A 406 -14.74 12.81 -19.94
CA ASP A 406 -16.03 13.44 -19.70
C ASP A 406 -16.83 12.72 -18.59
N THR A 407 -16.36 11.57 -18.07
CA THR A 407 -17.05 10.81 -17.04
C THR A 407 -16.15 10.57 -15.82
N GLN A 408 -16.12 11.56 -14.94
CA GLN A 408 -15.69 11.36 -13.54
C GLN A 408 -16.90 11.16 -12.64
N VAL A 409 -16.70 10.51 -11.50
CA VAL A 409 -17.71 10.32 -10.46
C VAL A 409 -17.16 10.76 -9.12
N GLU A 410 -17.91 11.59 -8.40
CA GLU A 410 -17.55 12.03 -7.06
C GLU A 410 -17.71 10.89 -6.06
N GLN A 411 -16.69 10.64 -5.25
CA GLN A 411 -16.79 9.72 -4.12
C GLN A 411 -17.65 10.34 -3.01
N PRO A 412 -18.83 9.79 -2.65
CA PRO A 412 -19.64 10.32 -1.57
C PRO A 412 -18.96 10.13 -0.22
N THR A 413 -19.29 11.01 0.73
CA THR A 413 -18.97 10.77 2.14
C THR A 413 -19.78 9.57 2.67
N PRO A 414 -19.28 8.81 3.66
CA PRO A 414 -20.06 7.74 4.28
C PRO A 414 -21.41 8.23 4.82
N ARG A 415 -21.46 9.50 5.22
CA ARG A 415 -22.67 10.17 5.70
C ARG A 415 -23.69 10.44 4.58
N GLN A 416 -23.24 10.80 3.38
CA GLN A 416 -24.09 10.91 2.19
C GLN A 416 -24.69 9.53 1.85
N VAL A 417 -23.89 8.46 1.90
CA VAL A 417 -24.37 7.09 1.68
C VAL A 417 -25.41 6.68 2.73
N GLU A 418 -25.15 6.90 4.03
CA GLU A 418 -26.12 6.63 5.10
C GLU A 418 -27.43 7.41 4.90
N TRP A 419 -27.33 8.70 4.56
CA TRP A 419 -28.51 9.52 4.28
C TRP A 419 -29.30 9.02 3.08
N ALA A 420 -28.64 8.73 1.95
CA ALA A 420 -29.34 8.24 0.77
C ALA A 420 -30.00 6.89 1.02
N ALA A 421 -29.37 6.01 1.80
CA ALA A 421 -29.96 4.75 2.25
C ALA A 421 -31.20 4.99 3.11
N ASP A 422 -31.11 5.87 4.12
CA ASP A 422 -32.23 6.25 5.01
C ASP A 422 -33.42 6.78 4.19
N GLN A 423 -33.16 7.70 3.25
CA GLN A 423 -34.21 8.26 2.39
C GLN A 423 -34.78 7.20 1.44
N ALA A 424 -33.95 6.30 0.90
CA ALA A 424 -34.41 5.28 -0.03
C ALA A 424 -35.36 4.29 0.65
N VAL A 425 -35.03 3.77 1.84
CA VAL A 425 -35.87 2.77 2.52
C VAL A 425 -37.23 3.33 2.95
N VAL A 426 -37.30 4.62 3.26
CA VAL A 426 -38.57 5.29 3.60
C VAL A 426 -39.34 5.80 2.38
N GLY A 427 -38.78 5.73 1.17
CA GLY A 427 -39.43 6.17 -0.06
C GLY A 427 -39.39 7.70 -0.28
N ASN A 428 -38.39 8.38 0.30
CA ASN A 428 -38.23 9.83 0.25
C ASN A 428 -37.00 10.29 -0.55
N LEU A 429 -36.30 9.38 -1.25
CA LEU A 429 -35.15 9.73 -2.09
C LEU A 429 -35.64 10.26 -3.46
N THR A 430 -36.43 11.33 -3.40
CA THR A 430 -37.15 11.95 -4.51
C THR A 430 -36.61 13.33 -4.87
N LEU A 431 -35.44 13.70 -4.34
CA LEU A 431 -34.74 14.90 -4.76
C LEU A 431 -34.60 14.92 -6.29
N THR A 432 -34.66 16.10 -6.87
CA THR A 432 -34.45 16.26 -8.32
C THR A 432 -33.01 16.62 -8.58
N ARG A 433 -32.30 15.76 -9.30
CA ARG A 433 -31.05 16.10 -9.98
C ARG A 433 -31.41 16.88 -11.22
N GLU A 434 -30.85 18.07 -11.37
CA GLU A 434 -31.00 18.85 -12.60
C GLU A 434 -30.24 18.23 -13.77
N ALA A 435 -30.58 18.66 -15.00
CA ALA A 435 -29.86 18.21 -16.17
C ALA A 435 -28.36 18.54 -16.01
N ASN A 436 -27.51 17.57 -16.34
CA ASN A 436 -26.05 17.65 -16.15
C ASN A 436 -25.57 17.94 -14.71
N TRP A 437 -26.35 17.53 -13.69
CA TRP A 437 -25.90 17.58 -12.30
C TRP A 437 -24.53 16.90 -12.13
N HIS A 438 -23.57 17.61 -11.53
CA HIS A 438 -22.17 17.18 -11.33
C HIS A 438 -21.49 16.66 -12.61
N GLN A 439 -21.75 17.30 -13.76
CA GLN A 439 -21.25 16.83 -15.07
C GLN A 439 -21.64 15.37 -15.36
N ALA A 440 -22.84 14.94 -14.95
CA ALA A 440 -23.31 13.58 -15.24
C ALA A 440 -23.52 13.29 -16.74
N HIS A 441 -23.42 14.31 -17.61
CA HIS A 441 -23.74 14.25 -19.05
C HIS A 441 -25.15 13.73 -19.33
N MET A 442 -26.09 14.15 -18.47
CA MET A 442 -27.50 13.78 -18.51
C MET A 442 -28.33 14.91 -19.13
N SER A 443 -29.01 14.64 -20.25
CA SER A 443 -29.75 15.64 -21.03
C SER A 443 -31.07 16.11 -20.40
N SER A 444 -31.49 15.52 -19.29
CA SER A 444 -32.76 15.82 -18.62
C SER A 444 -32.61 15.62 -17.12
N SER A 445 -33.42 16.32 -16.33
CA SER A 445 -33.47 16.12 -14.89
C SER A 445 -34.05 14.75 -14.54
N TRP A 446 -33.69 14.22 -13.38
CA TRP A 446 -34.20 12.96 -12.87
C TRP A 446 -34.30 12.99 -11.35
N SER A 447 -34.99 12.01 -10.78
CA SER A 447 -34.92 11.73 -9.35
C SER A 447 -34.56 10.25 -9.15
N PRO A 448 -33.74 9.91 -8.14
CA PRO A 448 -33.32 8.53 -7.90
C PRO A 448 -34.48 7.53 -7.85
N GLN A 449 -35.48 7.77 -6.99
CA GLN A 449 -36.66 6.90 -6.89
C GLN A 449 -37.75 7.17 -7.94
N GLY A 450 -37.61 8.22 -8.75
CA GLY A 450 -38.41 8.36 -9.97
C GLY A 450 -37.95 7.38 -11.05
N LEU A 451 -36.64 7.18 -11.19
CA LEU A 451 -36.05 6.22 -12.12
C LEU A 451 -36.11 4.77 -11.61
N PHE A 452 -35.88 4.60 -10.31
CA PHE A 452 -35.88 3.30 -9.66
C PHE A 452 -36.89 3.32 -8.49
N PRO A 453 -38.20 3.23 -8.78
CA PRO A 453 -39.22 3.29 -7.74
C PRO A 453 -39.07 2.13 -6.76
N ARG A 454 -39.39 2.35 -5.49
CA ARG A 454 -39.35 1.29 -4.49
C ARG A 454 -40.34 0.16 -4.84
N LEU A 455 -39.95 -1.09 -4.57
CA LEU A 455 -40.88 -2.23 -4.63
C LEU A 455 -41.63 -2.38 -3.30
N GLU A 456 -42.88 -2.82 -3.36
CA GLU A 456 -43.64 -3.19 -2.17
C GLU A 456 -43.17 -4.55 -1.63
N LEU A 457 -43.09 -4.68 -0.30
CA LEU A 457 -42.66 -5.91 0.35
C LEU A 457 -43.83 -6.84 0.61
N THR A 458 -43.62 -8.12 0.36
CA THR A 458 -44.49 -9.20 0.81
C THR A 458 -44.53 -9.20 2.34
N GLY A 459 -45.72 -8.97 2.90
CA GLY A 459 -45.91 -8.78 4.35
C GLY A 459 -45.98 -7.31 4.81
N GLY A 460 -45.80 -6.35 3.90
CA GLY A 460 -45.79 -4.91 4.23
C GLY A 460 -44.46 -4.44 4.82
N GLY A 461 -44.38 -3.18 5.27
CA GLY A 461 -43.16 -2.64 5.92
C GLY A 461 -42.07 -2.18 4.93
N ARG A 462 -40.82 -2.10 5.41
CA ARG A 462 -39.64 -1.64 4.64
C ARG A 462 -38.36 -2.39 5.03
N VAL A 463 -37.32 -2.23 4.23
CA VAL A 463 -35.97 -2.70 4.56
C VAL A 463 -35.41 -1.91 5.75
N PRO A 464 -34.92 -2.55 6.83
CA PRO A 464 -34.12 -1.88 7.85
C PRO A 464 -32.85 -1.32 7.22
N VAL A 465 -32.59 -0.03 7.38
CA VAL A 465 -31.49 0.64 6.68
C VAL A 465 -30.14 -0.02 6.95
N GLN A 466 -29.90 -0.53 8.16
CA GLN A 466 -28.63 -1.19 8.49
C GLN A 466 -28.37 -2.49 7.74
N ILE A 467 -29.42 -3.22 7.30
CA ILE A 467 -29.23 -4.36 6.40
C ILE A 467 -28.68 -3.87 5.06
N PHE A 468 -29.26 -2.79 4.55
CA PHE A 468 -28.85 -2.26 3.25
C PHE A 468 -27.45 -1.62 3.31
N LEU A 469 -27.13 -0.88 4.38
CA LEU A 469 -25.78 -0.37 4.65
C LEU A 469 -24.76 -1.47 4.89
N GLY A 470 -25.18 -2.61 5.45
CA GLY A 470 -24.36 -3.81 5.58
C GLY A 470 -24.03 -4.45 4.23
N VAL A 471 -24.99 -4.47 3.30
CA VAL A 471 -24.77 -4.87 1.89
C VAL A 471 -23.76 -3.93 1.24
N MET A 472 -24.00 -2.61 1.28
CA MET A 472 -23.07 -1.62 0.67
C MET A 472 -21.65 -1.67 1.24
N SER A 473 -21.52 -1.93 2.54
CA SER A 473 -20.20 -2.17 3.16
C SER A 473 -19.50 -3.40 2.59
N GLN A 474 -20.26 -4.47 2.35
CA GLN A 474 -19.71 -5.73 1.85
C GLN A 474 -19.38 -5.66 0.36
N GLU A 475 -20.21 -4.98 -0.43
CA GLU A 475 -20.03 -4.82 -1.88
C GLU A 475 -18.83 -3.92 -2.21
N SER A 476 -18.85 -2.66 -1.75
CA SER A 476 -17.90 -1.64 -2.24
C SER A 476 -17.18 -0.84 -1.16
N ASN A 477 -17.33 -1.17 0.13
CA ASN A 477 -16.91 -0.30 1.24
C ASN A 477 -17.53 1.11 1.21
N LEU A 478 -18.76 1.24 0.68
CA LEU A 478 -19.47 2.52 0.50
C LEU A 478 -18.89 3.41 -0.62
N TRP A 479 -18.12 2.84 -1.54
CA TRP A 479 -17.49 3.58 -2.64
C TRP A 479 -18.36 3.66 -3.89
N GLN A 480 -18.39 4.84 -4.51
CA GLN A 480 -19.01 5.12 -5.81
C GLN A 480 -17.96 5.37 -6.90
N ALA A 481 -16.88 6.07 -6.54
CA ALA A 481 -15.71 6.24 -7.39
C ALA A 481 -14.68 5.15 -7.08
N SER A 482 -13.68 5.00 -7.94
CA SER A 482 -12.56 4.08 -7.72
C SER A 482 -11.90 4.30 -6.35
N GLY A 483 -11.18 3.28 -5.86
CA GLY A 483 -10.48 3.35 -4.56
C GLY A 483 -9.42 4.45 -4.46
N HIS A 484 -9.05 5.09 -5.57
CA HIS A 484 -8.12 6.21 -5.63
C HIS A 484 -8.75 7.55 -5.23
N SER A 485 -10.07 7.62 -5.15
CA SER A 485 -10.80 8.86 -4.84
C SER A 485 -11.22 8.93 -3.38
N LEU A 486 -10.81 10.00 -2.68
CA LEU A 486 -11.32 10.30 -1.33
C LEU A 486 -12.71 10.95 -1.38
N PRO A 487 -13.48 10.94 -0.28
CA PRO A 487 -14.76 11.64 -0.22
C PRO A 487 -14.70 13.09 -0.72
N GLY A 488 -15.52 13.44 -1.72
CA GLY A 488 -15.54 14.74 -2.39
C GLY A 488 -14.59 14.87 -3.60
N VAL A 489 -13.65 13.94 -3.78
CA VAL A 489 -12.75 13.90 -4.94
C VAL A 489 -13.40 13.05 -6.04
N PRO A 490 -13.59 13.60 -7.25
CA PRO A 490 -13.96 12.83 -8.43
C PRO A 490 -12.84 11.89 -8.87
N GLY A 491 -13.20 10.80 -9.54
CA GLY A 491 -12.26 9.98 -10.28
C GLY A 491 -12.99 9.02 -11.20
N ASN A 492 -12.32 7.95 -11.62
CA ASN A 492 -12.96 6.87 -12.37
C ASN A 492 -14.22 6.36 -11.63
N PRO A 493 -15.30 5.99 -12.34
CA PRO A 493 -16.41 5.26 -11.73
C PRO A 493 -15.88 3.95 -11.10
N LEU A 494 -16.43 3.55 -9.96
CA LEU A 494 -16.18 2.22 -9.43
C LEU A 494 -16.89 1.20 -10.31
N ILE A 495 -16.11 0.35 -10.97
CA ILE A 495 -16.59 -0.76 -11.78
C ILE A 495 -15.96 -2.04 -11.25
N GLY A 496 -16.66 -3.18 -11.37
CA GLY A 496 -16.10 -4.52 -11.15
C GLY A 496 -14.96 -4.85 -12.12
N ASN A 497 -14.85 -6.11 -12.55
CA ASN A 497 -13.83 -6.53 -13.53
C ASN A 497 -14.11 -5.97 -14.94
N TYR A 498 -13.91 -4.66 -15.16
CA TYR A 498 -14.24 -3.95 -16.41
C TYR A 498 -13.55 -4.53 -17.65
N TYR A 499 -12.31 -5.00 -17.49
CA TYR A 499 -11.49 -5.54 -18.58
C TYR A 499 -11.68 -7.05 -18.79
N GLY A 500 -12.49 -7.71 -17.95
CA GLY A 500 -12.71 -9.15 -17.97
C GLY A 500 -11.41 -9.97 -17.95
N ARG A 501 -10.39 -9.45 -17.25
CA ARG A 501 -9.10 -10.12 -17.13
C ARG A 501 -9.29 -11.43 -16.37
N ASP A 502 -8.73 -12.51 -16.90
CA ASP A 502 -8.69 -13.81 -16.25
C ASP A 502 -7.38 -13.96 -15.47
N ILE A 503 -7.14 -13.09 -14.49
CA ILE A 503 -5.91 -13.09 -13.68
C ILE A 503 -5.83 -14.28 -12.69
N TYR A 504 -6.61 -15.30 -12.98
CA TYR A 504 -7.13 -16.30 -12.08
C TYR A 504 -6.97 -17.72 -12.62
N ASP A 505 -6.51 -17.84 -13.87
CA ASP A 505 -6.17 -19.09 -14.53
C ASP A 505 -4.69 -19.47 -14.34
N GLU A 506 -4.27 -20.69 -14.70
CA GLU A 506 -2.87 -21.07 -14.51
C GLU A 506 -1.91 -20.44 -15.55
N ASP A 507 -2.41 -19.69 -16.54
CA ASP A 507 -1.65 -19.09 -17.65
C ASP A 507 -1.44 -17.60 -17.46
N GLU A 508 -0.49 -17.26 -16.61
CA GLU A 508 -0.24 -15.88 -16.24
C GLU A 508 0.33 -15.01 -17.35
N SER A 509 0.72 -15.60 -18.48
CA SER A 509 1.10 -14.81 -19.65
C SER A 509 -0.07 -13.91 -20.11
N ASN A 510 -1.29 -14.32 -19.75
CA ASN A 510 -2.54 -13.63 -20.03
C ASN A 510 -3.08 -12.77 -18.87
N ASP A 511 -2.38 -12.62 -17.74
CA ASP A 511 -2.92 -11.87 -16.59
C ASP A 511 -3.23 -10.40 -16.93
N TRP A 512 -2.65 -9.86 -17.99
CA TRP A 512 -2.94 -8.51 -18.48
C TRP A 512 -3.76 -8.51 -19.77
N ASP A 513 -4.10 -9.68 -20.27
CA ASP A 513 -4.87 -9.85 -21.47
C ASP A 513 -6.31 -9.44 -21.19
N ILE A 514 -6.82 -8.57 -22.06
CA ILE A 514 -8.18 -8.05 -21.96
C ILE A 514 -9.12 -9.03 -22.67
N ASP A 515 -10.20 -9.42 -21.99
CA ASP A 515 -11.35 -10.11 -22.56
C ASP A 515 -12.64 -9.43 -22.09
N PHE A 516 -13.11 -8.45 -22.86
CA PHE A 516 -14.32 -7.72 -22.50
C PHE A 516 -15.59 -8.60 -22.45
N SER A 517 -15.61 -9.78 -23.06
CA SER A 517 -16.79 -10.66 -22.99
C SER A 517 -17.06 -11.14 -21.55
N GLU A 518 -15.99 -11.37 -20.80
CA GLU A 518 -16.00 -11.78 -19.39
C GLU A 518 -16.09 -10.61 -18.39
N ALA A 519 -16.23 -9.37 -18.88
CA ALA A 519 -16.26 -8.21 -18.00
C ALA A 519 -17.41 -8.24 -16.96
N ASP A 520 -17.09 -7.90 -15.72
CA ASP A 520 -18.08 -7.69 -14.67
C ASP A 520 -18.47 -6.21 -14.60
N CYS A 521 -19.64 -5.89 -15.15
CA CYS A 521 -20.15 -4.54 -15.29
C CYS A 521 -20.92 -4.07 -14.05
N GLY A 522 -20.41 -4.39 -12.85
CA GLY A 522 -20.95 -3.95 -11.56
C GLY A 522 -20.55 -2.51 -11.25
N TYR A 523 -21.50 -1.59 -11.04
CA TYR A 523 -21.19 -0.17 -10.81
C TYR A 523 -21.53 0.32 -9.40
N GLY A 524 -20.66 1.17 -8.85
CA GLY A 524 -20.94 2.06 -7.72
C GLY A 524 -21.19 1.40 -6.36
N VAL A 525 -21.84 2.14 -5.44
CA VAL A 525 -21.99 1.78 -4.01
C VAL A 525 -22.65 0.42 -3.75
N THR A 526 -23.56 0.01 -4.62
CA THR A 526 -24.29 -1.26 -4.50
C THR A 526 -23.84 -2.30 -5.51
N GLN A 527 -22.79 -2.01 -6.29
CA GLN A 527 -22.25 -2.89 -7.35
C GLN A 527 -23.35 -3.44 -8.26
N ILE A 528 -24.19 -2.56 -8.83
CA ILE A 528 -25.28 -3.00 -9.71
C ILE A 528 -24.74 -3.62 -11.00
N THR A 529 -25.04 -4.88 -11.26
CA THR A 529 -24.61 -5.60 -12.47
C THR A 529 -25.72 -5.74 -13.50
N ASP A 530 -26.95 -6.02 -13.03
CA ASP A 530 -28.07 -6.41 -13.89
C ASP A 530 -28.48 -5.29 -14.85
N GLY A 531 -28.33 -5.55 -16.15
CA GLY A 531 -28.72 -4.62 -17.21
C GLY A 531 -27.72 -3.48 -17.42
N MET A 532 -26.50 -3.58 -16.89
CA MET A 532 -25.43 -2.58 -17.04
C MET A 532 -24.49 -2.86 -18.23
N ARG A 533 -24.72 -3.93 -18.98
CA ARG A 533 -24.04 -4.22 -20.26
C ARG A 533 -24.65 -3.44 -21.42
N LYS A 534 -23.82 -3.09 -22.41
CA LYS A 534 -24.27 -2.44 -23.66
C LYS A 534 -25.24 -3.36 -24.42
N PRO A 535 -26.26 -2.81 -25.11
CA PRO A 535 -27.06 -3.58 -26.06
C PRO A 535 -26.16 -4.32 -27.06
N GLY A 536 -26.39 -5.62 -27.26
CA GLY A 536 -25.54 -6.48 -28.09
C GLY A 536 -24.46 -7.26 -27.35
N HIS A 537 -24.18 -6.94 -26.08
CA HIS A 537 -23.20 -7.62 -25.23
C HIS A 537 -23.81 -8.23 -23.96
N LEU A 538 -25.14 -8.40 -23.96
CA LEU A 538 -25.92 -8.96 -22.84
C LEU A 538 -25.62 -10.45 -22.66
N ARG A 539 -25.61 -10.90 -21.41
CA ARG A 539 -25.59 -12.33 -21.07
C ARG A 539 -26.94 -12.99 -21.40
N PRO A 540 -27.00 -14.33 -21.53
CA PRO A 540 -28.27 -15.05 -21.66
C PRO A 540 -29.25 -14.67 -20.54
N ASP A 541 -30.51 -14.41 -20.88
CA ASP A 541 -31.59 -13.98 -19.97
C ASP A 541 -31.42 -12.58 -19.31
N GLU A 542 -30.37 -11.82 -19.65
CA GLU A 542 -30.19 -10.44 -19.17
C GLU A 542 -31.06 -9.45 -19.93
N VAL A 543 -31.67 -8.50 -19.22
CA VAL A 543 -32.42 -7.38 -19.80
C VAL A 543 -31.69 -6.07 -19.50
N ALA A 544 -31.28 -5.36 -20.55
CA ALA A 544 -30.60 -4.07 -20.41
C ALA A 544 -31.49 -3.03 -19.71
N LEU A 545 -30.91 -2.28 -18.79
CA LEU A 545 -31.46 -0.99 -18.38
C LEU A 545 -31.40 -0.01 -19.55
N THR A 546 -32.25 1.02 -19.52
CA THR A 546 -32.14 2.08 -20.54
C THR A 546 -30.80 2.81 -20.41
N PRO A 547 -30.21 3.37 -21.49
CA PRO A 547 -28.95 4.11 -21.40
C PRO A 547 -28.98 5.25 -20.36
N PHE A 548 -30.14 5.88 -20.19
CA PHE A 548 -30.35 6.90 -19.18
C PHE A 548 -30.25 6.34 -17.75
N GLN A 549 -30.87 5.18 -17.50
CA GLN A 549 -30.78 4.49 -16.21
C GLN A 549 -29.36 3.96 -15.94
N GLN A 550 -28.69 3.41 -16.95
CA GLN A 550 -27.30 2.94 -16.83
C GLN A 550 -26.38 4.09 -16.42
N ARG A 551 -26.42 5.23 -17.14
CA ARG A 551 -25.58 6.38 -16.81
C ARG A 551 -25.92 6.96 -15.45
N ALA A 552 -27.20 7.21 -15.16
CA ALA A 552 -27.61 7.78 -13.87
C ALA A 552 -27.15 6.92 -12.68
N ALA A 553 -27.25 5.60 -12.79
CA ALA A 553 -26.86 4.71 -11.70
C ALA A 553 -25.35 4.52 -11.57
N ALA A 554 -24.57 4.79 -12.63
CA ALA A 554 -23.10 4.78 -12.58
C ALA A 554 -22.50 6.08 -12.04
N VAL A 555 -23.13 7.24 -12.26
CA VAL A 555 -22.57 8.57 -11.92
C VAL A 555 -23.22 9.25 -10.71
N ASP A 556 -24.38 8.80 -10.25
CA ASP A 556 -25.06 9.33 -9.06
C ASP A 556 -25.23 8.24 -8.00
N TYR A 557 -24.51 8.40 -6.88
CA TYR A 557 -24.54 7.46 -5.76
C TYR A 557 -25.97 7.26 -5.21
N ALA A 558 -26.82 8.29 -5.22
CA ALA A 558 -28.19 8.20 -4.73
C ALA A 558 -29.06 7.36 -5.68
N THR A 559 -28.87 7.53 -7.00
CA THR A 559 -29.54 6.71 -8.01
C THR A 559 -29.06 5.26 -7.95
N ASN A 560 -27.76 5.03 -7.75
CA ASN A 560 -27.19 3.69 -7.52
C ASN A 560 -27.85 2.99 -6.31
N ILE A 561 -27.94 3.70 -5.18
CA ILE A 561 -28.60 3.22 -3.95
C ILE A 561 -30.09 2.91 -4.18
N ALA A 562 -30.81 3.73 -4.95
CA ALA A 562 -32.21 3.45 -5.29
C ALA A 562 -32.36 2.17 -6.14
N ALA A 563 -31.46 1.96 -7.10
CA ALA A 563 -31.43 0.75 -7.93
C ALA A 563 -31.10 -0.50 -7.08
N GLY A 564 -30.04 -0.45 -6.28
CA GLY A 564 -29.62 -1.55 -5.41
C GLY A 564 -30.68 -1.93 -4.36
N LEU A 565 -31.43 -0.95 -3.84
CA LEU A 565 -32.53 -1.23 -2.91
C LEU A 565 -33.58 -2.14 -3.55
N ARG A 566 -33.97 -1.88 -4.80
CA ARG A 566 -34.97 -2.69 -5.50
C ARG A 566 -34.53 -4.15 -5.61
N ILE A 567 -33.24 -4.41 -5.85
CA ILE A 567 -32.69 -5.77 -5.94
C ILE A 567 -32.89 -6.49 -4.59
N LEU A 568 -32.55 -5.86 -3.47
CA LEU A 568 -32.74 -6.45 -2.14
C LEU A 568 -34.22 -6.70 -1.80
N GLN A 569 -35.10 -5.77 -2.19
CA GLN A 569 -36.55 -5.93 -2.00
C GLN A 569 -37.14 -7.06 -2.87
N ASP A 570 -36.66 -7.21 -4.10
CA ASP A 570 -37.02 -8.31 -4.98
C ASP A 570 -36.58 -9.65 -4.38
N LYS A 571 -35.34 -9.76 -3.87
CA LYS A 571 -34.89 -10.97 -3.16
C LYS A 571 -35.70 -11.26 -1.89
N TRP A 572 -36.15 -10.23 -1.17
CA TRP A 572 -37.10 -10.41 -0.08
C TRP A 572 -38.39 -11.06 -0.59
N ASN A 573 -39.01 -10.50 -1.62
CA ASN A 573 -40.25 -11.02 -2.18
C ASN A 573 -40.12 -12.45 -2.72
N GLN A 574 -39.04 -12.75 -3.45
CA GLN A 574 -38.77 -14.08 -4.00
C GLN A 574 -38.70 -15.15 -2.91
N THR A 575 -37.96 -14.90 -1.83
CA THR A 575 -37.82 -15.87 -0.73
C THR A 575 -39.15 -16.11 0.01
N ARG A 576 -40.00 -15.09 0.17
CA ARG A 576 -41.31 -15.24 0.84
C ARG A 576 -42.32 -15.96 -0.04
N ALA A 577 -42.29 -15.74 -1.35
CA ALA A 577 -43.19 -16.39 -2.29
C ALA A 577 -43.09 -17.93 -2.23
N VAL A 578 -41.94 -18.45 -1.82
CA VAL A 578 -41.67 -19.89 -1.66
C VAL A 578 -41.59 -20.35 -0.20
N GLY A 579 -41.98 -19.50 0.76
CA GLY A 579 -42.05 -19.86 2.18
C GLY A 579 -40.70 -19.95 2.91
N ILE A 580 -39.61 -19.43 2.34
CA ILE A 580 -38.30 -19.35 2.99
C ILE A 580 -38.31 -18.12 3.91
N VAL A 581 -38.66 -18.35 5.17
CA VAL A 581 -38.89 -17.29 6.18
C VAL A 581 -38.13 -17.61 7.46
N HIS A 582 -37.56 -16.57 8.08
CA HIS A 582 -37.00 -16.65 9.41
C HIS A 582 -37.98 -16.12 10.47
N SER A 583 -38.09 -16.79 11.62
CA SER A 583 -38.95 -16.40 12.76
C SER A 583 -40.39 -16.05 12.33
N ASN A 584 -40.84 -14.82 12.61
CA ASN A 584 -42.17 -14.32 12.27
C ASN A 584 -42.23 -13.66 10.88
N GLY A 585 -41.11 -13.56 10.17
CA GLY A 585 -41.03 -12.95 8.84
C GLY A 585 -41.27 -11.46 8.78
N ASP A 586 -41.35 -10.77 9.93
CA ASP A 586 -41.61 -9.33 10.00
C ASP A 586 -40.38 -8.53 9.50
N PRO A 587 -40.53 -7.68 8.47
CA PRO A 587 -39.41 -6.96 7.89
C PRO A 587 -38.77 -5.93 8.82
N GLN A 588 -39.38 -5.55 9.95
CA GLN A 588 -38.77 -4.59 10.88
C GLN A 588 -37.52 -5.13 11.60
N HIS A 589 -37.31 -6.45 11.60
CA HIS A 589 -36.22 -7.11 12.33
C HIS A 589 -35.08 -7.53 11.40
N LEU A 590 -33.84 -7.21 11.79
CA LEU A 590 -32.64 -7.43 10.97
C LEU A 590 -32.47 -8.91 10.55
N GLU A 591 -32.60 -9.84 11.48
CA GLU A 591 -32.35 -11.28 11.25
C GLU A 591 -33.39 -11.91 10.32
N ASN A 592 -34.58 -11.31 10.19
CA ASN A 592 -35.56 -11.76 9.20
C ASN A 592 -35.09 -11.51 7.75
N TRP A 593 -34.07 -10.67 7.54
CA TRP A 593 -33.46 -10.45 6.23
C TRP A 593 -32.37 -11.47 5.86
N PHE A 594 -31.99 -12.38 6.76
CA PHE A 594 -30.88 -13.33 6.55
C PHE A 594 -30.97 -14.06 5.20
N PHE A 595 -32.16 -14.55 4.84
CA PHE A 595 -32.38 -15.27 3.58
C PHE A 595 -32.44 -14.36 2.35
N ALA A 596 -32.95 -13.13 2.48
CA ALA A 596 -32.96 -12.17 1.37
C ALA A 596 -31.53 -11.74 1.03
N VAL A 597 -30.69 -11.53 2.04
CA VAL A 597 -29.26 -11.22 1.90
C VAL A 597 -28.48 -12.40 1.31
N TRP A 598 -28.82 -13.64 1.69
CA TRP A 598 -28.27 -14.85 1.06
C TRP A 598 -28.59 -14.89 -0.45
N ALA A 599 -29.86 -14.64 -0.80
CA ALA A 599 -30.30 -14.58 -2.19
C ALA A 599 -29.75 -13.35 -2.96
N TYR A 600 -29.38 -12.27 -2.27
CA TYR A 600 -28.75 -11.11 -2.88
C TYR A 600 -27.38 -11.47 -3.46
N ASN A 601 -26.55 -12.18 -2.69
CA ASN A 601 -25.21 -12.55 -3.14
C ASN A 601 -25.17 -13.74 -4.11
N SER A 602 -26.02 -14.75 -3.90
CA SER A 602 -25.92 -16.03 -4.65
C SER A 602 -27.17 -16.39 -5.46
N GLY A 603 -28.20 -15.54 -5.45
CA GLY A 603 -29.48 -15.83 -6.09
C GLY A 603 -30.37 -16.81 -5.32
N LEU A 604 -31.61 -16.98 -5.81
CA LEU A 604 -32.54 -18.03 -5.40
C LEU A 604 -32.80 -18.94 -6.59
N HIS A 605 -32.41 -20.22 -6.49
CA HIS A 605 -32.68 -21.20 -7.53
C HIS A 605 -34.17 -21.59 -7.46
N PRO A 606 -34.97 -21.32 -8.51
CA PRO A 606 -36.42 -21.44 -8.42
C PRO A 606 -36.86 -22.90 -8.41
N GLN A 607 -37.90 -23.21 -7.61
CA GLN A 607 -38.48 -24.55 -7.53
C GLN A 607 -38.96 -25.09 -8.89
N SER A 608 -39.39 -24.20 -9.80
CA SER A 608 -39.79 -24.58 -11.16
C SER A 608 -38.66 -25.20 -11.98
N LYS A 609 -37.39 -24.89 -11.66
CA LYS A 609 -36.20 -25.49 -12.28
C LYS A 609 -35.61 -26.63 -11.44
N ALA A 610 -36.29 -27.10 -10.39
CA ALA A 610 -35.76 -28.18 -9.55
C ALA A 610 -35.45 -29.45 -10.36
N ALA A 611 -36.30 -29.79 -11.34
CA ALA A 611 -36.06 -30.94 -12.21
C ALA A 611 -34.80 -30.79 -13.09
N GLU A 612 -34.44 -29.56 -13.48
CA GLU A 612 -33.20 -29.25 -14.22
C GLU A 612 -31.96 -29.32 -13.31
N ASN A 613 -32.17 -29.29 -11.99
CA ASN A 613 -31.12 -29.29 -10.97
C ASN A 613 -31.20 -30.53 -10.08
N ASP A 614 -31.60 -31.68 -10.66
CA ASP A 614 -31.63 -32.98 -10.00
C ASP A 614 -32.46 -33.04 -8.71
N GLY A 615 -33.48 -32.19 -8.62
CA GLY A 615 -34.38 -32.06 -7.46
C GLY A 615 -33.99 -30.95 -6.49
N ALA A 616 -32.80 -30.35 -6.63
CA ALA A 616 -32.36 -29.23 -5.80
C ALA A 616 -33.01 -27.90 -6.21
N TRP A 617 -33.38 -27.09 -5.22
CA TRP A 617 -33.84 -25.71 -5.40
C TRP A 617 -33.61 -24.92 -4.10
N GLY A 618 -33.67 -23.59 -4.14
CA GLY A 618 -33.50 -22.74 -2.95
C GLY A 618 -32.22 -21.93 -2.93
N LEU A 619 -31.71 -21.66 -1.73
CA LEU A 619 -30.54 -20.80 -1.48
C LEU A 619 -29.23 -21.59 -1.61
N GLY A 620 -28.28 -21.06 -2.40
CA GLY A 620 -27.03 -21.74 -2.78
C GLY A 620 -26.11 -22.12 -1.61
N TRP A 621 -25.27 -23.14 -1.82
CA TRP A 621 -24.43 -23.75 -0.77
C TRP A 621 -23.28 -22.89 -0.23
N LEU A 622 -22.72 -22.00 -1.06
CA LEU A 622 -21.58 -21.15 -0.69
C LEU A 622 -21.80 -20.43 0.64
N ASN A 623 -22.98 -19.85 0.82
CA ASN A 623 -23.33 -19.05 2.00
C ASN A 623 -23.87 -19.88 3.17
N ASN A 624 -23.88 -21.21 3.09
CA ASN A 624 -24.31 -22.06 4.19
C ASN A 624 -23.29 -22.00 5.34
N PRO A 625 -23.66 -21.58 6.57
CA PRO A 625 -22.77 -21.48 7.73
C PRO A 625 -22.01 -22.76 8.10
N VAL A 626 -22.49 -23.93 7.66
CA VAL A 626 -21.86 -25.24 7.86
C VAL A 626 -20.79 -25.58 6.84
N ASN A 627 -20.66 -24.78 5.77
CA ASN A 627 -19.67 -25.01 4.73
C ASN A 627 -18.26 -25.08 5.38
N PRO A 628 -17.50 -26.18 5.21
CA PRO A 628 -16.21 -26.37 5.87
C PRO A 628 -15.13 -25.34 5.46
N ARG A 629 -15.40 -24.46 4.49
CA ARG A 629 -14.56 -23.30 4.16
C ARG A 629 -14.44 -22.32 5.33
N TYR A 630 -15.47 -22.21 6.17
CA TYR A 630 -15.51 -21.27 7.28
C TYR A 630 -15.02 -21.93 8.59
N PRO A 631 -14.23 -21.24 9.45
CA PRO A 631 -13.85 -21.76 10.75
C PRO A 631 -15.08 -22.10 11.60
N VAL A 632 -15.04 -23.25 12.27
CA VAL A 632 -16.12 -23.73 13.14
C VAL A 632 -16.20 -22.97 14.46
N ASN A 633 -15.11 -22.33 14.90
CA ASN A 633 -15.08 -21.50 16.10
C ASN A 633 -15.21 -19.99 15.83
N ARG A 634 -15.60 -19.58 14.61
CA ARG A 634 -15.70 -18.15 14.26
C ARG A 634 -16.73 -17.42 15.14
N GLY A 635 -16.35 -16.22 15.56
CA GLY A 635 -17.21 -15.30 16.31
C GLY A 635 -18.28 -14.65 15.45
N PHE A 636 -19.00 -13.68 16.01
CA PHE A 636 -19.88 -12.80 15.23
C PHE A 636 -19.02 -11.75 14.51
N PHE A 637 -19.17 -11.64 13.18
CA PHE A 637 -18.36 -10.74 12.36
C PHE A 637 -18.49 -9.29 12.83
N GLY A 638 -17.36 -8.59 12.98
CA GLY A 638 -17.30 -7.20 13.40
C GLY A 638 -17.34 -7.00 14.91
N ALA A 639 -17.61 -8.06 15.70
CA ALA A 639 -17.42 -8.01 17.15
C ALA A 639 -15.96 -7.73 17.52
N ASN A 640 -15.02 -8.11 16.65
CA ASN A 640 -13.66 -7.61 16.64
C ASN A 640 -13.45 -6.74 15.40
N GLY A 641 -12.93 -5.52 15.57
CA GLY A 641 -12.71 -4.57 14.46
C GLY A 641 -11.78 -5.09 13.35
N SER A 642 -10.93 -6.06 13.66
CA SER A 642 -10.00 -6.70 12.72
C SER A 642 -10.64 -7.82 11.86
N ASP A 643 -11.89 -8.21 12.11
CA ASP A 643 -12.56 -9.25 11.32
C ASP A 643 -12.67 -8.85 9.83
N ALA A 644 -12.82 -7.55 9.55
CA ALA A 644 -12.85 -6.99 8.20
C ALA A 644 -11.53 -7.14 7.42
N ALA A 645 -10.41 -7.42 8.10
CA ALA A 645 -9.15 -7.77 7.44
C ALA A 645 -9.13 -9.24 6.95
N ASN A 646 -10.08 -10.07 7.39
CA ASN A 646 -10.17 -11.48 7.03
C ASN A 646 -11.64 -11.91 6.74
N PRO A 647 -12.36 -11.21 5.85
CA PRO A 647 -13.80 -11.42 5.68
C PRO A 647 -14.13 -12.82 5.15
N GLY A 648 -13.19 -13.48 4.45
CA GLY A 648 -13.36 -14.86 3.95
C GLY A 648 -13.60 -15.93 5.02
N LYS A 649 -13.48 -15.60 6.32
CA LYS A 649 -13.83 -16.50 7.43
C LYS A 649 -15.34 -16.56 7.72
N TRP A 650 -16.17 -15.71 7.10
CA TRP A 650 -17.62 -15.66 7.31
C TRP A 650 -18.41 -15.74 5.99
N PRO A 651 -19.57 -16.42 5.97
CA PRO A 651 -20.49 -16.38 4.83
C PRO A 651 -21.13 -15.00 4.67
N TYR A 652 -21.59 -14.67 3.46
CA TYR A 652 -22.07 -13.33 3.11
C TYR A 652 -23.16 -12.78 4.05
N PRO A 653 -24.21 -13.55 4.44
CA PRO A 653 -25.23 -13.03 5.36
C PRO A 653 -24.70 -12.68 6.76
N GLU A 654 -23.72 -13.44 7.27
CA GLU A 654 -23.08 -13.15 8.55
C GLU A 654 -22.24 -11.85 8.47
N LYS A 655 -21.59 -11.58 7.32
CA LYS A 655 -20.85 -10.33 7.09
C LYS A 655 -21.77 -9.11 7.08
N VAL A 656 -22.86 -9.16 6.33
CA VAL A 656 -23.85 -8.07 6.23
C VAL A 656 -24.47 -7.75 7.59
N ILE A 657 -24.91 -8.76 8.34
CA ILE A 657 -25.49 -8.54 9.68
C ILE A 657 -24.43 -8.05 10.67
N GLY A 658 -23.18 -8.49 10.54
CA GLY A 658 -22.08 -7.97 11.35
C GLY A 658 -21.78 -6.49 11.07
N PHE A 659 -21.72 -6.08 9.80
CA PHE A 659 -21.63 -4.66 9.45
C PHE A 659 -22.85 -3.86 9.94
N ALA A 660 -24.06 -4.42 9.86
CA ALA A 660 -25.25 -3.80 10.44
C ALA A 660 -25.11 -3.58 11.96
N ALA A 661 -24.43 -4.48 12.68
CA ALA A 661 -24.26 -4.44 14.13
C ALA A 661 -23.08 -3.57 14.63
N TYR A 662 -22.03 -3.39 13.82
CA TYR A 662 -20.79 -2.73 14.24
C TYR A 662 -20.33 -1.56 13.34
N SER A 663 -20.93 -1.38 12.16
CA SER A 663 -20.51 -0.46 11.09
C SER A 663 -19.11 -0.75 10.54
N ILE A 664 -18.86 -0.38 9.29
CA ILE A 664 -17.53 -0.38 8.71
C ILE A 664 -16.72 0.82 9.25
N ALA A 665 -15.41 0.66 9.40
CA ALA A 665 -14.51 1.78 9.69
C ALA A 665 -14.06 2.44 8.37
N THR A 666 -14.15 3.77 8.30
CA THR A 666 -13.69 4.60 7.19
C THR A 666 -12.68 5.63 7.69
N SER A 667 -12.06 6.39 6.78
CA SER A 667 -11.15 7.51 7.11
C SER A 667 -11.78 8.57 8.02
N ASP A 668 -13.11 8.71 8.00
CA ASP A 668 -13.91 9.64 8.79
C ASP A 668 -14.41 9.08 10.14
N GLY A 669 -14.07 7.83 10.47
CA GLY A 669 -14.62 7.09 11.61
C GLY A 669 -15.62 6.01 11.21
N PRO A 670 -16.64 5.69 12.03
CA PRO A 670 -17.66 4.72 11.63
C PRO A 670 -18.43 5.21 10.41
N GLY A 671 -18.63 4.34 9.42
CA GLY A 671 -19.31 4.68 8.17
C GLY A 671 -20.77 5.08 8.36
N PHE A 672 -21.47 4.50 9.34
CA PHE A 672 -22.88 4.77 9.65
C PHE A 672 -23.26 4.39 11.09
N ARG A 673 -24.49 4.71 11.51
CA ARG A 673 -25.05 4.30 12.80
C ARG A 673 -25.49 2.84 12.77
N ALA A 674 -24.77 2.01 13.52
CA ALA A 674 -25.09 0.62 13.72
C ALA A 674 -26.47 0.41 14.37
N ALA A 675 -27.07 -0.75 14.09
CA ALA A 675 -28.32 -1.21 14.69
C ALA A 675 -28.15 -1.54 16.18
N TRP A 676 -29.27 -1.71 16.87
CA TRP A 676 -29.29 -2.00 18.30
C TRP A 676 -30.09 -3.25 18.64
N TRP A 677 -29.75 -3.86 19.77
CA TRP A 677 -30.41 -5.03 20.34
C TRP A 677 -30.71 -4.75 21.81
N THR A 678 -31.71 -5.42 22.36
CA THR A 678 -32.12 -5.30 23.77
C THR A 678 -31.06 -5.80 24.77
N SER A 679 -30.10 -6.62 24.32
CA SER A 679 -28.92 -7.04 25.09
C SER A 679 -27.76 -7.45 24.18
N ASN A 680 -26.52 -7.43 24.69
CA ASN A 680 -25.36 -7.97 23.98
C ASN A 680 -25.52 -9.46 23.65
N GLY A 681 -26.14 -10.24 24.55
CA GLY A 681 -26.42 -11.66 24.30
C GLY A 681 -27.39 -11.90 23.15
N ASN A 682 -28.31 -10.97 22.87
CA ASN A 682 -29.18 -11.03 21.70
C ASN A 682 -28.42 -10.65 20.42
N ARG A 683 -27.57 -9.62 20.50
CA ARG A 683 -26.66 -9.25 19.40
C ARG A 683 -25.76 -10.42 19.00
N ASP A 684 -25.15 -11.12 19.95
CA ASP A 684 -24.27 -12.27 19.70
C ASP A 684 -25.00 -13.47 19.05
N LYS A 685 -26.34 -13.53 19.23
CA LYS A 685 -27.23 -14.55 18.66
C LYS A 685 -27.84 -14.13 17.32
N ALA A 686 -27.55 -12.94 16.81
CA ALA A 686 -27.90 -12.54 15.44
C ALA A 686 -27.18 -13.44 14.40
N LYS A 687 -26.07 -14.07 14.80
CA LYS A 687 -25.42 -15.15 14.07
C LYS A 687 -26.06 -16.52 14.41
N PRO A 688 -26.51 -17.31 13.42
CA PRO A 688 -27.04 -18.64 13.65
C PRO A 688 -25.97 -19.64 14.12
N SER A 689 -26.43 -20.72 14.76
CA SER A 689 -25.58 -21.88 15.04
C SER A 689 -25.15 -22.56 13.75
N ILE A 690 -23.99 -23.22 13.75
CA ILE A 690 -23.40 -23.79 12.53
C ILE A 690 -24.30 -24.83 11.87
N GLY A 691 -25.03 -25.62 12.66
CA GLY A 691 -25.92 -26.67 12.14
C GLY A 691 -27.32 -26.19 11.75
N THR A 692 -27.64 -24.91 11.90
CA THR A 692 -29.01 -24.38 11.73
C THR A 692 -29.64 -24.71 10.37
N PHE A 693 -28.85 -24.71 9.28
CA PHE A 693 -29.32 -24.90 7.90
C PHE A 693 -28.82 -26.21 7.27
N CYS A 694 -28.69 -27.26 8.09
CA CYS A 694 -28.20 -28.54 7.64
C CYS A 694 -29.10 -29.68 8.12
N THR A 695 -29.93 -30.22 7.22
CA THR A 695 -30.79 -31.37 7.53
C THR A 695 -30.85 -32.36 6.37
N VAL A 696 -30.83 -33.66 6.68
CA VAL A 696 -30.85 -34.71 5.64
C VAL A 696 -32.16 -34.66 4.86
N ALA A 697 -33.29 -34.55 5.56
CA ALA A 697 -34.61 -34.54 4.96
C ALA A 697 -34.98 -33.22 4.26
N GLY A 698 -34.33 -32.10 4.64
CA GLY A 698 -34.70 -30.78 4.15
C GLY A 698 -33.87 -30.32 2.96
N ASN A 699 -32.56 -30.60 2.94
CA ASN A 699 -31.67 -30.13 1.88
C ASN A 699 -30.52 -31.10 1.59
N HIS A 700 -30.67 -32.39 1.90
CA HIS A 700 -29.62 -33.40 1.75
C HIS A 700 -28.33 -33.02 2.48
N CYS A 701 -28.42 -32.29 3.59
CA CYS A 701 -27.25 -31.92 4.39
C CYS A 701 -27.18 -32.77 5.67
N ASP A 702 -26.17 -33.62 5.77
CA ASP A 702 -25.90 -34.50 6.89
C ASP A 702 -24.66 -34.04 7.64
N LEU A 703 -24.86 -33.42 8.81
CA LEU A 703 -23.80 -32.91 9.69
C LEU A 703 -22.73 -33.97 10.06
N SER A 704 -23.09 -35.25 9.99
CA SER A 704 -22.18 -36.36 10.30
C SER A 704 -21.53 -36.99 9.07
N GLY A 705 -22.01 -36.65 7.88
CA GLY A 705 -21.58 -37.23 6.62
C GLY A 705 -20.40 -36.50 5.97
N GLN A 706 -19.69 -37.23 5.11
CA GLN A 706 -18.52 -36.73 4.38
C GLN A 706 -18.71 -37.04 2.91
N TYR A 707 -19.17 -36.05 2.16
CA TYR A 707 -19.49 -36.21 0.75
C TYR A 707 -18.58 -35.30 -0.04
N THR A 708 -17.77 -35.90 -0.89
CA THR A 708 -16.81 -35.19 -1.72
C THR A 708 -17.51 -34.75 -2.99
N PRO A 709 -17.64 -33.43 -3.26
CA PRO A 709 -18.11 -32.92 -4.54
C PRO A 709 -17.30 -33.52 -5.68
N ASN A 710 -17.96 -34.07 -6.68
CA ASN A 710 -17.34 -34.71 -7.84
C ASN A 710 -18.15 -34.52 -9.13
N ALA A 711 -19.05 -33.52 -9.14
CA ALA A 711 -19.72 -33.02 -10.33
C ALA A 711 -18.95 -31.83 -10.91
N ASP A 712 -18.91 -31.74 -12.24
CA ASP A 712 -18.05 -30.85 -13.02
C ASP A 712 -18.07 -29.38 -12.56
N GLU A 713 -19.25 -28.88 -12.19
CA GLU A 713 -19.45 -27.48 -11.79
C GLU A 713 -18.89 -27.08 -10.41
N VAL A 714 -18.53 -28.04 -9.55
CA VAL A 714 -18.10 -27.80 -8.17
C VAL A 714 -16.84 -28.57 -7.82
N LEU A 715 -16.05 -28.86 -8.84
CA LEU A 715 -14.82 -29.60 -8.65
C LEU A 715 -13.79 -28.75 -7.94
N GLY A 716 -13.06 -29.38 -7.03
CA GLY A 716 -12.16 -28.69 -6.11
C GLY A 716 -12.88 -28.24 -4.83
N GLU A 717 -14.21 -28.20 -4.83
CA GLU A 717 -14.95 -27.81 -3.64
C GLU A 717 -14.85 -28.83 -2.50
N LYS A 718 -15.17 -28.27 -1.36
CA LYS A 718 -14.88 -28.77 -0.04
C LYS A 718 -15.88 -29.89 0.38
N ALA A 719 -15.44 -31.17 0.39
CA ALA A 719 -16.09 -32.32 1.05
C ALA A 719 -16.62 -32.03 2.46
N GLY A 720 -17.90 -31.77 2.49
CA GLY A 720 -18.62 -31.35 3.66
C GLY A 720 -19.88 -32.19 3.88
N PRO A 721 -20.81 -31.64 4.66
CA PRO A 721 -22.02 -32.35 5.00
C PRO A 721 -23.04 -32.42 3.86
N CYS A 722 -22.73 -31.90 2.66
CA CYS A 722 -23.67 -31.90 1.55
C CYS A 722 -23.70 -33.24 0.79
N SER A 723 -24.76 -34.02 1.00
CA SER A 723 -24.97 -35.36 0.43
C SER A 723 -25.76 -35.41 -0.88
N HIS A 724 -26.10 -34.26 -1.46
CA HIS A 724 -26.90 -34.20 -2.68
C HIS A 724 -26.16 -34.84 -3.86
N LEU A 725 -26.87 -35.62 -4.68
CA LEU A 725 -26.33 -36.30 -5.86
C LEU A 725 -27.08 -35.82 -7.11
N ASN A 726 -26.35 -35.49 -8.17
CA ASN A 726 -26.91 -35.21 -9.48
C ASN A 726 -27.42 -36.50 -10.17
N GLN A 727 -28.03 -36.36 -11.35
CA GLN A 727 -28.49 -37.49 -12.18
C GLN A 727 -27.40 -38.51 -12.56
N TYR A 728 -26.12 -38.10 -12.49
CA TYR A 728 -24.95 -38.94 -12.77
C TYR A 728 -24.37 -39.59 -11.51
N LEU A 729 -25.04 -39.46 -10.36
CA LEU A 729 -24.58 -39.95 -9.05
C LEU A 729 -23.27 -39.30 -8.60
N GLN A 730 -23.08 -38.03 -8.94
CA GLN A 730 -22.00 -37.18 -8.45
C GLN A 730 -22.53 -36.16 -7.44
N TYR A 731 -21.76 -35.89 -6.40
CA TYR A 731 -22.02 -34.83 -5.44
C TYR A 731 -21.73 -33.46 -6.07
N ASP A 732 -22.72 -32.57 -6.04
CA ASP A 732 -22.73 -31.32 -6.83
C ASP A 732 -22.87 -30.07 -5.96
N LEU A 733 -22.79 -30.23 -4.63
CA LEU A 733 -23.04 -29.19 -3.64
C LEU A 733 -24.39 -28.48 -3.75
N LYS A 734 -25.40 -29.10 -4.37
CA LYS A 734 -26.75 -28.53 -4.43
C LYS A 734 -27.60 -28.80 -3.19
N CYS A 735 -26.97 -28.78 -2.01
CA CYS A 735 -27.67 -28.83 -0.71
C CYS A 735 -28.32 -27.49 -0.36
N TRP A 736 -29.11 -27.00 -1.30
CA TRP A 736 -29.70 -25.67 -1.31
C TRP A 736 -30.80 -25.58 -0.26
N TRP A 737 -30.74 -24.53 0.56
CA TRP A 737 -31.65 -24.38 1.68
C TRP A 737 -32.98 -23.77 1.22
N HIS A 738 -34.09 -24.42 1.58
CA HIS A 738 -35.42 -23.98 1.16
C HIS A 738 -36.52 -24.15 2.22
N SER A 739 -36.16 -24.31 3.50
CA SER A 739 -37.13 -24.49 4.59
C SER A 739 -37.21 -23.26 5.52
N PRO A 740 -38.35 -22.99 6.19
CA PRO A 740 -38.43 -21.96 7.22
C PRO A 740 -37.63 -22.35 8.47
N VAL A 741 -37.07 -21.36 9.18
CA VAL A 741 -36.22 -21.56 10.37
C VAL A 741 -36.47 -20.50 11.43
N THR A 742 -36.31 -20.84 12.70
CA THR A 742 -36.21 -19.87 13.79
C THR A 742 -34.96 -20.16 14.61
N PHE A 743 -33.93 -19.33 14.52
CA PHE A 743 -32.72 -19.44 15.37
C PHE A 743 -32.67 -18.37 16.48
N ASN A 744 -33.45 -17.30 16.35
CA ASN A 744 -33.81 -16.37 17.41
C ASN A 744 -35.28 -15.94 17.27
N ASP A 745 -35.93 -15.68 18.41
CA ASP A 745 -37.36 -15.31 18.44
C ASP A 745 -37.54 -13.78 18.32
N CYS A 746 -37.88 -13.31 17.13
CA CYS A 746 -38.09 -11.89 16.88
C CYS A 746 -39.36 -11.37 17.57
N ALA A 747 -40.43 -12.18 17.64
CA ALA A 747 -41.66 -11.80 18.33
C ALA A 747 -41.44 -11.63 19.84
N GLY A 748 -40.49 -12.41 20.40
CA GLY A 748 -40.02 -12.31 21.78
C GLY A 748 -38.98 -11.21 22.04
N GLY A 749 -38.61 -10.39 21.04
CA GLY A 749 -37.68 -9.26 21.21
C GLY A 749 -36.19 -9.65 21.22
N ALA A 750 -35.83 -10.81 20.66
CA ALA A 750 -34.45 -11.27 20.57
C ALA A 750 -33.71 -10.80 19.31
N CYS A 751 -34.39 -10.11 18.40
CA CYS A 751 -33.84 -9.65 17.13
C CYS A 751 -33.41 -8.17 17.18
N GLY A 752 -32.61 -7.77 16.19
CA GLY A 752 -32.09 -6.42 16.04
C GLY A 752 -33.15 -5.45 15.57
N HIS A 753 -32.93 -4.17 15.89
CA HIS A 753 -33.79 -3.06 15.56
C HIS A 753 -33.02 -2.00 14.76
N GLU A 754 -33.73 -1.43 13.78
CA GLU A 754 -33.28 -0.29 13.00
C GLU A 754 -32.94 0.92 13.90
N LEU A 755 -31.95 1.69 13.44
CA LEU A 755 -31.71 3.06 13.91
C LEU A 755 -31.68 3.99 12.69
N LEU A 756 -32.79 4.67 12.42
CA LEU A 756 -32.83 5.67 11.35
C LEU A 756 -32.18 6.96 11.85
N ARG A 757 -31.11 7.41 11.20
CA ARG A 757 -30.38 8.62 11.62
C ARG A 757 -30.99 9.87 11.01
N PHE A 758 -31.41 9.78 9.75
CA PHE A 758 -31.96 10.85 8.94
C PHE A 758 -33.40 10.50 8.57
N ASP A 759 -34.35 11.13 9.25
CA ASP A 759 -35.75 11.00 8.84
C ASP A 759 -36.02 11.73 7.50
N ALA A 760 -37.27 11.65 7.01
CA ALA A 760 -37.68 12.23 5.74
C ALA A 760 -37.61 13.77 5.67
N THR A 761 -37.31 14.46 6.79
CA THR A 761 -37.19 15.92 6.84
C THR A 761 -35.76 16.41 6.62
N TYR A 762 -34.76 15.51 6.63
CA TYR A 762 -33.36 15.86 6.43
C TYR A 762 -33.01 16.04 4.95
N GLY A 763 -32.39 17.18 4.63
CA GLY A 763 -31.77 17.39 3.31
C GLY A 763 -30.52 16.54 3.08
N GLU A 764 -30.08 16.52 1.82
CA GLU A 764 -28.84 15.86 1.40
C GLU A 764 -27.65 16.31 2.26
N GLN A 765 -26.79 15.35 2.62
CA GLN A 765 -25.62 15.63 3.43
C GLN A 765 -24.54 16.30 2.57
N PRO A 766 -23.72 17.20 3.15
CA PRO A 766 -22.75 17.96 2.39
C PRO A 766 -21.68 17.07 1.75
N ASP A 767 -21.17 17.54 0.60
CA ASP A 767 -20.05 16.93 -0.11
C ASP A 767 -18.77 16.92 0.73
N GLY A 768 -17.88 15.99 0.37
CA GLY A 768 -16.54 15.95 0.94
C GLY A 768 -15.71 17.16 0.49
N ILE A 769 -14.70 17.50 1.29
CA ILE A 769 -13.78 18.62 1.03
C ILE A 769 -12.33 18.17 0.93
N ASN A 770 -12.11 16.88 0.65
CA ASN A 770 -10.77 16.33 0.50
C ASN A 770 -10.16 16.83 -0.81
N SER A 771 -8.93 17.34 -0.74
CA SER A 771 -8.13 17.96 -1.83
C SER A 771 -8.88 19.01 -2.67
N THR A 772 -8.34 20.22 -2.76
CA THR A 772 -8.94 21.28 -3.60
C THR A 772 -8.14 21.41 -4.90
N PRO A 773 -8.78 21.31 -6.08
CA PRO A 773 -8.09 21.45 -7.36
C PRO A 773 -7.56 22.88 -7.56
N HIS A 774 -6.52 23.02 -8.38
CA HIS A 774 -5.94 24.31 -8.76
C HIS A 774 -6.67 24.90 -9.96
N CYS A 775 -7.69 25.69 -9.65
CA CYS A 775 -8.64 26.21 -10.61
C CYS A 775 -8.41 27.68 -10.92
N ASP A 776 -7.16 28.08 -11.16
CA ASP A 776 -6.80 29.35 -11.78
C ASP A 776 -5.35 29.32 -12.30
N ARG A 777 -4.87 30.44 -12.85
CA ARG A 777 -3.50 30.56 -13.35
C ARG A 777 -2.52 31.12 -12.31
N SER A 778 -2.87 31.13 -11.03
CA SER A 778 -1.96 31.55 -9.98
C SER A 778 -0.71 30.66 -9.97
N GLY A 779 0.42 31.20 -9.53
CA GLY A 779 1.71 30.51 -9.63
C GLY A 779 2.36 30.56 -11.02
N LEU A 780 1.61 30.76 -12.12
CA LEU A 780 2.19 30.93 -13.45
C LEU A 780 2.75 32.35 -13.69
N PRO A 781 3.91 32.47 -14.35
CA PRO A 781 4.38 33.75 -14.86
C PRO A 781 3.44 34.36 -15.89
N ALA A 782 3.39 35.69 -15.95
CA ALA A 782 2.63 36.42 -16.96
C ALA A 782 3.06 36.05 -18.39
N GLY A 783 2.09 35.89 -19.30
CA GLY A 783 2.34 35.55 -20.70
C GLY A 783 2.58 34.06 -20.97
N SER A 784 2.52 33.20 -19.94
CA SER A 784 2.59 31.76 -20.15
C SER A 784 1.45 31.25 -21.04
N VAL A 785 1.71 30.21 -21.81
CA VAL A 785 0.69 29.45 -22.56
C VAL A 785 0.63 28.05 -21.99
N VAL A 786 -0.57 27.53 -21.77
CA VAL A 786 -0.80 26.27 -21.06
C VAL A 786 -1.40 25.25 -22.02
N VAL A 787 -0.90 24.02 -21.96
CA VAL A 787 -1.54 22.84 -22.52
C VAL A 787 -1.95 21.95 -21.37
N ASP A 788 -3.25 21.74 -21.24
CA ASP A 788 -3.85 20.90 -20.19
C ASP A 788 -3.82 19.43 -20.58
N ASP A 789 -3.99 18.52 -19.61
CA ASP A 789 -4.09 17.07 -19.84
C ASP A 789 -5.41 16.64 -20.49
N VAL A 790 -6.42 17.50 -20.46
CA VAL A 790 -7.70 17.29 -21.17
C VAL A 790 -8.03 18.46 -22.12
N PRO A 791 -8.82 18.23 -23.18
CA PRO A 791 -9.34 19.31 -24.01
C PRO A 791 -10.20 20.27 -23.19
N ALA A 792 -10.23 21.56 -23.55
CA ALA A 792 -11.05 22.57 -22.86
C ALA A 792 -12.57 22.32 -22.94
N THR A 793 -13.02 21.31 -23.68
CA THR A 793 -14.41 20.84 -23.73
C THR A 793 -14.77 19.96 -22.53
N VAL A 794 -13.78 19.32 -21.91
CA VAL A 794 -13.95 18.52 -20.69
C VAL A 794 -14.11 19.49 -19.53
N ALA A 795 -15.25 19.41 -18.84
CA ALA A 795 -15.53 20.28 -17.71
C ALA A 795 -15.29 19.51 -16.40
N PRO A 796 -14.55 20.07 -15.42
CA PRO A 796 -14.38 19.41 -14.14
C PRO A 796 -15.72 19.34 -13.39
N ILE A 797 -15.87 18.33 -12.53
CA ILE A 797 -17.00 18.28 -11.60
C ILE A 797 -16.91 19.47 -10.66
N GLN A 798 -18.00 20.22 -10.54
CA GLN A 798 -18.12 21.36 -9.64
C GLN A 798 -19.09 21.04 -8.53
N THR A 799 -18.64 21.22 -7.29
CA THR A 799 -19.52 21.20 -6.12
C THR A 799 -19.46 22.54 -5.41
N GLY A 800 -20.44 22.82 -4.54
CA GLY A 800 -20.44 24.04 -3.74
C GLY A 800 -19.20 24.16 -2.84
N GLN A 801 -18.57 23.03 -2.48
CA GLN A 801 -17.37 22.98 -1.64
C GLN A 801 -16.07 22.89 -2.44
N ARG A 802 -16.11 22.41 -3.69
CA ARG A 802 -14.96 22.31 -4.61
C ARG A 802 -15.26 23.02 -5.93
N PRO A 803 -15.32 24.37 -5.93
CA PRO A 803 -15.62 25.13 -7.14
C PRO A 803 -14.44 25.10 -8.12
N CYS A 804 -14.67 24.69 -9.36
CA CYS A 804 -13.67 24.74 -10.43
C CYS A 804 -14.29 25.20 -11.75
N GLY A 805 -14.26 26.51 -12.02
CA GLY A 805 -14.80 27.06 -13.27
C GLY A 805 -13.83 26.86 -14.44
N ALA A 806 -14.31 26.50 -15.64
CA ALA A 806 -13.49 26.31 -16.86
C ALA A 806 -12.90 27.63 -17.44
N ASN A 807 -12.27 28.46 -16.62
CA ASN A 807 -11.83 29.82 -16.95
C ASN A 807 -10.30 30.00 -16.80
N PHE A 808 -9.51 29.06 -17.33
CA PHE A 808 -8.04 29.15 -17.34
C PHE A 808 -7.45 29.66 -18.68
N GLY A 809 -8.34 30.07 -19.59
CA GLY A 809 -7.99 30.52 -20.95
C GLY A 809 -7.99 29.36 -21.96
N PRO A 810 -7.77 29.64 -23.26
CA PRO A 810 -7.76 28.60 -24.28
C PRO A 810 -6.58 27.64 -24.07
N ASN A 811 -6.84 26.34 -24.17
CA ASN A 811 -5.80 25.33 -24.25
C ASN A 811 -4.94 25.59 -25.50
N ALA A 812 -3.63 25.80 -25.32
CA ALA A 812 -2.71 26.24 -26.38
C ALA A 812 -2.18 25.07 -27.23
N GLY A 813 -2.72 23.88 -27.06
CA GLY A 813 -2.23 22.64 -27.64
C GLY A 813 -3.18 21.48 -27.40
N THR A 814 -2.62 20.28 -27.50
CA THR A 814 -3.31 19.02 -27.24
C THR A 814 -2.47 18.15 -26.34
N PHE A 815 -3.12 17.38 -25.49
CA PHE A 815 -2.55 16.22 -24.83
C PHE A 815 -3.04 14.94 -25.51
N ALA A 816 -2.17 13.94 -25.62
CA ALA A 816 -2.52 12.63 -26.13
C ALA A 816 -1.66 11.56 -25.46
N PHE A 817 -2.25 10.39 -25.21
CA PHE A 817 -1.52 9.22 -24.78
C PHE A 817 -0.94 8.45 -25.96
N GLU A 818 0.06 7.62 -25.66
CA GLU A 818 0.50 6.49 -26.45
C GLU A 818 0.47 5.28 -25.51
N PHE A 819 -0.51 4.39 -25.73
CA PHE A 819 -0.68 3.15 -24.97
C PHE A 819 0.05 2.00 -25.66
N ALA A 820 0.88 1.28 -24.91
CA ALA A 820 1.56 0.10 -25.44
C ALA A 820 0.56 -1.05 -25.66
N ALA A 821 0.66 -1.69 -26.82
CA ALA A 821 -0.13 -2.86 -27.17
C ALA A 821 0.57 -4.17 -26.79
N ASP A 822 -0.20 -5.21 -26.51
CA ASP A 822 0.27 -6.59 -26.48
C ASP A 822 0.45 -7.15 -27.91
N TYR A 823 0.87 -8.42 -28.01
CA TYR A 823 1.07 -9.09 -29.29
C TYR A 823 -0.23 -9.35 -30.09
N GLN A 824 -1.40 -9.24 -29.45
CA GLN A 824 -2.72 -9.38 -30.07
C GLN A 824 -3.33 -8.04 -30.48
N GLY A 825 -2.67 -6.91 -30.16
CA GLY A 825 -3.16 -5.56 -30.45
C GLY A 825 -4.13 -5.00 -29.40
N ARG A 826 -4.19 -5.59 -28.21
CA ARG A 826 -4.94 -5.07 -27.04
C ARG A 826 -4.04 -4.16 -26.22
N TYR A 827 -4.62 -3.30 -25.37
CA TYR A 827 -3.88 -2.23 -24.66
C TYR A 827 -3.88 -2.44 -23.13
N PRO A 828 -3.12 -3.42 -22.60
CA PRO A 828 -3.07 -3.69 -21.17
C PRO A 828 -2.60 -2.50 -20.34
N SER A 829 -1.81 -1.59 -20.91
CA SER A 829 -1.39 -0.34 -20.26
C SER A 829 -2.57 0.55 -19.82
N LYS A 830 -3.74 0.45 -20.48
CA LYS A 830 -4.92 1.24 -20.09
C LYS A 830 -5.56 0.75 -18.79
N VAL A 831 -5.35 -0.51 -18.44
CA VAL A 831 -5.93 -1.13 -17.24
C VAL A 831 -5.50 -0.37 -15.99
N ASP A 832 -4.23 0.01 -15.91
CA ASP A 832 -3.63 0.75 -14.79
C ASP A 832 -3.48 2.26 -15.07
N THR A 833 -4.23 2.79 -16.05
CA THR A 833 -4.31 4.24 -16.28
C THR A 833 -5.55 4.78 -15.63
N HIS A 834 -5.42 5.86 -14.86
CA HIS A 834 -6.48 6.39 -13.99
C HIS A 834 -6.64 7.88 -14.16
N GLN A 835 -7.84 8.39 -13.86
CA GLN A 835 -8.14 9.81 -13.79
C GLN A 835 -8.67 10.19 -12.40
N ILE A 836 -8.33 11.40 -11.97
CA ILE A 836 -8.71 11.95 -10.67
C ILE A 836 -8.98 13.46 -10.78
N GLY A 837 -9.99 13.93 -10.04
CA GLY A 837 -10.49 15.30 -10.09
C GLY A 837 -9.70 16.27 -9.20
N VAL A 838 -8.37 16.31 -9.37
CA VAL A 838 -7.41 17.16 -8.65
C VAL A 838 -6.52 17.91 -9.64
N GLY A 839 -5.39 18.48 -9.22
CA GLY A 839 -4.45 19.08 -10.15
C GLY A 839 -4.93 20.41 -10.74
N PHE A 840 -4.25 20.88 -11.77
CA PHE A 840 -4.68 22.04 -12.54
C PHE A 840 -5.94 21.67 -13.34
N GLY A 841 -6.86 22.61 -13.50
CA GLY A 841 -8.07 22.32 -14.29
C GLY A 841 -9.11 21.46 -13.57
N GLY A 842 -8.76 20.82 -12.45
CA GLY A 842 -9.61 19.86 -11.76
C GLY A 842 -9.64 18.48 -12.43
N HIS A 843 -8.60 18.15 -13.20
CA HIS A 843 -8.39 16.84 -13.79
C HIS A 843 -6.88 16.52 -13.79
N ALA A 844 -6.51 15.28 -13.48
CA ALA A 844 -5.18 14.74 -13.69
C ALA A 844 -5.28 13.25 -14.01
N TRP A 845 -4.34 12.75 -14.81
CA TRP A 845 -4.13 11.31 -15.01
C TRP A 845 -2.99 10.79 -14.15
N PHE A 846 -3.04 9.52 -13.76
CA PHE A 846 -1.89 8.84 -13.16
C PHE A 846 -1.88 7.34 -13.48
N THR A 847 -0.73 6.71 -13.26
CA THR A 847 -0.52 5.26 -13.35
C THR A 847 0.62 4.87 -12.41
N HIS A 848 0.88 3.57 -12.23
CA HIS A 848 2.04 3.13 -11.49
C HIS A 848 3.31 3.15 -12.34
N THR A 849 4.43 3.43 -11.67
CA THR A 849 5.76 3.37 -12.27
C THR A 849 6.18 1.94 -12.55
N VAL A 850 6.79 1.71 -13.71
CA VAL A 850 7.28 0.38 -14.11
C VAL A 850 8.73 0.47 -14.58
N ALA A 851 9.53 -0.54 -14.31
CA ALA A 851 10.88 -0.60 -14.86
C ALA A 851 10.83 -0.70 -16.40
N PRO A 852 11.77 -0.08 -17.13
CA PRO A 852 11.85 -0.20 -18.57
C PRO A 852 11.83 -1.65 -19.05
N TYR A 853 11.06 -1.93 -20.09
CA TYR A 853 10.87 -3.27 -20.69
C TYR A 853 10.22 -4.32 -19.77
N ASN A 854 9.74 -3.94 -18.58
CA ASN A 854 8.94 -4.85 -17.77
C ASN A 854 7.73 -5.34 -18.57
N LEU A 855 7.44 -6.65 -18.52
CA LEU A 855 6.40 -7.32 -19.32
C LEU A 855 6.51 -7.14 -20.84
N GLY A 856 7.72 -6.99 -21.37
CA GLY A 856 7.90 -6.69 -22.80
C GLY A 856 7.47 -5.26 -23.17
N GLY A 857 7.30 -4.38 -22.17
CA GLY A 857 6.89 -2.99 -22.35
C GLY A 857 5.37 -2.80 -22.49
N LYS A 858 4.55 -3.85 -22.31
CA LYS A 858 3.09 -3.77 -22.54
C LYS A 858 2.34 -2.86 -21.56
N LEU A 859 2.94 -2.48 -20.43
CA LEU A 859 2.36 -1.52 -19.45
C LEU A 859 2.83 -0.08 -19.64
N LYS A 860 3.65 0.18 -20.66
CA LYS A 860 4.15 1.52 -20.90
C LYS A 860 3.01 2.44 -21.34
N VAL A 861 2.86 3.55 -20.63
CA VAL A 861 1.98 4.67 -20.96
C VAL A 861 2.86 5.90 -21.15
N THR A 862 2.68 6.61 -22.27
CA THR A 862 3.37 7.89 -22.50
C THR A 862 2.35 8.98 -22.80
N GLY A 863 2.29 10.01 -21.95
CA GLY A 863 1.52 11.22 -22.22
C GLY A 863 2.38 12.27 -22.94
N THR A 864 1.81 12.92 -23.95
CA THR A 864 2.49 13.94 -24.76
C THR A 864 1.68 15.23 -24.85
N TRP A 865 2.22 16.33 -24.33
CA TRP A 865 1.72 17.68 -24.59
C TRP A 865 2.35 18.24 -25.86
N THR A 866 1.51 18.62 -26.83
CA THR A 866 1.92 19.22 -28.11
C THR A 866 1.35 20.61 -28.25
N PHE A 867 2.21 21.62 -28.35
CA PHE A 867 1.78 23.01 -28.51
C PHE A 867 1.33 23.26 -29.96
N THR A 868 0.24 24.02 -30.15
CA THR A 868 -0.33 24.29 -31.49
C THR A 868 0.62 25.10 -32.35
N ASN A 869 1.16 26.17 -31.77
CA ASN A 869 2.01 27.12 -32.46
C ASN A 869 3.47 26.69 -32.39
N ALA A 870 4.18 26.78 -33.52
CA ALA A 870 5.63 26.73 -33.49
C ALA A 870 6.17 27.93 -32.71
N TYR A 871 7.21 27.70 -31.92
CA TYR A 871 7.90 28.73 -31.15
C TYR A 871 9.38 28.72 -31.51
N THR A 872 9.93 29.89 -31.79
CA THR A 872 11.36 30.08 -32.03
C THR A 872 11.85 31.16 -31.10
N GLY A 873 12.70 30.79 -30.15
CA GLY A 873 13.11 31.68 -29.08
C GLY A 873 13.38 30.95 -27.77
N TRP A 874 13.71 31.72 -26.74
CA TRP A 874 13.97 31.21 -25.39
C TRP A 874 12.69 31.15 -24.60
N ALA A 875 12.41 30.02 -23.95
CA ALA A 875 11.26 29.91 -23.07
C ALA A 875 11.56 29.05 -21.85
N ARG A 876 10.86 29.34 -20.76
CA ARG A 876 10.82 28.49 -19.56
C ARG A 876 9.73 27.44 -19.72
N VAL A 877 10.04 26.19 -19.41
CA VAL A 877 9.07 25.09 -19.37
C VAL A 877 8.68 24.86 -17.92
N LEU A 878 7.37 24.84 -17.67
CA LEU A 878 6.77 24.60 -16.36
C LEU A 878 5.83 23.41 -16.46
N VAL A 879 5.79 22.59 -15.41
CA VAL A 879 4.84 21.48 -15.27
C VAL A 879 4.06 21.67 -13.98
N HIS A 880 2.77 21.35 -14.00
CA HIS A 880 1.96 21.34 -12.79
C HIS A 880 2.14 20.00 -12.08
N MET A 881 2.36 20.05 -10.76
CA MET A 881 2.46 18.87 -9.91
C MET A 881 1.16 18.75 -9.11
N PRO A 882 0.35 17.70 -9.31
CA PRO A 882 -0.85 17.51 -8.52
C PRO A 882 -0.49 17.07 -7.08
N ASP A 883 -1.40 17.33 -6.13
CA ASP A 883 -1.21 16.96 -4.72
C ASP A 883 -1.43 15.47 -4.41
N VAL A 884 -2.01 14.72 -5.34
CA VAL A 884 -2.29 13.28 -5.25
C VAL A 884 -1.96 12.56 -6.56
N GLY A 885 -1.72 11.25 -6.50
CA GLY A 885 -1.40 10.42 -7.67
C GLY A 885 -0.01 10.68 -8.26
N ALA A 886 0.85 11.37 -7.52
CA ALA A 886 2.13 11.92 -7.98
C ALA A 886 3.21 11.66 -6.92
N HIS A 887 3.82 10.48 -6.96
CA HIS A 887 4.70 9.98 -5.89
C HIS A 887 6.15 9.79 -6.36
N THR A 888 6.36 9.51 -7.65
CA THR A 888 7.68 9.17 -8.16
C THR A 888 8.71 10.29 -7.93
N GLN A 889 9.93 9.84 -7.63
CA GLN A 889 11.11 10.68 -7.52
C GLN A 889 11.96 10.68 -8.80
N GLN A 890 11.46 10.05 -9.87
CA GLN A 890 12.19 9.84 -11.13
C GLN A 890 11.35 10.18 -12.37
N ALA A 891 10.41 11.13 -12.29
CA ALA A 891 9.61 11.55 -13.45
C ALA A 891 10.50 12.20 -14.53
N ALA A 892 10.77 11.46 -15.61
CA ALA A 892 11.66 11.85 -16.70
C ALA A 892 10.91 12.57 -17.83
N TYR A 893 10.89 13.91 -17.80
CA TYR A 893 10.28 14.72 -18.84
C TYR A 893 11.22 14.86 -20.04
N ALA A 894 10.80 14.36 -21.21
CA ALA A 894 11.49 14.50 -22.48
C ALA A 894 10.92 15.69 -23.28
N ILE A 895 11.74 16.74 -23.44
CA ILE A 895 11.35 18.03 -24.01
C ILE A 895 11.93 18.16 -25.42
N GLY A 896 11.06 18.03 -26.42
CA GLY A 896 11.38 18.24 -27.84
C GLY A 896 11.44 19.73 -28.19
N LEU A 897 12.60 20.16 -28.71
CA LEU A 897 12.88 21.57 -29.01
C LEU A 897 12.33 22.04 -30.38
N GLY A 898 11.71 21.13 -31.14
CA GLY A 898 11.11 21.41 -32.44
C GLY A 898 12.05 21.26 -33.64
N ASP A 899 13.34 20.99 -33.42
CA ASP A 899 14.38 20.81 -34.44
C ASP A 899 15.01 19.40 -34.43
N GLY A 900 14.32 18.43 -33.81
CA GLY A 900 14.78 17.05 -33.64
C GLY A 900 15.63 16.83 -32.39
N ARG A 901 16.07 17.88 -31.67
CA ARG A 901 16.75 17.74 -30.37
C ARG A 901 15.74 17.51 -29.24
N VAL A 902 16.14 16.71 -28.27
CA VAL A 902 15.38 16.41 -27.05
C VAL A 902 16.26 16.67 -25.83
N LYS A 903 15.70 17.30 -24.80
CA LYS A 903 16.32 17.47 -23.48
C LYS A 903 15.52 16.68 -22.45
N THR A 904 16.17 15.85 -21.65
CA THR A 904 15.51 15.13 -20.54
C THR A 904 15.72 15.88 -19.23
N ARG A 905 14.68 15.97 -18.40
CA ARG A 905 14.70 16.58 -17.07
C ARG A 905 13.96 15.69 -16.08
N TYR A 906 14.63 15.31 -15.00
CA TYR A 906 13.97 14.57 -13.91
C TYR A 906 13.43 15.53 -12.87
N ALA A 907 12.13 15.45 -12.60
CA ALA A 907 11.49 16.19 -11.53
C ALA A 907 10.91 15.24 -10.47
N LEU A 908 10.83 15.71 -9.24
CA LEU A 908 10.17 14.99 -8.16
C LEU A 908 8.69 15.37 -8.16
N GLN A 909 7.83 14.37 -8.21
CA GLN A 909 6.38 14.58 -8.25
C GLN A 909 5.73 14.60 -6.86
N ASN A 910 6.37 14.01 -5.83
CA ASN A 910 5.88 13.97 -4.44
C ASN A 910 5.94 15.33 -3.71
N THR A 911 5.40 16.38 -4.33
CA THR A 911 5.28 17.72 -3.74
C THR A 911 4.16 17.79 -2.71
N GLN A 912 3.19 16.87 -2.78
CA GLN A 912 1.98 16.82 -1.94
C GLN A 912 1.22 18.15 -1.91
N HIS A 913 1.30 18.91 -3.01
CA HIS A 913 0.70 20.21 -3.17
C HIS A 913 0.56 20.55 -4.65
N ASN A 914 -0.59 21.11 -5.04
CA ASN A 914 -0.84 21.65 -6.37
C ASN A 914 0.04 22.88 -6.62
N ASP A 915 1.09 22.75 -7.44
CA ASP A 915 2.03 23.85 -7.72
C ASP A 915 2.76 23.69 -9.06
N TRP A 916 3.25 24.80 -9.60
CA TRP A 916 4.03 24.83 -10.84
C TRP A 916 5.53 24.69 -10.58
N LYS A 917 6.19 23.77 -11.29
CA LYS A 917 7.63 23.52 -11.18
C LYS A 917 8.33 23.77 -12.52
N SER A 918 9.50 24.41 -12.47
CA SER A 918 10.32 24.66 -13.66
C SER A 918 11.14 23.44 -14.04
N LEU A 919 11.08 23.06 -15.32
CA LEU A 919 12.02 22.14 -15.96
C LEU A 919 13.24 22.87 -16.57
N GLY A 920 13.31 24.19 -16.37
CA GLY A 920 14.39 25.05 -16.85
C GLY A 920 14.04 25.84 -18.10
N VAL A 921 15.00 26.65 -18.53
CA VAL A 921 14.89 27.51 -19.71
C VAL A 921 15.64 26.90 -20.89
N MET A 922 15.04 26.92 -22.07
CA MET A 922 15.64 26.36 -23.28
C MET A 922 15.22 27.11 -24.53
N GLN A 923 15.99 26.92 -25.60
CA GLN A 923 15.73 27.52 -26.89
C GLN A 923 14.96 26.55 -27.78
N PHE A 924 13.75 26.94 -28.15
CA PHE A 924 12.95 26.23 -29.14
C PHE A 924 13.21 26.75 -30.55
N ALA A 925 13.07 25.87 -31.52
CA ALA A 925 13.26 26.13 -32.94
C ALA A 925 12.21 25.37 -33.76
N GLY A 926 10.96 25.39 -33.31
CA GLY A 926 9.87 24.65 -33.94
C GLY A 926 8.71 24.43 -32.97
N ARG A 927 7.95 23.37 -33.18
CA ARG A 927 6.81 23.03 -32.32
C ARG A 927 7.30 22.37 -31.02
N PRO A 928 7.07 22.96 -29.83
CA PRO A 928 7.41 22.32 -28.57
C PRO A 928 6.57 21.06 -28.33
N THR A 929 7.22 20.00 -27.83
CA THR A 929 6.55 18.79 -27.32
C THR A 929 7.16 18.40 -25.98
N ILE A 930 6.34 18.06 -24.99
CA ILE A 930 6.80 17.52 -23.71
C ILE A 930 6.21 16.12 -23.59
N ARG A 931 7.04 15.12 -23.28
CA ARG A 931 6.62 13.73 -23.07
C ARG A 931 6.99 13.27 -21.68
N LEU A 932 6.10 12.50 -21.07
CA LEU A 932 6.36 11.81 -19.80
C LEU A 932 5.85 10.37 -19.92
N SER A 933 6.68 9.40 -19.57
CA SER A 933 6.30 7.99 -19.51
C SER A 933 6.33 7.48 -18.09
N ASN A 934 5.54 6.45 -17.78
CA ASN A 934 5.58 5.78 -16.48
C ASN A 934 6.80 4.88 -16.25
N GLU A 935 7.75 4.84 -17.17
CA GLU A 935 8.98 4.09 -16.99
C GLU A 935 9.98 4.83 -16.08
N THR A 936 10.36 4.22 -14.95
CA THR A 936 11.40 4.73 -14.04
C THR A 936 12.41 3.64 -13.69
N TRP A 937 13.62 4.00 -13.26
CA TRP A 937 14.65 2.98 -12.97
C TRP A 937 14.34 2.16 -11.72
N ASP A 938 13.53 2.70 -10.83
CA ASP A 938 13.03 2.09 -9.60
C ASP A 938 11.59 1.58 -9.70
N GLY A 939 11.00 1.56 -10.90
CA GLY A 939 9.58 1.24 -11.09
C GLY A 939 9.24 -0.21 -10.74
N THR A 940 8.71 -0.42 -9.54
CA THR A 940 8.21 -1.70 -9.02
C THR A 940 6.69 -1.83 -9.09
N GLY A 941 5.98 -0.77 -9.48
CA GLY A 941 4.53 -0.66 -9.38
C GLY A 941 4.04 -0.02 -8.08
N ASP A 942 4.95 0.45 -7.20
CA ASP A 942 4.59 1.00 -5.88
C ASP A 942 4.42 2.54 -5.88
N ASP A 943 5.15 3.25 -6.74
CA ASP A 943 5.04 4.72 -6.89
C ASP A 943 4.10 5.08 -8.04
N ASP A 944 3.29 6.12 -7.85
CA ASP A 944 2.50 6.72 -8.93
C ASP A 944 3.25 7.81 -9.68
N ILE A 945 2.91 7.98 -10.95
CA ILE A 945 3.37 9.06 -11.81
C ILE A 945 2.17 9.72 -12.48
N ALA A 946 2.11 11.05 -12.42
CA ALA A 946 0.98 11.85 -12.88
C ALA A 946 1.26 12.66 -14.16
N TRP A 947 0.20 12.86 -14.94
CA TRP A 947 0.09 13.84 -16.03
C TRP A 947 -1.02 14.83 -15.70
N ASP A 948 -0.69 16.11 -15.79
CA ASP A 948 -1.58 17.25 -15.51
C ASP A 948 -1.28 18.32 -16.58
N ALA A 949 -1.02 19.58 -16.21
CA ALA A 949 -0.75 20.63 -17.18
C ALA A 949 0.75 20.92 -17.44
N VAL A 950 1.05 21.40 -18.65
CA VAL A 950 2.36 21.96 -19.03
C VAL A 950 2.18 23.39 -19.50
N ALA A 951 3.06 24.29 -19.03
CA ALA A 951 3.12 25.67 -19.50
C ALA A 951 4.46 26.02 -20.12
N ILE A 952 4.42 26.87 -21.13
CA ILE A 952 5.61 27.52 -21.70
C ILE A 952 5.48 29.02 -21.47
N GLN A 953 6.49 29.61 -20.85
CA GLN A 953 6.63 31.05 -20.72
C GLN A 953 7.65 31.56 -21.74
N PRO A 954 7.22 32.24 -22.82
CA PRO A 954 8.13 32.91 -23.74
C PRO A 954 8.98 33.97 -23.03
N LEU A 955 10.28 34.00 -23.32
CA LEU A 955 11.22 35.00 -22.83
C LEU A 955 11.69 35.88 -23.98
N ALA A 956 11.90 37.17 -23.69
CA ALA A 956 12.37 38.13 -24.69
C ALA A 956 13.82 37.88 -25.14
N ALA A 957 14.62 37.23 -24.30
CA ALA A 957 16.02 36.92 -24.54
C ALA A 957 16.44 35.67 -23.75
N LYS A 958 17.63 35.15 -24.07
CA LYS A 958 18.32 34.14 -23.24
C LYS A 958 18.55 34.74 -21.83
N PRO A 959 18.24 34.01 -20.73
CA PRO A 959 18.69 34.38 -19.39
C PRO A 959 20.20 34.65 -19.38
N ALA A 960 20.62 35.67 -18.62
CA ALA A 960 22.05 35.94 -18.45
C ALA A 960 22.71 34.81 -17.66
N ASP A 961 21.96 34.24 -16.72
CA ASP A 961 22.48 33.29 -15.74
C ASP A 961 21.69 31.99 -15.71
N PHE A 962 22.41 30.89 -15.84
CA PHE A 962 21.93 29.51 -15.68
C PHE A 962 22.73 28.87 -14.55
N VAL A 963 22.10 28.76 -13.39
CA VAL A 963 22.76 28.42 -12.13
C VAL A 963 22.26 27.06 -11.65
N VAL A 964 23.19 26.14 -11.40
CA VAL A 964 22.88 24.81 -10.86
C VAL A 964 23.59 24.62 -9.52
N ALA A 965 22.82 24.36 -8.46
CA ALA A 965 23.33 24.07 -7.12
C ALA A 965 23.28 22.56 -6.86
N LEU A 966 24.45 21.95 -6.69
CA LEU A 966 24.69 20.52 -6.43
C LEU A 966 25.40 20.35 -5.09
N GLY A 967 25.60 19.12 -4.62
CA GLY A 967 26.44 18.86 -3.45
C GLY A 967 25.73 18.15 -2.30
N ASP A 968 26.36 18.22 -1.15
CA ASP A 968 25.94 17.55 0.09
C ASP A 968 25.03 18.40 0.99
N SER A 969 24.93 18.01 2.26
CA SER A 969 24.11 18.64 3.30
C SER A 969 24.45 20.11 3.56
N TYR A 970 25.71 20.53 3.38
CA TYR A 970 26.09 21.93 3.54
C TYR A 970 25.57 22.80 2.39
N THR A 971 25.37 22.21 1.20
CA THR A 971 24.73 22.91 0.08
C THR A 971 23.21 22.76 0.08
N SER A 972 22.66 21.61 0.48
CA SER A 972 21.21 21.44 0.62
C SER A 972 20.64 22.37 1.70
N GLY A 973 21.43 22.67 2.73
CA GLY A 973 21.01 23.50 3.86
C GLY A 973 20.39 22.69 4.98
N GLU A 974 20.92 21.51 5.25
CA GLU A 974 20.60 20.73 6.45
C GLU A 974 20.73 21.60 7.71
N GLY A 975 19.72 21.54 8.59
CA GLY A 975 19.62 22.39 9.79
C GLY A 975 19.27 23.86 9.53
N ALA A 976 19.09 24.29 8.27
CA ALA A 976 18.72 25.66 7.93
C ALA A 976 17.19 25.82 7.82
N ALA A 977 16.49 25.58 8.93
CA ALA A 977 15.04 25.74 9.04
C ALA A 977 14.67 26.31 10.42
N ASP A 978 13.69 27.22 10.46
CA ASP A 978 12.98 27.57 11.70
C ASP A 978 11.82 26.60 11.93
N THR A 979 11.13 26.20 10.84
CA THR A 979 10.08 25.19 10.83
C THR A 979 10.30 24.25 9.65
N ALA A 980 10.83 23.05 9.92
CA ALA A 980 11.23 22.09 8.89
C ALA A 980 10.15 21.82 7.82
N SER A 981 8.88 21.68 8.23
CA SER A 981 7.75 21.43 7.32
C SER A 981 7.42 22.58 6.36
N LEU A 982 7.96 23.78 6.59
CA LEU A 982 7.74 24.98 5.77
C LEU A 982 8.99 25.39 4.99
N ASP A 983 10.15 25.26 5.62
CA ASP A 983 11.42 25.79 5.12
C ASP A 983 12.16 24.81 4.20
N TYR A 984 11.92 23.51 4.31
CA TYR A 984 12.38 22.54 3.32
C TYR A 984 11.39 22.41 2.16
N TYR A 985 11.89 22.08 0.97
CA TYR A 985 11.05 21.55 -0.10
C TYR A 985 10.46 20.22 0.36
N ARG A 986 9.13 20.08 0.32
CA ARG A 986 8.41 18.96 0.91
C ARG A 986 8.82 17.64 0.25
N GLU A 987 8.98 17.66 -1.07
CA GLU A 987 9.47 16.55 -1.89
C GLU A 987 10.91 16.10 -1.53
N SER A 988 11.62 16.86 -0.69
CA SER A 988 12.96 16.53 -0.20
C SER A 988 13.02 16.24 1.31
N ASN A 989 11.87 16.25 1.99
CA ASN A 989 11.74 16.17 3.44
C ASN A 989 10.57 15.25 3.83
N VAL A 990 10.68 13.99 3.43
CA VAL A 990 9.74 12.91 3.73
C VAL A 990 10.46 11.88 4.60
N ASP A 991 10.04 11.76 5.86
CA ASP A 991 10.81 11.07 6.88
C ASP A 991 10.72 9.53 6.86
N GLU A 992 9.62 9.00 6.33
CA GLU A 992 9.21 7.59 6.46
C GLU A 992 8.55 7.09 5.18
N GLY A 993 8.40 5.76 5.04
CA GLY A 993 7.73 5.13 3.88
C GLY A 993 8.64 4.81 2.69
N HIS A 994 8.04 4.28 1.62
CA HIS A 994 8.73 3.94 0.37
C HIS A 994 9.14 5.19 -0.42
N VAL A 995 8.32 6.26 -0.37
CA VAL A 995 8.61 7.60 -0.92
C VAL A 995 9.53 8.47 -0.05
N ARG A 996 10.29 7.85 0.88
CA ARG A 996 11.16 8.58 1.80
C ARG A 996 12.23 9.37 1.03
N ASN A 997 12.32 10.67 1.34
CA ASN A 997 13.35 11.56 0.81
C ASN A 997 13.95 12.42 1.92
N LYS A 998 15.26 12.29 2.15
CA LYS A 998 16.00 13.07 3.16
C LYS A 998 17.09 13.94 2.56
N CYS A 999 16.84 14.49 1.37
CA CYS A 999 17.76 15.44 0.77
C CYS A 999 17.78 16.78 1.51
N HIS A 1000 16.71 17.12 2.23
CA HIS A 1000 16.57 18.31 3.07
C HIS A 1000 17.06 19.58 2.35
N ARG A 1001 16.46 19.87 1.18
CA ARG A 1001 16.76 21.08 0.41
C ARG A 1001 16.02 22.26 1.05
N SER A 1002 16.76 23.12 1.76
CA SER A 1002 16.23 24.30 2.43
C SER A 1002 16.05 25.46 1.45
N LYS A 1003 14.89 26.12 1.53
CA LYS A 1003 14.60 27.39 0.87
C LYS A 1003 15.51 28.52 1.38
N LEU A 1004 16.20 28.31 2.52
CA LEU A 1004 17.09 29.24 3.22
C LEU A 1004 18.57 28.82 3.13
N SER A 1005 18.90 27.90 2.22
CA SER A 1005 20.26 27.45 1.91
C SER A 1005 21.13 28.56 1.30
N TRP A 1006 22.45 28.44 1.43
CA TRP A 1006 23.38 29.46 0.97
C TRP A 1006 23.37 29.71 -0.56
N PRO A 1007 23.16 28.71 -1.45
CA PRO A 1007 23.08 28.99 -2.89
C PRO A 1007 21.88 29.87 -3.22
N ARG A 1008 20.78 29.73 -2.46
CA ARG A 1008 19.59 30.58 -2.60
C ARG A 1008 19.80 31.98 -2.04
N LYS A 1009 20.69 32.15 -1.05
CA LYS A 1009 21.04 33.46 -0.46
C LYS A 1009 22.14 34.22 -1.21
N ALA A 1010 22.87 33.57 -2.12
CA ALA A 1010 23.88 34.24 -2.93
C ALA A 1010 23.25 35.28 -3.88
N VAL A 1011 24.06 36.26 -4.30
CA VAL A 1011 23.68 37.32 -5.25
C VAL A 1011 24.68 37.36 -6.41
N LEU A 1012 24.19 37.68 -7.60
CA LEU A 1012 25.01 37.85 -8.81
C LEU A 1012 25.20 39.35 -9.12
N ALA A 1013 26.22 39.68 -9.90
CA ALA A 1013 26.61 41.04 -10.26
C ALA A 1013 25.57 41.76 -11.13
N ASP A 1014 24.72 41.01 -11.84
CA ASP A 1014 23.62 41.57 -12.62
C ASP A 1014 22.56 42.23 -11.72
N ASN A 1015 22.36 41.70 -10.51
CA ASN A 1015 21.46 42.25 -9.49
C ASN A 1015 21.95 41.91 -8.07
N ALA A 1016 22.92 42.69 -7.57
CA ALA A 1016 23.52 42.49 -6.25
C ALA A 1016 22.57 42.78 -5.06
N ASN A 1017 21.37 43.31 -5.31
CA ASN A 1017 20.41 43.66 -4.27
C ASN A 1017 19.41 42.55 -3.96
N GLU A 1018 19.41 41.46 -4.74
CA GLU A 1018 18.39 40.42 -4.64
C GLU A 1018 18.99 39.01 -4.69
N GLN A 1019 18.57 38.18 -3.75
CA GLN A 1019 19.04 36.81 -3.60
C GLN A 1019 18.51 35.91 -4.72
N LEU A 1020 19.32 34.94 -5.14
CA LEU A 1020 18.98 33.98 -6.20
C LEU A 1020 17.66 33.24 -5.93
N GLY A 1021 17.40 32.86 -4.68
CA GLY A 1021 16.18 32.17 -4.29
C GLY A 1021 14.93 33.03 -4.51
N THR A 1022 14.95 34.28 -4.07
CA THR A 1022 13.85 35.23 -4.28
C THR A 1022 13.57 35.45 -5.77
N ARG A 1023 14.64 35.56 -6.58
CA ARG A 1023 14.54 35.68 -8.04
C ARG A 1023 13.95 34.43 -8.68
N ALA A 1024 14.37 33.25 -8.23
CA ALA A 1024 13.84 31.97 -8.71
C ALA A 1024 12.34 31.81 -8.39
N ASP A 1025 11.92 32.12 -7.15
CA ASP A 1025 10.54 31.95 -6.69
C ASP A 1025 9.55 32.89 -7.38
N ARG A 1026 10.02 34.03 -7.90
CA ARG A 1026 9.22 34.97 -8.70
C ARG A 1026 9.39 34.81 -10.22
N TRP A 1027 10.06 33.75 -10.67
CA TRP A 1027 10.28 33.45 -12.07
C TRP A 1027 11.05 34.52 -12.86
N ASP A 1028 12.09 35.12 -12.27
CA ASP A 1028 12.89 36.17 -12.89
C ASP A 1028 13.35 35.80 -14.32
N ASN A 1029 13.06 36.65 -15.31
CA ASN A 1029 13.31 36.36 -16.72
C ASN A 1029 14.81 36.33 -17.09
N THR A 1030 15.70 36.84 -16.23
CA THR A 1030 17.15 36.81 -16.48
C THR A 1030 17.88 35.64 -15.82
N LEU A 1031 17.17 34.80 -15.07
CA LEU A 1031 17.72 33.69 -14.28
C LEU A 1031 17.02 32.36 -14.57
N ASP A 1032 17.80 31.30 -14.73
CA ASP A 1032 17.37 29.90 -14.57
C ASP A 1032 18.14 29.29 -13.40
N PHE A 1033 17.45 28.96 -12.30
CA PHE A 1033 18.07 28.42 -11.08
C PHE A 1033 17.54 27.02 -10.78
N GLN A 1034 18.44 26.07 -10.61
CA GLN A 1034 18.14 24.64 -10.42
C GLN A 1034 18.83 24.13 -9.16
N PHE A 1035 18.10 23.44 -8.28
CA PHE A 1035 18.60 23.03 -6.97
C PHE A 1035 18.45 21.53 -6.70
N HIS A 1036 19.58 20.83 -6.67
CA HIS A 1036 19.62 19.37 -6.63
C HIS A 1036 20.60 18.81 -5.60
N ALA A 1037 21.20 19.66 -4.76
CA ALA A 1037 21.97 19.20 -3.61
C ALA A 1037 21.11 18.29 -2.72
N CYS A 1038 21.78 17.39 -2.00
CA CYS A 1038 21.10 16.40 -1.19
C CYS A 1038 21.94 16.06 0.04
N SER A 1039 21.32 16.11 1.21
CA SER A 1039 21.95 15.72 2.47
C SER A 1039 22.57 14.33 2.36
N ILE A 1040 23.70 14.14 3.05
CA ILE A 1040 24.57 12.95 3.04
C ILE A 1040 25.20 12.55 1.69
N ALA A 1041 25.08 13.36 0.64
CA ALA A 1041 25.69 13.02 -0.66
C ALA A 1041 27.21 12.86 -0.56
N GLU A 1042 27.71 11.81 -1.20
CA GLU A 1042 29.12 11.62 -1.56
C GLU A 1042 29.32 11.88 -3.06
N THR A 1043 30.58 11.90 -3.53
CA THR A 1043 30.91 12.14 -4.94
C THR A 1043 30.19 11.19 -5.91
N PHE A 1044 30.00 9.92 -5.54
CA PHE A 1044 29.30 8.94 -6.37
C PHE A 1044 27.79 9.23 -6.51
N ASN A 1045 27.20 10.01 -5.59
CA ASN A 1045 25.80 10.45 -5.68
C ASN A 1045 25.59 11.63 -6.63
N ILE A 1046 26.67 12.37 -6.92
CA ILE A 1046 26.66 13.43 -7.92
C ILE A 1046 26.89 12.83 -9.30
N ASN A 1047 27.85 11.91 -9.41
CA ASN A 1047 28.30 11.37 -10.69
C ASN A 1047 27.18 10.64 -11.46
N PRO A 1048 27.18 10.75 -12.80
CA PRO A 1048 26.24 10.03 -13.66
C PRO A 1048 26.40 8.52 -13.51
N ARG A 1049 25.30 7.77 -13.59
CA ARG A 1049 25.33 6.31 -13.48
C ARG A 1049 26.14 5.66 -14.60
N HIS A 1050 26.06 6.21 -15.81
CA HIS A 1050 26.75 5.71 -17.00
C HIS A 1050 27.60 6.80 -17.68
N SER A 1051 28.73 6.38 -18.23
CA SER A 1051 29.57 7.22 -19.10
C SER A 1051 28.88 7.45 -20.45
N ASN A 1052 29.02 8.66 -20.99
CA ASN A 1052 28.54 8.98 -22.34
C ASN A 1052 29.40 8.36 -23.45
N ASP A 1053 30.59 7.84 -23.13
CA ASP A 1053 31.61 7.46 -24.14
C ASP A 1053 31.55 5.96 -24.48
N ASP A 1054 31.12 5.12 -23.54
CA ASP A 1054 31.08 3.66 -23.68
C ASP A 1054 29.90 2.98 -22.95
N GLY A 1055 29.04 3.76 -22.28
CA GLY A 1055 27.90 3.26 -21.51
C GLY A 1055 28.28 2.49 -20.24
N GLN A 1056 29.57 2.44 -19.87
CA GLN A 1056 30.01 1.72 -18.68
C GLN A 1056 29.58 2.46 -17.40
N PRO A 1057 29.28 1.72 -16.32
CA PRO A 1057 28.98 2.35 -15.05
C PRO A 1057 30.20 3.12 -14.52
N ILE A 1058 29.99 4.25 -13.87
CA ILE A 1058 31.09 5.07 -13.33
C ILE A 1058 31.32 4.72 -11.86
N GLU A 1059 32.56 4.37 -11.52
CA GLU A 1059 33.03 4.18 -10.15
C GLU A 1059 33.86 5.40 -9.71
N ASN A 1060 33.70 5.83 -8.46
CA ASN A 1060 34.56 6.87 -7.89
C ASN A 1060 35.90 6.28 -7.41
N ALA A 1061 36.87 7.13 -7.04
CA ALA A 1061 38.19 6.66 -6.61
C ALA A 1061 38.19 5.97 -5.23
N LEU A 1062 37.03 5.88 -4.56
CA LEU A 1062 36.79 5.09 -3.34
C LEU A 1062 36.19 3.70 -3.62
N GLY A 1063 35.96 3.36 -4.89
CA GLY A 1063 35.40 2.07 -5.28
C GLY A 1063 33.87 1.97 -5.17
N LYS A 1064 33.17 3.12 -5.21
CA LYS A 1064 31.70 3.17 -5.14
C LYS A 1064 31.11 3.46 -6.52
N TRP A 1065 30.16 2.62 -6.93
CA TRP A 1065 29.41 2.80 -8.17
C TRP A 1065 28.44 3.98 -8.07
N SER A 1066 28.41 4.81 -9.11
CA SER A 1066 27.59 6.01 -9.17
C SER A 1066 26.11 5.68 -9.19
N GLY A 1067 25.32 6.45 -8.46
CA GLY A 1067 23.89 6.22 -8.29
C GLY A 1067 23.27 7.29 -7.41
N GLY A 1068 21.97 7.54 -7.61
CA GLY A 1068 21.27 8.51 -6.79
C GLY A 1068 21.05 8.04 -5.35
N GLN A 1069 20.32 8.84 -4.58
CA GLN A 1069 20.03 8.56 -3.18
C GLN A 1069 18.62 9.01 -2.81
N TRP A 1070 18.04 8.31 -1.84
CA TRP A 1070 16.68 8.53 -1.39
C TRP A 1070 15.59 8.41 -2.47
N GLY A 1071 15.80 7.56 -3.48
CA GLY A 1071 14.86 7.38 -4.60
C GLY A 1071 15.07 8.34 -5.76
N GLU A 1072 15.81 9.44 -5.57
CA GLU A 1072 16.20 10.32 -6.68
C GLU A 1072 17.27 9.66 -7.56
N VAL A 1073 17.34 10.03 -8.84
CA VAL A 1073 18.50 9.74 -9.70
C VAL A 1073 19.74 10.55 -9.25
N SER A 1074 20.93 10.21 -9.77
CA SER A 1074 22.16 10.97 -9.45
C SER A 1074 21.98 12.45 -9.79
N GLN A 1075 22.66 13.35 -9.07
CA GLN A 1075 22.41 14.79 -9.24
C GLN A 1075 22.72 15.28 -10.66
N ILE A 1076 23.68 14.65 -11.35
CA ILE A 1076 23.98 14.91 -12.76
C ILE A 1076 22.92 14.32 -13.70
N ASP A 1077 22.46 13.09 -13.47
CA ASP A 1077 21.49 12.40 -14.33
C ASP A 1077 20.11 13.09 -14.35
N LYS A 1078 19.84 13.98 -13.39
CA LYS A 1078 18.65 14.85 -13.43
C LYS A 1078 18.57 15.71 -14.70
N GLY A 1079 19.70 15.94 -15.36
CA GLY A 1079 19.75 16.53 -16.70
C GLY A 1079 19.85 18.05 -16.74
N TYR A 1080 19.96 18.74 -15.60
CA TYR A 1080 19.96 20.21 -15.55
C TYR A 1080 21.32 20.86 -15.81
N LEU A 1081 22.40 20.09 -15.92
CA LEU A 1081 23.68 20.56 -16.45
C LEU A 1081 23.68 20.45 -17.97
N ASP A 1082 23.85 21.59 -18.66
CA ASP A 1082 23.96 21.60 -20.12
C ASP A 1082 24.83 22.75 -20.64
N GLU A 1083 24.90 22.89 -21.96
CA GLU A 1083 25.71 23.92 -22.64
C GLU A 1083 25.35 25.36 -22.26
N ASN A 1084 24.19 25.61 -21.65
CA ASN A 1084 23.78 26.95 -21.25
C ASN A 1084 24.15 27.30 -19.82
N THR A 1085 24.43 26.31 -18.97
CA THR A 1085 24.84 26.52 -17.58
C THR A 1085 26.03 27.49 -17.51
N THR A 1086 25.88 28.58 -16.74
CA THR A 1086 26.90 29.62 -16.56
C THR A 1086 27.63 29.46 -15.22
N LEU A 1087 26.96 28.90 -14.21
CA LEU A 1087 27.49 28.72 -12.87
C LEU A 1087 27.03 27.40 -12.27
N VAL A 1088 27.97 26.64 -11.70
CA VAL A 1088 27.68 25.51 -10.81
C VAL A 1088 28.21 25.82 -9.42
N MET A 1089 27.40 25.60 -8.39
CA MET A 1089 27.75 25.80 -6.99
C MET A 1089 27.64 24.47 -6.23
N LEU A 1090 28.70 24.05 -5.54
CA LEU A 1090 28.65 22.81 -4.74
C LEU A 1090 29.66 22.75 -3.60
N SER A 1091 29.27 22.08 -2.51
CA SER A 1091 30.17 21.46 -1.51
C SER A 1091 30.08 19.94 -1.64
N ILE A 1092 31.23 19.26 -1.64
CA ILE A 1092 31.29 17.78 -1.67
C ILE A 1092 32.63 17.28 -1.12
N GLY A 1093 32.66 16.05 -0.62
CA GLY A 1093 33.86 15.36 -0.13
C GLY A 1093 33.90 15.11 1.39
N GLY A 1094 33.09 15.81 2.18
CA GLY A 1094 33.03 15.61 3.63
C GLY A 1094 32.54 14.21 4.02
N ASN A 1095 31.50 13.72 3.34
CA ASN A 1095 30.96 12.38 3.54
C ASN A 1095 31.91 11.30 2.99
N ASP A 1096 32.55 11.55 1.84
CA ASP A 1096 33.59 10.68 1.27
C ASP A 1096 34.78 10.47 2.23
N ALA A 1097 35.13 11.52 2.99
CA ALA A 1097 36.16 11.49 4.02
C ALA A 1097 35.67 10.92 5.37
N ARG A 1098 34.43 10.44 5.46
CA ARG A 1098 33.81 9.85 6.66
C ARG A 1098 33.80 10.79 7.88
N PHE A 1099 33.66 12.10 7.67
CA PHE A 1099 33.71 13.07 8.78
C PHE A 1099 32.64 12.82 9.86
N LYS A 1100 31.46 12.31 9.49
CA LYS A 1100 30.44 11.87 10.46
C LYS A 1100 30.97 10.82 11.43
N ASP A 1101 31.64 9.79 10.90
CA ASP A 1101 32.22 8.71 11.71
C ASP A 1101 33.34 9.25 12.60
N VAL A 1102 34.18 10.15 12.08
CA VAL A 1102 35.24 10.84 12.84
C VAL A 1102 34.66 11.63 14.03
N ILE A 1103 33.62 12.43 13.80
CA ILE A 1103 32.98 13.21 14.86
C ILE A 1103 32.32 12.30 15.91
N MET A 1104 31.64 11.23 15.47
CA MET A 1104 31.05 10.25 16.39
C MET A 1104 32.11 9.55 17.24
N GLU A 1105 33.25 9.19 16.64
CA GLU A 1105 34.39 8.61 17.35
C GLU A 1105 34.91 9.57 18.42
N CYS A 1106 35.10 10.85 18.08
CA CYS A 1106 35.54 11.88 19.03
C CYS A 1106 34.56 12.06 20.20
N LEU A 1107 33.25 12.08 19.92
CA LEU A 1107 32.24 12.38 20.93
C LEU A 1107 32.00 11.22 21.91
N PHE A 1108 32.03 9.98 21.43
CA PHE A 1108 31.45 8.87 22.17
C PHE A 1108 32.37 7.65 22.36
N TRP A 1109 33.32 7.41 21.46
CA TRP A 1109 33.95 6.09 21.34
C TRP A 1109 35.45 6.09 21.64
N ALA A 1110 36.13 7.24 21.50
CA ALA A 1110 37.55 7.38 21.82
C ALA A 1110 37.89 7.09 23.31
N GLY A 1111 36.89 7.13 24.20
CA GLY A 1111 37.03 6.77 25.61
C GLY A 1111 37.95 7.71 26.37
N LEU A 1112 39.08 7.21 26.86
CA LEU A 1112 40.12 8.00 27.54
C LEU A 1112 41.27 8.43 26.60
N LYS A 1113 41.22 8.07 25.32
CA LYS A 1113 42.21 8.50 24.32
C LYS A 1113 41.82 9.86 23.77
N ALA A 1114 42.80 10.64 23.35
CA ALA A 1114 42.54 11.79 22.49
C ALA A 1114 41.96 11.29 21.16
N CYS A 1115 40.95 11.98 20.63
CA CYS A 1115 40.23 11.50 19.44
C CYS A 1115 41.16 11.18 18.26
N GLN A 1116 42.17 12.01 18.02
CA GLN A 1116 43.12 11.85 16.92
C GLN A 1116 43.98 10.57 16.99
N ASP A 1117 44.02 9.90 18.15
CA ASP A 1117 44.71 8.62 18.37
C ASP A 1117 43.73 7.42 18.37
N ALA A 1118 42.43 7.68 18.24
CA ALA A 1118 41.41 6.67 18.03
C ALA A 1118 41.47 6.12 16.59
N HIS A 1119 40.69 5.08 16.32
CA HIS A 1119 40.68 4.39 15.03
C HIS A 1119 39.23 4.19 14.61
N LEU A 1120 38.92 4.44 13.33
CA LEU A 1120 37.62 4.02 12.81
C LEU A 1120 37.55 2.50 12.70
N SER A 1121 36.35 1.95 12.84
CA SER A 1121 36.11 0.52 12.59
C SER A 1121 36.63 0.12 11.20
N GLY A 1122 37.47 -0.92 11.16
CA GLY A 1122 38.11 -1.42 9.95
C GLY A 1122 39.45 -0.77 9.58
N GLU A 1123 39.92 0.22 10.35
CA GLU A 1123 41.19 0.90 10.09
C GLU A 1123 42.24 0.57 11.16
N SER A 1124 43.49 0.34 10.73
CA SER A 1124 44.61 0.00 11.61
C SER A 1124 45.45 1.21 12.01
N ASP A 1125 45.31 2.33 11.31
CA ASP A 1125 46.03 3.57 11.58
C ASP A 1125 45.14 4.54 12.38
N PRO A 1126 45.73 5.39 13.23
CA PRO A 1126 44.97 6.38 13.99
C PRO A 1126 44.37 7.46 13.08
N LEU A 1127 43.31 8.13 13.53
CA LEU A 1127 42.61 9.17 12.77
C LEU A 1127 43.54 10.29 12.26
N SER A 1128 44.53 10.67 13.08
CA SER A 1128 45.58 11.65 12.71
C SER A 1128 46.38 11.28 11.46
N VAL A 1129 46.37 10.01 11.05
CA VAL A 1129 47.08 9.49 9.89
C VAL A 1129 46.10 9.06 8.79
N SER A 1130 45.06 8.30 9.15
CA SER A 1130 44.15 7.72 8.16
C SER A 1130 43.27 8.78 7.48
N VAL A 1131 42.76 9.76 8.25
CA VAL A 1131 41.87 10.80 7.72
C VAL A 1131 42.60 11.71 6.72
N PRO A 1132 43.78 12.30 7.02
CA PRO A 1132 44.52 13.08 6.03
C PRO A 1132 44.94 12.28 4.80
N ARG A 1133 45.27 10.99 4.95
CA ARG A 1133 45.63 10.12 3.82
C ARG A 1133 44.44 9.90 2.89
N SER A 1134 43.26 9.63 3.45
CA SER A 1134 42.03 9.47 2.68
C SER A 1134 41.67 10.77 1.93
N ILE A 1135 41.71 11.91 2.63
CA ILE A 1135 41.42 13.23 2.07
C ILE A 1135 42.37 13.56 0.90
N ASN A 1136 43.68 13.36 1.07
CA ASN A 1136 44.67 13.70 0.06
C ASN A 1136 44.83 12.65 -1.05
N GLY A 1137 44.24 11.46 -0.91
CA GLY A 1137 44.29 10.37 -1.88
C GLY A 1137 42.94 10.18 -2.59
N PRO A 1138 42.16 9.14 -2.23
CA PRO A 1138 40.95 8.77 -2.96
C PRO A 1138 39.85 9.84 -2.91
N VAL A 1139 39.72 10.62 -1.84
CA VAL A 1139 38.72 11.72 -1.79
C VAL A 1139 39.10 12.83 -2.76
N LYS A 1140 40.36 13.31 -2.75
CA LYS A 1140 40.88 14.28 -3.74
C LYS A 1140 40.61 13.81 -5.18
N ALA A 1141 40.91 12.54 -5.47
CA ALA A 1141 40.70 11.96 -6.79
C ALA A 1141 39.22 11.91 -7.18
N SER A 1142 38.33 11.53 -6.25
CA SER A 1142 36.89 11.47 -6.50
C SER A 1142 36.28 12.87 -6.74
N ILE A 1143 36.68 13.88 -5.96
CA ILE A 1143 36.25 15.28 -6.18
C ILE A 1143 36.71 15.76 -7.56
N THR A 1144 37.96 15.45 -7.94
CA THR A 1144 38.52 15.81 -9.24
C THR A 1144 37.69 15.21 -10.38
N GLN A 1145 37.35 13.93 -10.29
CA GLN A 1145 36.51 13.23 -11.26
C GLN A 1145 35.11 13.87 -11.35
N THR A 1146 34.45 14.14 -10.22
CA THR A 1146 33.13 14.77 -10.21
C THR A 1146 33.14 16.15 -10.87
N LEU A 1147 34.15 16.99 -10.59
CA LEU A 1147 34.25 18.31 -11.20
C LEU A 1147 34.51 18.24 -12.72
N GLN A 1148 35.25 17.22 -13.19
CA GLN A 1148 35.44 16.95 -14.61
C GLN A 1148 34.14 16.50 -15.28
N GLU A 1149 33.36 15.62 -14.64
CA GLU A 1149 32.05 15.18 -15.15
C GLU A 1149 31.02 16.31 -15.21
N ILE A 1150 31.06 17.24 -14.24
CA ILE A 1150 30.27 18.48 -14.26
C ILE A 1150 30.68 19.33 -15.46
N HIS A 1151 31.99 19.60 -15.63
CA HIS A 1151 32.46 20.43 -16.74
C HIS A 1151 32.19 19.81 -18.12
N LYS A 1152 32.26 18.48 -18.23
CA LYS A 1152 31.92 17.74 -19.46
C LYS A 1152 30.48 18.01 -19.91
N ARG A 1153 29.54 18.16 -18.97
CA ARG A 1153 28.12 18.42 -19.25
C ARG A 1153 27.78 19.89 -19.33
N ALA A 1154 28.49 20.72 -18.57
CA ALA A 1154 28.35 22.17 -18.53
C ALA A 1154 29.66 22.86 -18.95
N PRO A 1155 30.07 22.77 -20.23
CA PRO A 1155 31.38 23.24 -20.70
C PRO A 1155 31.57 24.75 -20.57
N ASN A 1156 30.49 25.52 -20.51
CA ASN A 1156 30.53 26.98 -20.38
C ASN A 1156 30.41 27.48 -18.93
N ALA A 1157 30.18 26.57 -17.96
CA ALA A 1157 29.96 26.96 -16.58
C ALA A 1157 31.28 27.21 -15.86
N LYS A 1158 31.32 28.28 -15.06
CA LYS A 1158 32.31 28.40 -13.97
C LYS A 1158 31.81 27.57 -12.79
N ILE A 1159 32.70 26.84 -12.13
CA ILE A 1159 32.33 25.94 -11.04
C ILE A 1159 32.87 26.51 -9.72
N MET A 1160 32.01 26.74 -8.74
CA MET A 1160 32.39 27.11 -7.38
C MET A 1160 32.40 25.87 -6.50
N LEU A 1161 33.59 25.39 -6.16
CA LEU A 1161 33.81 24.38 -5.12
C LEU A 1161 33.87 25.08 -3.76
N MET A 1162 32.81 24.98 -2.99
CA MET A 1162 32.68 25.54 -1.65
C MET A 1162 33.31 24.60 -0.61
N GLY A 1163 34.16 25.16 0.27
CA GLY A 1163 34.75 24.43 1.40
C GLY A 1163 33.81 24.26 2.59
N TYR A 1164 34.33 23.65 3.66
CA TYR A 1164 33.64 23.48 4.93
C TYR A 1164 34.08 24.54 5.96
N PRO A 1165 33.29 24.84 6.99
CA PRO A 1165 33.61 25.91 7.91
C PRO A 1165 34.60 25.43 8.98
N ARG A 1166 35.12 26.37 9.76
CA ARG A 1166 35.66 26.04 11.09
C ARG A 1166 34.50 25.61 11.98
N LEU A 1167 34.64 24.54 12.75
CA LEU A 1167 33.53 24.01 13.55
C LEU A 1167 33.48 24.56 14.98
N PHE A 1168 34.63 24.77 15.63
CA PHE A 1168 34.66 25.11 17.06
C PHE A 1168 35.39 26.42 17.38
N GLU A 1169 34.85 27.14 18.36
CA GLU A 1169 35.48 28.21 19.14
C GLU A 1169 35.73 27.73 20.57
N ASN A 1170 36.53 28.49 21.34
CA ASN A 1170 36.73 28.28 22.78
C ASN A 1170 37.09 26.81 23.13
N ASP A 1171 37.94 26.19 22.32
CA ASP A 1171 38.39 24.80 22.45
C ASP A 1171 37.24 23.77 22.57
N GLY A 1172 36.07 24.09 21.99
CA GLY A 1172 34.91 23.20 21.96
C GLY A 1172 34.27 22.93 23.33
N GLN A 1173 34.66 23.66 24.39
CA GLN A 1173 34.31 23.34 25.79
C GLN A 1173 32.80 23.38 26.10
N CYS A 1174 31.97 23.95 25.21
CA CYS A 1174 30.52 23.91 25.35
C CYS A 1174 29.89 22.59 24.89
N VAL A 1175 30.64 21.71 24.22
CA VAL A 1175 30.19 20.41 23.72
C VAL A 1175 30.77 19.29 24.58
N ILE A 1176 29.91 18.48 25.17
CA ILE A 1176 30.34 17.33 25.98
C ILE A 1176 31.07 16.33 25.07
N GLY A 1177 32.31 15.97 25.43
CA GLY A 1177 33.15 15.03 24.68
C GLY A 1177 34.14 15.70 23.71
N ILE A 1178 34.08 17.02 23.53
CA ILE A 1178 35.08 17.79 22.76
C ILE A 1178 35.80 18.74 23.71
N GLY A 1179 37.13 18.70 23.72
CA GLY A 1179 37.95 19.57 24.57
C GLY A 1179 39.17 20.15 23.87
N THR A 1180 40.18 20.47 24.68
CA THR A 1180 41.40 21.18 24.28
C THR A 1180 42.31 20.40 23.34
N ASP A 1181 42.08 19.09 23.17
CA ASP A 1181 42.84 18.27 22.22
C ASP A 1181 42.03 18.06 20.93
N GLU A 1182 40.74 17.75 21.05
CA GLU A 1182 39.87 17.40 19.92
C GLU A 1182 39.48 18.61 19.07
N ALA A 1183 39.02 19.70 19.68
CA ALA A 1183 38.56 20.88 18.93
C ALA A 1183 39.66 21.53 18.09
N PRO A 1184 40.90 21.72 18.61
CA PRO A 1184 42.00 22.22 17.79
C PRO A 1184 42.36 21.28 16.65
N TRP A 1185 42.38 19.97 16.87
CA TRP A 1185 42.66 18.99 15.82
C TRP A 1185 41.59 18.99 14.72
N ILE A 1186 40.30 18.97 15.09
CA ILE A 1186 39.20 19.02 14.11
C ILE A 1186 39.23 20.32 13.30
N ASN A 1187 39.49 21.45 13.96
CA ASN A 1187 39.64 22.72 13.26
C ASN A 1187 40.87 22.73 12.33
N GLN A 1188 42.01 22.19 12.77
CA GLN A 1188 43.21 22.04 11.92
C GLN A 1188 42.94 21.13 10.72
N MET A 1189 42.17 20.06 10.88
CA MET A 1189 41.74 19.22 9.76
C MET A 1189 40.97 20.02 8.71
N SER A 1190 40.07 20.92 9.13
CA SER A 1190 39.35 21.82 8.23
C SER A 1190 40.29 22.84 7.56
N THR A 1191 41.14 23.52 8.33
CA THR A 1191 41.95 24.64 7.83
C THR A 1191 43.23 24.24 7.08
N ASP A 1192 43.87 23.15 7.50
CA ASP A 1192 45.23 22.80 7.07
C ASP A 1192 45.24 21.57 6.16
N VAL A 1193 44.15 20.81 6.11
CA VAL A 1193 44.02 19.60 5.26
C VAL A 1193 42.93 19.76 4.22
N VAL A 1194 41.67 19.93 4.64
CA VAL A 1194 40.52 19.96 3.72
C VAL A 1194 40.54 21.19 2.82
N ALA A 1195 40.63 22.39 3.38
CA ALA A 1195 40.63 23.62 2.58
C ALA A 1195 41.82 23.71 1.60
N PRO A 1196 43.07 23.39 1.97
CA PRO A 1196 44.18 23.36 1.02
C PRO A 1196 44.04 22.27 -0.05
N MET A 1197 43.51 21.09 0.29
CA MET A 1197 43.23 20.03 -0.69
C MET A 1197 42.20 20.50 -1.72
N MET A 1198 41.05 21.02 -1.29
CA MET A 1198 39.98 21.49 -2.19
C MET A 1198 40.45 22.67 -3.04
N LYS A 1199 41.20 23.61 -2.45
CA LYS A 1199 41.84 24.70 -3.20
C LYS A 1199 42.82 24.16 -4.25
N GLY A 1200 43.65 23.18 -3.88
CA GLY A 1200 44.59 22.53 -4.78
C GLY A 1200 43.89 21.86 -5.96
N VAL A 1201 42.79 21.12 -5.73
CA VAL A 1201 41.96 20.55 -6.80
C VAL A 1201 41.42 21.65 -7.73
N ALA A 1202 40.88 22.73 -7.18
CA ALA A 1202 40.34 23.83 -7.98
C ALA A 1202 41.43 24.52 -8.82
N ASP A 1203 42.61 24.74 -8.24
CA ASP A 1203 43.74 25.36 -8.95
C ASP A 1203 44.34 24.42 -10.01
N ASP A 1204 44.50 23.13 -9.70
CA ASP A 1204 44.97 22.09 -10.63
C ASP A 1204 44.04 21.99 -11.85
N LEU A 1205 42.73 21.94 -11.62
CA LEU A 1205 41.73 21.89 -12.68
C LEU A 1205 41.67 23.21 -13.48
N ARG A 1206 41.78 24.36 -12.82
CA ARG A 1206 41.83 25.66 -13.52
C ARG A 1206 43.06 25.79 -14.40
N ALA A 1207 44.21 25.31 -13.94
CA ALA A 1207 45.43 25.25 -14.74
C ALA A 1207 45.27 24.28 -15.94
N ALA A 1208 44.48 23.23 -15.79
CA ALA A 1208 44.13 22.28 -16.86
C ALA A 1208 43.00 22.77 -17.79
N GLY A 1209 42.48 23.98 -17.59
CA GLY A 1209 41.46 24.61 -18.45
C GLY A 1209 40.01 24.43 -17.99
N THR A 1210 39.76 23.76 -16.87
CA THR A 1210 38.42 23.64 -16.27
C THR A 1210 38.21 24.78 -15.25
N PRO A 1211 37.25 25.71 -15.44
CA PRO A 1211 37.15 26.94 -14.65
C PRO A 1211 36.55 26.72 -13.24
N VAL A 1212 37.27 26.00 -12.38
CA VAL A 1212 36.89 25.74 -10.98
C VAL A 1212 37.48 26.79 -10.05
N TYR A 1213 36.69 27.31 -9.12
CA TYR A 1213 37.05 28.32 -8.12
C TYR A 1213 36.74 27.80 -6.73
N PHE A 1214 37.68 27.98 -5.79
CA PHE A 1214 37.49 27.55 -4.41
C PHE A 1214 36.95 28.70 -3.55
N GLY A 1215 35.80 28.48 -2.93
CA GLY A 1215 35.23 29.37 -1.92
C GLY A 1215 35.59 28.89 -0.52
N ASN A 1216 36.27 29.72 0.27
CA ASN A 1216 36.67 29.37 1.63
C ASN A 1216 35.78 30.06 2.69
N PRO A 1217 34.89 29.33 3.37
CA PRO A 1217 34.01 29.92 4.39
C PRO A 1217 34.70 30.11 5.74
N THR A 1218 35.88 29.52 5.98
CA THR A 1218 36.52 29.41 7.31
C THR A 1218 36.55 30.73 8.10
N SER A 1219 36.99 31.83 7.47
CA SER A 1219 37.12 33.12 8.15
C SER A 1219 35.78 33.77 8.51
N TYR A 1220 34.70 33.43 7.80
CA TYR A 1220 33.37 33.99 8.03
C TYR A 1220 32.72 33.43 9.31
N PHE A 1221 33.16 32.26 9.75
CA PHE A 1221 32.68 31.62 10.98
C PHE A 1221 33.55 31.92 12.21
N THR A 1222 34.64 32.67 12.07
CA THR A 1222 35.56 32.96 13.17
C THR A 1222 34.87 33.76 14.28
N GLY A 1223 34.96 33.26 15.52
CA GLY A 1223 34.28 33.80 16.70
C GLY A 1223 32.79 33.45 16.78
N GLN A 1224 32.23 32.80 15.77
CA GLN A 1224 30.80 32.51 15.63
C GLN A 1224 30.50 31.02 15.33
N ALA A 1225 31.50 30.15 15.26
CA ALA A 1225 31.32 28.71 15.15
C ALA A 1225 30.70 28.11 16.44
N ILE A 1226 30.67 26.78 16.60
CA ILE A 1226 30.18 26.14 17.82
C ILE A 1226 30.94 26.68 19.04
N CYS A 1227 30.24 26.99 20.13
CA CYS A 1227 30.77 27.70 21.29
C CYS A 1227 31.16 29.18 21.05
N GLY A 1228 30.85 29.75 19.90
CA GLY A 1228 31.05 31.16 19.56
C GLY A 1228 29.90 32.07 20.03
N SER A 1229 29.97 33.36 19.70
CA SER A 1229 28.96 34.36 20.08
C SER A 1229 28.71 35.41 18.98
N PRO A 1230 27.51 35.43 18.36
CA PRO A 1230 26.50 34.38 18.42
C PRO A 1230 27.00 33.08 17.78
N GLU A 1231 26.54 31.94 18.26
CA GLU A 1231 26.83 30.63 17.66
C GLU A 1231 25.96 30.43 16.39
N THR A 1232 26.60 30.19 15.24
CA THR A 1232 25.97 30.08 13.91
C THR A 1232 26.08 28.69 13.28
N ILE A 1233 26.65 27.72 13.99
CA ILE A 1233 26.63 26.29 13.66
C ILE A 1233 25.90 25.56 14.79
N HIS A 1234 25.06 24.59 14.47
CA HIS A 1234 24.41 23.76 15.48
C HIS A 1234 25.45 22.92 16.24
N GLY A 1235 25.39 22.95 17.57
CA GLY A 1235 26.01 21.92 18.40
C GLY A 1235 25.30 20.56 18.27
N ILE A 1236 25.35 19.74 19.32
CA ILE A 1236 24.60 18.47 19.33
C ILE A 1236 23.10 18.76 19.44
N ARG A 1237 22.32 18.23 18.49
CA ARG A 1237 20.86 18.34 18.44
C ARG A 1237 20.21 16.97 18.67
N SER A 1238 18.94 16.99 19.09
CA SER A 1238 18.11 15.77 19.19
C SER A 1238 17.86 15.14 17.83
N ASP A 1239 17.72 15.97 16.79
CA ASP A 1239 17.93 15.51 15.42
C ASP A 1239 19.43 15.49 15.13
N VAL A 1240 19.99 14.29 15.09
CA VAL A 1240 21.42 14.09 14.89
C VAL A 1240 21.90 14.53 13.51
N ASN A 1241 21.00 14.64 12.52
CA ASN A 1241 21.38 15.06 11.16
C ASN A 1241 21.69 16.57 11.09
N GLU A 1242 21.00 17.39 11.89
CA GLU A 1242 21.25 18.84 11.97
C GLU A 1242 22.54 19.19 12.73
N SER A 1243 23.10 18.24 13.48
CA SER A 1243 24.28 18.48 14.31
C SER A 1243 25.48 18.88 13.43
N PHE A 1244 26.26 19.87 13.89
CA PHE A 1244 27.43 20.41 13.18
C PHE A 1244 27.15 21.11 11.84
N HIS A 1245 25.87 21.32 11.48
CA HIS A 1245 25.48 22.05 10.29
C HIS A 1245 25.19 23.53 10.57
N PRO A 1246 25.27 24.41 9.57
CA PRO A 1246 24.98 25.83 9.76
C PRO A 1246 23.54 26.11 10.19
N LYS A 1247 23.35 27.01 11.14
CA LYS A 1247 22.07 27.65 11.44
C LYS A 1247 21.69 28.60 10.31
N LEU A 1248 20.50 29.21 10.37
CA LEU A 1248 20.09 30.27 9.43
C LEU A 1248 21.11 31.42 9.32
N ALA A 1249 21.72 31.83 10.43
CA ALA A 1249 22.80 32.83 10.41
C ALA A 1249 24.07 32.29 9.74
N GLY A 1250 24.39 31.00 9.95
CA GLY A 1250 25.53 30.34 9.32
C GLY A 1250 25.37 30.19 7.80
N THR A 1251 24.16 29.97 7.29
CA THR A 1251 23.94 29.96 5.83
C THR A 1251 24.16 31.34 5.21
N THR A 1252 23.99 32.42 5.98
CA THR A 1252 24.37 33.77 5.53
C THR A 1252 25.90 33.93 5.44
N HIS A 1253 26.68 33.40 6.39
CA HIS A 1253 28.15 33.39 6.27
C HIS A 1253 28.65 32.62 5.04
N TYR A 1254 28.02 31.49 4.74
CA TYR A 1254 28.28 30.78 3.51
C TYR A 1254 27.94 31.60 2.27
N ALA A 1255 26.80 32.31 2.27
CA ALA A 1255 26.44 33.20 1.18
C ALA A 1255 27.44 34.36 1.04
N ASP A 1256 27.98 34.90 2.13
CA ASP A 1256 29.02 35.94 2.09
C ASP A 1256 30.33 35.43 1.46
N ALA A 1257 30.74 34.20 1.80
CA ALA A 1257 31.88 33.52 1.19
C ALA A 1257 31.63 33.23 -0.30
N ALA A 1258 30.41 32.80 -0.65
CA ALA A 1258 30.00 32.59 -2.04
C ALA A 1258 30.06 33.91 -2.81
N ASN A 1259 29.46 34.99 -2.30
CA ASN A 1259 29.46 36.31 -2.92
C ASN A 1259 30.88 36.87 -3.11
N ALA A 1260 31.80 36.63 -2.17
CA ALA A 1260 33.20 36.99 -2.33
C ALA A 1260 33.89 36.21 -3.45
N THR A 1261 33.55 34.93 -3.60
CA THR A 1261 34.09 34.05 -4.65
C THR A 1261 33.49 34.40 -6.01
N LEU A 1262 32.19 34.69 -6.10
CA LEU A 1262 31.52 35.16 -7.32
C LEU A 1262 32.18 36.43 -7.86
N ARG A 1263 32.51 37.39 -6.98
CA ARG A 1263 33.29 38.58 -7.37
C ARG A 1263 34.65 38.23 -7.98
N GLN A 1264 35.36 37.22 -7.48
CA GLN A 1264 36.62 36.75 -8.07
C GLN A 1264 36.40 36.05 -9.42
N MET A 1265 35.26 35.41 -9.58
CA MET A 1265 34.82 34.80 -10.84
C MET A 1265 34.37 35.85 -11.85
N GLY A 1266 34.13 37.11 -11.44
CA GLY A 1266 33.53 38.15 -12.28
C GLY A 1266 32.06 37.87 -12.59
N LEU A 1267 31.35 37.29 -11.61
CA LEU A 1267 29.92 36.96 -11.65
C LEU A 1267 29.15 37.74 -10.61
#